data_AF-A0A3E4S6R3-F1
#
_entry.id   AF-A0A3E4S6R3-F1
#
_cell.length_a   1.000
_cell.length_b   1.000
_cell.length_c   1.000
_cell.angle_alpha   90.00
_cell.angle_beta   90.00
_cell.angle_gamma   90.00
#
_symmetry.space_group_name_H-M   'P 1'
#
loop_
_entity.id
_entity.type
_entity.pdbx_description
1 polymer ?
#
loop_
_entity_poly.entity_id
_entity_poly.type
_entity_poly.pdbx_seq_one_letter_code
_entity_poly.pdbx_strand_id
1 'polypeptide(L)'
;MKINDKGKGALIAAITAAATLLSCGLAAASASAAGVDYLPTIGQVPTYTKFQPTADPGKNASDYFQPYWYAKNANDNGGTHIQAHGGQVVKVGDAYYWYGEDRSNGYDNSPGVHAYMSTDLYNWTDLGVALRAVTSKSQLTDKSNADYAYFDKAYNLTKSDGSVDAAKADAIFPYLNTNPDQDGDGAVDSVQGIFERPKIIYNKKNKQYVLWWHSDGSTTPGGSNYARALAGVAVSDNPAGPFTMVGAYRLPNQNNWKEAAGNPSWGENGDSRDMTVFVDPKDDSAYVLYSSEANATLYIAKLNDDYTNVVKTTNVDQSEGQKQYSADGQYPYILADATTDAPVRGEDFQIVKQNGSLEAPAVFQYDGRYNIIASGATGWAPNKQTYYTADSMLGSWTRGVEKDDANENTWYNNMPEGADGLLSVGDTRGTTFGSQSASVLAVDQEKGHFIYLGDRWDSGKADSTYVWLPLTIGENGTIEMHNPAQEGEPDGWDLNYWDNHGSAKGKLVNWTVETGDDLPKTVNTGGTVTLPDTVNVKEGDDTIATKVTWNVEGGTAVSKSTKAAGSTYAFNVPGTYTITGTLAESSNFNPGRTFRRTIDVSCSNPISGSWKEAHWKGGSACQVSASGGAYDFTITDNANRGVWTDRNEGSAVYQPDALDVNETLETTVKPLDLGGNGDPRAGLVVRNGLADANGGKGYATLLASPSGIYMQYDSNADGYIDKETSHVGAGFGGQVQLKLERAATDTLKGYWRASANDEWQDVATVTLTGADATGLDAGVFATSNSNAGAFTVAFNGTAFGSQTAAVESIAAKDPEATIAKGQTLAHKDVTVTATLTNGKTRVLEPSEYTLEGFDTTKLGEQTVTVRLVTDSSVTATFTVTVESNLARLFCSSAAASKYEPASSWASASTADLTCDNNLSTNWSNWGTGDTSPWLSYTFDKAYQLGKLSVAVDKAKGEAAPKSFTVSYLAEDSATWTDATLPAVTVNGAAGAVTEADVSALPATKGIRLNFTYADGNDYAKIAEVRIAEGEATPKPQPSSNANLADLTVDGKTVDGFSADTTEYAGALAGDAASYPTVEATAADAKATVQVEQASTENNGVATVTVTAEDGTAKTYTVTFGELPQLAELAVEVTKDSYQVGDKFNAADVKVSAIYKVGDTETLRKLIDPTDGDLKFTGFDSATAGTKTITVSYRGVNATFEVTVTATEVTPGPGEQKPGDTNNPGNTAKPGSTATNKPAANGAAPLSNTGAAVAAIAVVVVVLTAAAGALLVIRKRRA
;
A
#
# COMPACT_ATOMS: atom_id res chain seq x y z
N MET A 1 36.18 -22.93 -41.68
CA MET A 1 35.74 -23.44 -43.01
C MET A 1 35.59 -22.24 -43.96
N LYS A 2 35.16 -22.40 -45.22
CA LYS A 2 35.17 -21.31 -46.22
C LYS A 2 34.24 -20.13 -45.84
N ILE A 3 34.75 -18.91 -45.95
CA ILE A 3 33.95 -17.67 -45.97
C ILE A 3 33.13 -17.63 -47.27
N ASN A 4 31.93 -17.05 -47.24
CA ASN A 4 31.01 -17.01 -48.38
C ASN A 4 30.63 -15.55 -48.71
N ASP A 5 30.67 -15.15 -49.98
CA ASP A 5 30.60 -13.74 -50.44
C ASP A 5 29.20 -13.10 -50.37
N LYS A 6 28.61 -13.01 -49.17
CA LYS A 6 27.40 -12.18 -48.92
C LYS A 6 27.68 -10.87 -48.18
N GLY A 7 28.79 -10.75 -47.44
CA GLY A 7 29.08 -9.56 -46.62
C GLY A 7 29.33 -8.25 -47.39
N LYS A 8 29.75 -8.32 -48.66
CA LYS A 8 30.12 -7.14 -49.47
C LYS A 8 28.92 -6.29 -49.92
N GLY A 9 27.70 -6.83 -49.91
CA GLY A 9 26.50 -6.07 -50.27
C GLY A 9 26.06 -5.09 -49.17
N ALA A 10 26.00 -5.56 -47.92
CA ALA A 10 25.58 -4.75 -46.77
C ALA A 10 26.57 -3.61 -46.48
N LEU A 11 27.87 -3.88 -46.58
CA LEU A 11 28.90 -2.86 -46.34
C LEU A 11 28.79 -1.68 -47.31
N ILE A 12 28.44 -1.93 -48.59
CA ILE A 12 28.23 -0.87 -49.58
C ILE A 12 26.94 -0.08 -49.31
N ALA A 13 25.88 -0.72 -48.79
CA ALA A 13 24.67 -0.01 -48.38
C ALA A 13 24.93 0.95 -47.21
N ALA A 14 25.64 0.50 -46.17
CA ALA A 14 26.04 1.34 -45.03
C ALA A 14 26.94 2.52 -45.47
N ILE A 15 27.93 2.26 -46.33
CA ILE A 15 28.79 3.32 -46.89
C ILE A 15 27.99 4.31 -47.75
N THR A 16 26.93 3.87 -48.42
CA THR A 16 26.06 4.75 -49.21
C THR A 16 25.20 5.65 -48.31
N ALA A 17 24.69 5.14 -47.18
CA ALA A 17 23.93 5.94 -46.21
C ALA A 17 24.79 7.07 -45.62
N ALA A 18 26.02 6.75 -45.21
CA ALA A 18 27.00 7.75 -44.76
C ALA A 18 27.35 8.78 -45.85
N ALA A 19 27.48 8.33 -47.11
CA ALA A 19 27.75 9.23 -48.24
C ALA A 19 26.59 10.19 -48.55
N THR A 20 25.33 9.84 -48.26
CA THR A 20 24.21 10.79 -48.36
C THR A 20 24.24 11.88 -47.29
N LEU A 21 24.60 11.57 -46.05
CA LEU A 21 24.73 12.57 -44.98
C LEU A 21 25.85 13.60 -45.27
N LEU A 22 26.95 13.13 -45.87
CA LEU A 22 28.03 13.99 -46.39
C LEU A 22 27.63 14.95 -47.53
N SER A 23 26.39 14.87 -48.05
CA SER A 23 25.87 15.80 -49.06
C SER A 23 25.08 16.99 -48.49
N CYS A 24 24.84 17.04 -47.18
CA CYS A 24 24.20 18.17 -46.48
C CYS A 24 25.16 19.37 -46.27
N GLY A 25 25.79 19.84 -47.35
CA GLY A 25 26.83 20.87 -47.39
C GLY A 25 26.39 22.31 -47.05
N LEU A 26 25.39 22.49 -46.18
CA LEU A 26 24.98 23.79 -45.62
C LEU A 26 25.06 23.86 -44.08
N ALA A 27 25.31 22.74 -43.39
CA ALA A 27 25.59 22.77 -41.94
C ALA A 27 27.00 23.32 -41.61
N ALA A 28 27.95 23.19 -42.54
CA ALA A 28 29.36 23.60 -42.40
C ALA A 28 29.60 25.13 -42.43
N ALA A 29 28.61 25.91 -42.01
CA ALA A 29 28.70 27.34 -41.72
C ALA A 29 28.29 27.61 -40.24
N SER A 30 28.71 26.72 -39.35
CA SER A 30 28.85 27.05 -37.93
C SER A 30 29.80 28.24 -37.82
N ALA A 31 29.31 29.33 -37.21
CA ALA A 31 30.21 30.38 -36.76
C ALA A 31 31.10 29.76 -35.69
N SER A 32 32.42 29.91 -35.79
CA SER A 32 33.33 29.51 -34.73
C SER A 32 32.98 30.29 -33.47
N ALA A 33 32.56 29.61 -32.40
CA ALA A 33 32.27 30.24 -31.11
C ALA A 33 33.46 31.11 -30.68
N ALA A 34 33.22 32.41 -30.55
CA ALA A 34 34.27 33.42 -30.55
C ALA A 34 34.92 33.58 -29.16
N GLY A 35 35.75 32.61 -28.79
CA GLY A 35 36.67 32.70 -27.65
C GLY A 35 36.02 32.51 -26.27
N VAL A 36 36.05 31.27 -25.77
CA VAL A 36 35.78 30.97 -24.37
C VAL A 36 36.94 30.12 -23.83
N ASP A 37 37.80 30.70 -23.00
CA ASP A 37 39.02 30.06 -22.45
C ASP A 37 38.73 29.02 -21.35
N TYR A 38 37.44 28.70 -21.09
CA TYR A 38 36.99 28.00 -19.88
C TYR A 38 36.39 26.60 -20.12
N LEU A 39 35.90 26.28 -21.33
CA LEU A 39 35.29 24.97 -21.59
C LEU A 39 36.31 23.82 -21.48
N PRO A 40 36.01 22.73 -20.73
CA PRO A 40 36.86 21.54 -20.72
C PRO A 40 36.98 20.95 -22.14
N THR A 41 38.22 20.74 -22.58
CA THR A 41 38.54 20.18 -23.90
C THR A 41 39.55 19.06 -23.79
N ILE A 42 39.53 18.14 -24.76
CA ILE A 42 40.43 16.98 -24.81
C ILE A 42 40.99 16.78 -26.24
N GLY A 43 42.30 16.56 -26.34
CA GLY A 43 42.99 16.42 -27.64
C GLY A 43 42.57 15.19 -28.44
N GLN A 44 42.01 14.17 -27.78
CA GLN A 44 41.37 13.01 -28.41
C GLN A 44 40.27 12.50 -27.47
N VAL A 45 39.04 12.37 -27.99
CA VAL A 45 37.92 11.79 -27.23
C VAL A 45 38.12 10.28 -27.09
N PRO A 46 37.94 9.68 -25.89
CA PRO A 46 37.91 8.23 -25.73
C PRO A 46 36.74 7.60 -26.52
N THR A 47 36.89 6.33 -26.92
CA THR A 47 35.71 5.56 -27.36
C THR A 47 35.01 5.01 -26.12
N TYR A 48 33.83 5.52 -25.82
CA TYR A 48 33.02 5.09 -24.70
C TYR A 48 32.22 3.83 -25.09
N THR A 49 32.11 2.89 -24.15
CA THR A 49 31.30 1.65 -24.30
C THR A 49 30.30 1.45 -23.16
N LYS A 50 30.27 2.40 -22.22
CA LYS A 50 29.41 2.46 -21.03
C LYS A 50 29.05 3.92 -20.77
N PHE A 51 27.88 4.16 -20.19
CA PHE A 51 27.54 5.43 -19.55
C PHE A 51 28.51 5.70 -18.38
N GLN A 52 28.81 6.97 -18.12
CA GLN A 52 29.76 7.35 -17.07
C GLN A 52 29.20 7.00 -15.66
N PRO A 53 30.04 6.59 -14.70
CA PRO A 53 29.61 6.29 -13.34
C PRO A 53 29.07 7.54 -12.64
N THR A 54 27.92 7.40 -11.97
CA THR A 54 27.31 8.46 -11.16
C THR A 54 27.72 8.31 -9.70
N ALA A 55 28.78 8.99 -9.28
CA ALA A 55 29.05 9.20 -7.86
C ALA A 55 28.30 10.44 -7.35
N ASP A 56 27.71 10.38 -6.15
CA ASP A 56 27.34 11.59 -5.37
C ASP A 56 28.23 11.70 -4.12
N PRO A 57 29.45 12.25 -4.25
CA PRO A 57 30.32 12.54 -3.10
C PRO A 57 29.78 13.69 -2.22
N GLY A 58 28.67 14.34 -2.62
CA GLY A 58 28.08 15.52 -2.00
C GLY A 58 28.67 16.81 -2.55
N LYS A 59 27.83 17.85 -2.69
CA LYS A 59 28.14 19.15 -3.32
C LYS A 59 29.37 19.93 -2.82
N ASN A 60 29.99 19.50 -1.73
CA ASN A 60 31.19 20.12 -1.14
C ASN A 60 32.49 19.41 -1.57
N ALA A 61 32.40 18.29 -2.30
CA ALA A 61 33.55 17.53 -2.75
C ALA A 61 34.18 18.16 -4.01
N SER A 62 35.51 18.11 -4.12
CA SER A 62 36.28 18.73 -5.21
C SER A 62 36.07 18.07 -6.59
N ASP A 63 35.49 16.88 -6.61
CA ASP A 63 35.18 16.05 -7.77
C ASP A 63 33.67 15.94 -8.04
N TYR A 64 32.83 16.74 -7.37
CA TYR A 64 31.37 16.67 -7.50
C TYR A 64 30.86 16.87 -8.94
N PHE A 65 31.51 17.75 -9.71
CA PHE A 65 31.21 17.98 -11.14
C PHE A 65 32.10 17.14 -12.07
N GLN A 66 32.44 15.90 -11.69
CA GLN A 66 33.18 14.96 -12.54
C GLN A 66 32.43 13.62 -12.70
N PRO A 67 32.66 12.89 -13.82
CA PRO A 67 33.51 13.26 -14.96
C PRO A 67 32.81 14.22 -15.94
N TYR A 68 33.60 15.02 -16.69
CA TYR A 68 33.08 15.75 -17.85
C TYR A 68 32.80 14.80 -19.03
N TRP A 69 31.68 15.02 -19.71
CA TRP A 69 31.25 14.23 -20.87
C TRP A 69 31.67 14.92 -22.17
N TYR A 70 32.42 14.26 -23.06
CA TYR A 70 33.00 14.88 -24.26
C TYR A 70 32.32 14.42 -25.55
N ALA A 71 31.93 15.37 -26.40
CA ALA A 71 31.58 15.10 -27.80
C ALA A 71 32.79 15.33 -28.71
N LYS A 72 32.84 14.58 -29.81
CA LYS A 72 33.79 14.79 -30.90
C LYS A 72 33.42 16.07 -31.65
N ASN A 73 34.37 17.00 -31.78
CA ASN A 73 34.17 18.26 -32.50
C ASN A 73 33.87 17.99 -33.99
N ALA A 74 32.97 18.77 -34.60
CA ALA A 74 32.53 18.58 -35.99
C ALA A 74 33.65 18.71 -37.06
N ASN A 75 34.83 19.19 -36.67
CA ASN A 75 36.02 19.35 -37.50
C ASN A 75 37.11 18.28 -37.25
N ASP A 76 36.78 17.22 -36.50
CA ASP A 76 37.66 16.12 -36.07
C ASP A 76 38.85 16.51 -35.16
N ASN A 77 39.00 17.79 -34.79
CA ASN A 77 40.09 18.25 -33.91
C ASN A 77 39.71 18.08 -32.42
N GLY A 78 39.84 16.83 -31.93
CA GLY A 78 39.60 16.50 -30.52
C GLY A 78 38.13 16.56 -30.13
N GLY A 79 37.86 16.95 -28.90
CA GLY A 79 36.50 17.12 -28.38
C GLY A 79 36.38 18.13 -27.25
N THR A 80 35.14 18.51 -26.99
CA THR A 80 34.73 19.56 -26.03
C THR A 80 33.66 18.98 -25.10
N HIS A 81 33.57 19.49 -23.87
CA HIS A 81 32.49 19.11 -22.97
C HIS A 81 31.13 19.44 -23.61
N ILE A 82 30.23 18.46 -23.64
CA ILE A 82 28.85 18.59 -24.14
C ILE A 82 28.13 19.71 -23.37
N GLN A 83 27.42 20.57 -24.08
CA GLN A 83 26.58 21.64 -23.54
C GLN A 83 25.14 21.42 -24.01
N ALA A 84 24.42 20.54 -23.30
CA ALA A 84 23.06 20.12 -23.63
C ALA A 84 22.22 19.88 -22.35
N HIS A 85 22.32 20.83 -21.41
CA HIS A 85 21.66 20.83 -20.12
C HIS A 85 20.14 21.07 -20.25
N GLY A 86 19.35 20.68 -19.24
CA GLY A 86 17.87 20.75 -19.26
C GLY A 86 17.22 19.88 -20.35
N GLY A 87 18.03 19.05 -21.01
CA GLY A 87 17.80 18.62 -22.39
C GLY A 87 16.89 17.42 -22.59
N GLN A 88 17.01 16.84 -23.78
CA GLN A 88 16.34 15.60 -24.17
C GLN A 88 17.15 14.85 -25.23
N VAL A 89 17.19 13.52 -25.10
CA VAL A 89 17.59 12.61 -26.17
C VAL A 89 16.35 12.07 -26.88
N VAL A 90 16.32 12.14 -28.20
CA VAL A 90 15.28 11.49 -29.04
C VAL A 90 15.92 10.58 -30.08
N LYS A 91 15.19 9.54 -30.50
CA LYS A 91 15.62 8.63 -31.57
C LYS A 91 15.02 9.05 -32.91
N VAL A 92 15.87 9.23 -33.92
CA VAL A 92 15.51 9.64 -35.29
C VAL A 92 16.11 8.62 -36.26
N GLY A 93 15.30 7.63 -36.62
CA GLY A 93 15.77 6.48 -37.40
C GLY A 93 16.76 5.62 -36.61
N ASP A 94 17.93 5.37 -37.20
CA ASP A 94 18.99 4.56 -36.60
C ASP A 94 19.92 5.35 -35.65
N ALA A 95 19.69 6.66 -35.48
CA ALA A 95 20.52 7.56 -34.67
C ALA A 95 19.72 8.21 -33.52
N TYR A 96 20.44 8.66 -32.50
CA TYR A 96 19.95 9.44 -31.38
C TYR A 96 20.46 10.88 -31.49
N TYR A 97 19.61 11.85 -31.17
CA TYR A 97 19.93 13.26 -31.14
C TYR A 97 19.68 13.81 -29.74
N TRP A 98 20.67 14.49 -29.17
CA TRP A 98 20.59 15.13 -27.86
C TRP A 98 20.55 16.64 -28.05
N TYR A 99 19.50 17.28 -27.54
CA TYR A 99 19.31 18.72 -27.53
C TYR A 99 19.34 19.24 -26.11
N GLY A 100 19.82 20.45 -25.93
CA GLY A 100 19.81 21.11 -24.63
C GLY A 100 20.31 22.54 -24.69
N GLU A 101 20.31 23.17 -23.52
CA GLU A 101 20.76 24.54 -23.31
C GLU A 101 22.26 24.65 -23.55
N ASP A 102 22.68 25.62 -24.37
CA ASP A 102 24.09 25.96 -24.48
C ASP A 102 24.49 26.90 -23.35
N ARG A 103 25.21 26.36 -22.34
CA ARG A 103 25.75 27.11 -21.20
C ARG A 103 27.25 27.43 -21.35
N SER A 104 27.80 27.39 -22.58
CA SER A 104 29.23 27.66 -22.86
C SER A 104 29.71 28.99 -22.29
N ASN A 105 28.86 30.02 -22.32
CA ASN A 105 29.14 31.36 -21.81
C ASN A 105 28.70 31.57 -20.35
N GLY A 106 28.21 30.53 -19.68
CA GLY A 106 27.51 30.59 -18.40
C GLY A 106 25.99 30.70 -18.56
N TYR A 107 25.35 31.36 -17.59
CA TYR A 107 23.91 31.58 -17.58
C TYR A 107 23.48 32.64 -18.61
N ASP A 108 24.13 33.80 -18.57
CA ASP A 108 23.91 34.91 -19.50
C ASP A 108 24.63 34.68 -20.84
N ASN A 109 24.23 35.40 -21.90
CA ASN A 109 24.83 35.30 -23.23
C ASN A 109 24.83 33.88 -23.82
N SER A 110 23.89 33.01 -23.41
CA SER A 110 23.73 31.67 -23.98
C SER A 110 23.65 31.73 -25.52
N PRO A 111 24.39 30.88 -26.25
CA PRO A 111 24.25 30.74 -27.70
C PRO A 111 22.87 30.27 -28.19
N GLY A 112 22.04 29.68 -27.30
CA GLY A 112 20.73 29.12 -27.61
C GLY A 112 20.65 27.62 -27.33
N VAL A 113 20.07 26.84 -28.24
CA VAL A 113 19.91 25.37 -28.10
C VAL A 113 20.97 24.64 -28.93
N HIS A 114 21.84 23.86 -28.28
CA HIS A 114 22.83 23.01 -28.93
C HIS A 114 22.23 21.66 -29.35
N ALA A 115 22.85 21.01 -30.35
CA ALA A 115 22.50 19.64 -30.76
C ALA A 115 23.74 18.75 -30.95
N TYR A 116 23.60 17.49 -30.55
CA TYR A 116 24.60 16.43 -30.70
C TYR A 116 23.94 15.16 -31.28
N MET A 117 24.72 14.29 -31.93
CA MET A 117 24.22 13.02 -32.47
C MET A 117 25.13 11.83 -32.14
N SER A 118 24.52 10.69 -31.84
CA SER A 118 25.18 9.40 -31.58
C SER A 118 24.41 8.26 -32.24
N THR A 119 25.11 7.18 -32.60
CA THR A 119 24.48 5.90 -33.04
C THR A 119 24.39 4.85 -31.94
N ASP A 120 24.96 5.12 -30.75
CA ASP A 120 25.11 4.14 -29.67
C ASP A 120 24.81 4.66 -28.25
N LEU A 121 24.43 5.94 -28.11
CA LEU A 121 24.22 6.69 -26.85
C LEU A 121 25.48 7.02 -26.03
N TYR A 122 26.65 6.47 -26.39
CA TYR A 122 27.90 6.69 -25.66
C TYR A 122 28.82 7.69 -26.37
N ASN A 123 28.94 7.57 -27.70
CA ASN A 123 29.87 8.33 -28.52
C ASN A 123 29.11 9.43 -29.28
N TRP A 124 29.26 10.67 -28.83
CA TRP A 124 28.54 11.83 -29.36
C TRP A 124 29.40 12.65 -30.32
N THR A 125 28.78 13.13 -31.40
CA THR A 125 29.36 14.09 -32.35
C THR A 125 28.60 15.41 -32.25
N ASP A 126 29.35 16.49 -32.17
CA ASP A 126 28.86 17.88 -32.21
C ASP A 126 28.19 18.22 -33.56
N LEU A 127 27.01 18.83 -33.51
CA LEU A 127 26.30 19.38 -34.68
C LEU A 127 26.16 20.91 -34.64
N GLY A 128 26.57 21.56 -33.55
CA GLY A 128 26.43 22.99 -33.30
C GLY A 128 25.05 23.43 -32.80
N VAL A 129 24.88 24.74 -32.71
CA VAL A 129 23.66 25.41 -32.23
C VAL A 129 22.51 25.30 -33.26
N ALA A 130 21.48 24.53 -32.91
CA ALA A 130 20.32 24.24 -33.75
C ALA A 130 19.27 25.36 -33.73
N LEU A 131 19.09 26.06 -32.59
CA LEU A 131 18.30 27.29 -32.48
C LEU A 131 19.19 28.38 -31.87
N ARG A 132 19.63 29.34 -32.69
CA ARG A 132 20.53 30.42 -32.24
C ARG A 132 19.76 31.54 -31.53
N ALA A 133 20.28 31.95 -30.39
CA ALA A 133 19.99 33.23 -29.76
C ALA A 133 20.66 34.39 -30.54
N VAL A 134 20.31 35.64 -30.18
CA VAL A 134 21.04 36.85 -30.59
C VAL A 134 21.70 37.51 -29.39
N THR A 135 22.84 38.14 -29.60
CA THR A 135 23.56 38.96 -28.61
C THR A 135 23.65 40.43 -29.04
N SER A 136 23.22 40.76 -30.26
CA SER A 136 23.03 42.15 -30.71
C SER A 136 21.87 42.24 -31.70
N LYS A 137 21.01 43.25 -31.52
CA LYS A 137 19.92 43.58 -32.45
C LYS A 137 20.40 43.82 -33.90
N SER A 138 21.68 44.14 -34.09
CA SER A 138 22.31 44.23 -35.41
C SER A 138 22.26 42.91 -36.20
N GLN A 139 22.28 41.75 -35.54
CA GLN A 139 22.18 40.43 -36.18
C GLN A 139 20.82 40.21 -36.88
N LEU A 140 19.78 40.96 -36.47
CA LEU A 140 18.44 40.93 -37.09
C LEU A 140 18.19 42.12 -38.05
N THR A 141 19.04 43.15 -38.04
CA THR A 141 18.73 44.45 -38.67
C THR A 141 19.79 45.00 -39.64
N ASP A 142 21.05 44.58 -39.53
CA ASP A 142 22.15 45.03 -40.40
C ASP A 142 22.60 43.93 -41.37
N LYS A 143 22.41 44.17 -42.67
CA LYS A 143 22.79 43.21 -43.73
C LYS A 143 24.31 43.00 -43.90
N SER A 144 25.13 43.78 -43.20
CA SER A 144 26.59 43.60 -43.13
C SER A 144 27.06 42.77 -41.92
N ASN A 145 26.18 42.50 -40.96
CA ASN A 145 26.46 41.58 -39.85
C ASN A 145 26.58 40.14 -40.38
N ALA A 146 27.60 39.39 -39.94
CA ALA A 146 27.89 38.04 -40.41
C ALA A 146 26.75 37.04 -40.16
N ASP A 147 25.99 37.19 -39.07
CA ASP A 147 24.86 36.30 -38.74
C ASP A 147 23.54 36.71 -39.43
N TYR A 148 23.46 37.90 -40.03
CA TYR A 148 22.22 38.35 -40.68
C TYR A 148 21.73 37.36 -41.75
N ALA A 149 22.65 36.72 -42.48
CA ALA A 149 22.31 35.69 -43.46
C ALA A 149 21.66 34.43 -42.86
N TYR A 150 21.92 34.12 -41.58
CA TYR A 150 21.22 33.06 -40.84
C TYR A 150 19.82 33.51 -40.44
N PHE A 151 19.70 34.67 -39.79
CA PHE A 151 18.43 35.16 -39.26
C PHE A 151 17.45 35.60 -40.35
N ASP A 152 17.93 36.17 -41.45
CA ASP A 152 17.12 36.46 -42.64
C ASP A 152 16.58 35.17 -43.28
N LYS A 153 17.40 34.12 -43.38
CA LYS A 153 16.95 32.83 -43.90
C LYS A 153 15.91 32.16 -43.00
N ALA A 154 16.07 32.24 -41.67
CA ALA A 154 15.12 31.66 -40.72
C ALA A 154 13.79 32.45 -40.70
N TYR A 155 13.87 33.77 -40.54
CA TYR A 155 12.69 34.60 -40.26
C TYR A 155 12.13 35.37 -41.47
N ASN A 156 12.76 35.30 -42.65
CA ASN A 156 12.47 36.13 -43.82
C ASN A 156 12.44 37.63 -43.45
N LEU A 157 13.61 38.16 -43.10
CA LEU A 157 13.79 39.55 -42.66
C LEU A 157 14.03 40.51 -43.84
N THR A 158 14.37 40.00 -45.02
CA THR A 158 14.40 40.77 -46.27
C THR A 158 13.01 40.82 -46.90
N LYS A 159 12.49 42.03 -47.08
CA LYS A 159 11.25 42.29 -47.83
C LYS A 159 11.47 42.15 -49.33
N SER A 160 10.37 41.98 -50.09
CA SER A 160 10.38 41.84 -51.54
C SER A 160 10.91 43.07 -52.31
N ASP A 161 11.03 44.23 -51.65
CA ASP A 161 11.67 45.44 -52.16
C ASP A 161 13.18 45.53 -51.83
N GLY A 162 13.73 44.55 -51.11
CA GLY A 162 15.11 44.50 -50.65
C GLY A 162 15.36 45.18 -49.30
N SER A 163 14.37 45.83 -48.69
CA SER A 163 14.48 46.44 -47.35
C SER A 163 14.51 45.39 -46.23
N VAL A 164 14.71 45.83 -44.98
CA VAL A 164 14.66 44.98 -43.78
C VAL A 164 13.28 45.11 -43.12
N ASP A 165 12.72 44.00 -42.66
CA ASP A 165 11.52 44.00 -41.84
C ASP A 165 11.82 44.27 -40.37
N ALA A 166 12.16 45.53 -40.07
CA ALA A 166 12.42 45.98 -38.71
C ALA A 166 11.27 45.64 -37.73
N ALA A 167 10.01 45.68 -38.16
CA ALA A 167 8.88 45.32 -37.31
C ALA A 167 8.88 43.82 -36.93
N LYS A 168 9.29 42.93 -37.85
CA LYS A 168 9.44 41.50 -37.55
C LYS A 168 10.67 41.23 -36.69
N ALA A 169 11.78 41.93 -36.94
CA ALA A 169 12.97 41.87 -36.09
C ALA A 169 12.66 42.34 -34.66
N ASP A 170 11.96 43.46 -34.50
CA ASP A 170 11.51 44.01 -33.22
C ASP A 170 10.58 43.05 -32.46
N ALA A 171 9.71 42.32 -33.18
CA ALA A 171 8.79 41.36 -32.59
C ALA A 171 9.47 40.08 -32.07
N ILE A 172 10.53 39.59 -32.73
CA ILE A 172 11.24 38.37 -32.28
C ILE A 172 12.40 38.66 -31.32
N PHE A 173 12.99 39.86 -31.38
CA PHE A 173 14.18 40.23 -30.62
C PHE A 173 14.10 39.94 -29.10
N PRO A 174 13.02 40.31 -28.37
CA PRO A 174 12.95 40.11 -26.92
C PRO A 174 13.18 38.65 -26.48
N TYR A 175 12.63 37.69 -27.23
CA TYR A 175 12.64 36.26 -26.91
C TYR A 175 13.94 35.57 -27.31
N LEU A 176 14.68 36.15 -28.28
CA LEU A 176 15.95 35.61 -28.76
C LEU A 176 17.18 36.27 -28.12
N ASN A 177 17.05 37.45 -27.50
CA ASN A 177 18.19 38.26 -27.06
C ASN A 177 18.77 37.81 -25.71
N THR A 178 19.84 37.01 -25.70
CA THR A 178 20.48 36.53 -24.46
C THR A 178 21.45 37.55 -23.82
N ASN A 179 21.70 38.68 -24.49
CA ASN A 179 22.57 39.76 -24.04
C ASN A 179 21.79 41.03 -23.61
N PRO A 180 21.69 41.34 -22.30
CA PRO A 180 20.99 42.54 -21.82
C PRO A 180 21.70 43.88 -22.08
N ASP A 181 22.99 43.89 -22.44
CA ASP A 181 23.82 45.08 -22.68
C ASP A 181 24.24 45.15 -24.17
N GLN A 182 23.55 45.98 -24.98
CA GLN A 182 23.73 46.00 -26.43
C GLN A 182 24.89 46.88 -26.93
N ASP A 183 25.47 47.76 -26.11
CA ASP A 183 26.57 48.66 -26.51
C ASP A 183 27.90 48.42 -25.77
N GLY A 184 27.87 47.67 -24.67
CA GLY A 184 29.04 47.22 -23.91
C GLY A 184 29.53 48.21 -22.86
N ASP A 185 28.73 49.18 -22.43
CA ASP A 185 29.10 50.11 -21.36
C ASP A 185 28.93 49.54 -19.94
N GLY A 186 28.27 48.39 -19.80
CA GLY A 186 27.98 47.70 -18.54
C GLY A 186 26.61 48.01 -17.94
N ALA A 187 25.79 48.85 -18.58
CA ALA A 187 24.39 49.05 -18.23
C ALA A 187 23.46 48.08 -18.99
N VAL A 188 22.37 47.67 -18.34
CA VAL A 188 21.31 46.91 -19.02
C VAL A 188 20.40 47.89 -19.76
N ASP A 189 20.58 48.00 -21.07
CA ASP A 189 19.81 48.86 -21.97
C ASP A 189 18.59 48.15 -22.59
N SER A 190 18.61 46.82 -22.62
CA SER A 190 17.66 45.98 -23.33
C SER A 190 17.02 44.91 -22.45
N VAL A 191 16.02 44.20 -23.00
CA VAL A 191 15.39 43.05 -22.35
C VAL A 191 16.09 41.75 -22.74
N GLN A 192 16.33 40.89 -21.75
CA GLN A 192 16.95 39.58 -21.93
C GLN A 192 15.89 38.52 -22.18
N GLY A 193 16.16 37.55 -23.05
CA GLY A 193 15.42 36.30 -23.21
C GLY A 193 16.27 35.11 -22.74
N ILE A 194 15.60 34.09 -22.20
CA ILE A 194 16.22 32.88 -21.65
C ILE A 194 15.72 31.65 -22.42
N PHE A 195 16.60 30.67 -22.55
CA PHE A 195 16.34 29.39 -23.20
C PHE A 195 16.56 28.27 -22.17
N GLU A 196 15.49 27.76 -21.57
CA GLU A 196 15.59 26.65 -20.61
C GLU A 196 14.76 25.43 -21.04
N ARG A 197 15.25 24.25 -20.67
CA ARG A 197 14.66 22.92 -20.86
C ARG A 197 14.16 22.56 -22.27
N PRO A 198 14.88 22.84 -23.36
CA PRO A 198 14.40 22.60 -24.72
C PRO A 198 14.15 21.11 -24.99
N LYS A 199 12.99 20.82 -25.59
CA LYS A 199 12.48 19.49 -25.97
C LYS A 199 12.08 19.48 -27.43
N ILE A 200 12.01 18.30 -28.04
CA ILE A 200 11.75 18.11 -29.47
C ILE A 200 10.76 16.97 -29.72
N ILE A 201 9.77 17.23 -30.57
CA ILE A 201 8.75 16.26 -30.99
C ILE A 201 8.60 16.27 -32.50
N TYR A 202 8.29 15.12 -33.11
CA TYR A 202 8.15 14.99 -34.56
C TYR A 202 6.67 14.96 -34.97
N ASN A 203 6.23 16.00 -35.69
CA ASN A 203 4.88 16.06 -36.23
C ASN A 203 4.79 15.25 -37.53
N LYS A 204 4.19 14.06 -37.46
CA LYS A 204 4.03 13.11 -38.60
C LYS A 204 3.23 13.69 -39.78
N LYS A 205 2.24 14.54 -39.50
CA LYS A 205 1.34 15.18 -40.48
C LYS A 205 2.10 16.14 -41.39
N ASN A 206 2.84 17.08 -40.78
CA ASN A 206 3.60 18.12 -41.47
C ASN A 206 5.01 17.67 -41.86
N LYS A 207 5.50 16.59 -41.24
CA LYS A 207 6.86 16.02 -41.37
C LYS A 207 7.98 16.91 -40.80
N GLN A 208 7.62 17.77 -39.86
CA GLN A 208 8.53 18.74 -39.24
C GLN A 208 8.84 18.34 -37.80
N TYR A 209 10.03 18.73 -37.34
CA TYR A 209 10.41 18.70 -35.94
C TYR A 209 9.93 20.01 -35.31
N VAL A 210 9.26 19.91 -34.17
CA VAL A 210 8.82 21.05 -33.37
C VAL A 210 9.60 21.03 -32.06
N LEU A 211 10.29 22.13 -31.78
CA LEU A 211 11.08 22.36 -30.59
C LEU A 211 10.29 23.27 -29.65
N TRP A 212 10.03 22.81 -28.44
CA TRP A 212 9.40 23.57 -27.36
C TRP A 212 10.43 23.85 -26.27
N TRP A 213 10.39 25.03 -25.64
CA TRP A 213 11.28 25.36 -24.53
C TRP A 213 10.64 26.37 -23.56
N HIS A 214 11.18 26.48 -22.35
CA HIS A 214 10.84 27.55 -21.40
C HIS A 214 11.52 28.84 -21.87
N SER A 215 10.73 29.74 -22.47
CA SER A 215 11.17 31.05 -22.94
C SER A 215 10.86 32.10 -21.88
N ASP A 216 11.78 32.31 -20.96
CA ASP A 216 11.66 33.40 -19.98
C ASP A 216 12.38 34.68 -20.42
N GLY A 217 12.48 35.63 -19.52
CA GLY A 217 13.24 36.84 -19.71
C GLY A 217 12.77 37.99 -18.84
N SER A 218 13.47 39.12 -18.97
CA SER A 218 13.03 40.37 -18.39
C SER A 218 11.98 41.07 -19.27
N THR A 219 11.03 41.72 -18.62
CA THR A 219 9.94 42.49 -19.26
C THR A 219 10.27 43.97 -19.41
N THR A 220 11.28 44.43 -18.66
CA THR A 220 11.91 45.75 -18.74
C THR A 220 13.42 45.60 -18.60
N PRO A 221 14.24 46.48 -19.18
CA PRO A 221 15.68 46.51 -18.90
C PRO A 221 15.95 46.56 -17.39
N GLY A 222 16.87 45.72 -16.91
CA GLY A 222 17.19 45.55 -15.49
C GLY A 222 16.09 44.93 -14.61
N GLY A 223 15.01 44.43 -15.21
CA GLY A 223 13.94 43.70 -14.51
C GLY A 223 14.32 42.26 -14.17
N SER A 224 13.46 41.56 -13.42
CA SER A 224 13.67 40.14 -13.07
C SER A 224 13.73 39.26 -14.32
N ASN A 225 14.67 38.33 -14.35
CA ASN A 225 14.93 37.42 -15.47
C ASN A 225 13.84 36.35 -15.67
N TYR A 226 12.99 36.10 -14.65
CA TYR A 226 11.91 35.10 -14.69
C TYR A 226 10.50 35.73 -14.75
N ALA A 227 10.40 36.91 -15.38
CA ALA A 227 9.21 37.76 -15.40
C ALA A 227 8.32 37.58 -16.64
N ARG A 228 8.68 36.71 -17.60
CA ARG A 228 7.87 36.40 -18.78
C ARG A 228 7.14 35.08 -18.67
N ALA A 229 7.81 34.03 -18.17
CA ALA A 229 7.30 32.67 -18.01
C ALA A 229 6.39 32.21 -19.18
N LEU A 230 7.02 31.99 -20.34
CA LEU A 230 6.37 31.56 -21.58
C LEU A 230 6.89 30.18 -22.04
N ALA A 231 6.08 29.52 -22.85
CA ALA A 231 6.48 28.41 -23.69
C ALA A 231 6.89 28.90 -25.09
N GLY A 232 8.17 28.86 -25.41
CA GLY A 232 8.72 29.12 -26.75
C GLY A 232 8.49 27.94 -27.68
N VAL A 233 8.23 28.22 -28.97
CA VAL A 233 7.96 27.21 -30.00
C VAL A 233 8.71 27.53 -31.29
N ALA A 234 9.44 26.55 -31.83
CA ALA A 234 10.17 26.66 -33.10
C ALA A 234 10.03 25.41 -33.97
N VAL A 235 10.19 25.53 -35.29
CA VAL A 235 10.05 24.41 -36.25
C VAL A 235 11.27 24.24 -37.17
N SER A 236 11.51 23.01 -37.62
CA SER A 236 12.48 22.70 -38.68
C SER A 236 12.13 21.44 -39.48
N ASP A 237 12.56 21.37 -40.74
CA ASP A 237 12.46 20.17 -41.59
C ASP A 237 13.61 19.15 -41.31
N ASN A 238 14.60 19.55 -40.50
CA ASN A 238 15.82 18.78 -40.21
C ASN A 238 15.96 18.63 -38.69
N PRO A 239 16.24 17.42 -38.13
CA PRO A 239 16.51 17.29 -36.70
C PRO A 239 17.69 18.15 -36.25
N ALA A 240 18.73 18.32 -37.07
CA ALA A 240 19.88 19.18 -36.74
C ALA A 240 19.61 20.69 -36.93
N GLY A 241 18.36 21.10 -37.21
CA GLY A 241 18.00 22.49 -37.48
C GLY A 241 18.53 23.02 -38.83
N PRO A 242 18.62 24.35 -39.00
CA PRO A 242 18.26 25.37 -38.02
C PRO A 242 16.74 25.38 -37.75
N PHE A 243 16.37 25.71 -36.52
CA PHE A 243 14.98 25.92 -36.10
C PHE A 243 14.60 27.40 -36.25
N THR A 244 13.32 27.64 -36.57
CA THR A 244 12.73 28.99 -36.69
C THR A 244 11.63 29.15 -35.66
N MET A 245 11.73 30.15 -34.77
CA MET A 245 10.69 30.45 -33.78
C MET A 245 9.38 30.88 -34.47
N VAL A 246 8.28 30.24 -34.09
CA VAL A 246 6.91 30.51 -34.57
C VAL A 246 6.00 31.07 -33.47
N GLY A 247 6.38 30.95 -32.20
CA GLY A 247 5.62 31.52 -31.09
C GLY A 247 6.39 31.57 -29.77
N ALA A 248 5.88 32.36 -28.83
CA ALA A 248 6.27 32.38 -27.42
C ALA A 248 5.02 32.72 -26.60
N TYR A 249 4.53 31.77 -25.80
CA TYR A 249 3.13 31.75 -25.35
C TYR A 249 2.95 31.63 -23.84
N ARG A 250 1.89 32.27 -23.33
CA ARG A 250 1.26 31.97 -22.04
C ARG A 250 0.38 30.73 -22.19
N LEU A 251 0.37 29.82 -21.22
CA LEU A 251 -0.38 28.55 -21.32
C LEU A 251 -1.67 28.55 -20.47
N PRO A 252 -2.60 27.59 -20.63
CA PRO A 252 -3.86 27.56 -19.87
C PRO A 252 -3.72 27.46 -18.33
N ASN A 253 -4.57 28.18 -17.61
CA ASN A 253 -4.78 28.08 -16.16
C ASN A 253 -6.27 27.93 -15.80
N GLN A 254 -6.53 27.38 -14.61
CA GLN A 254 -7.83 27.51 -13.96
C GLN A 254 -8.16 28.98 -13.66
N ASN A 255 -9.43 29.39 -13.80
CA ASN A 255 -9.81 30.81 -13.71
C ASN A 255 -9.56 31.44 -12.32
N ASN A 256 -9.66 30.66 -11.25
CA ASN A 256 -9.46 31.11 -9.87
C ASN A 256 -8.02 30.89 -9.36
N TRP A 257 -7.03 30.73 -10.25
CA TRP A 257 -5.69 30.27 -9.87
C TRP A 257 -5.00 31.14 -8.81
N LYS A 258 -5.19 32.47 -8.83
CA LYS A 258 -4.58 33.39 -7.85
C LYS A 258 -5.03 33.03 -6.42
N GLU A 259 -6.32 32.73 -6.22
CA GLU A 259 -6.84 32.26 -4.94
C GLU A 259 -6.35 30.84 -4.61
N ALA A 260 -6.37 29.96 -5.62
CA ALA A 260 -6.01 28.54 -5.50
C ALA A 260 -4.54 28.33 -5.06
N ALA A 261 -3.64 29.22 -5.48
CA ALA A 261 -2.22 29.23 -5.14
C ALA A 261 -1.87 30.11 -3.91
N GLY A 262 -2.87 30.59 -3.15
CA GLY A 262 -2.64 31.37 -1.93
C GLY A 262 -2.31 32.86 -2.14
N ASN A 263 -2.68 33.42 -3.29
CA ASN A 263 -2.42 34.80 -3.74
C ASN A 263 -0.93 35.18 -3.79
N PRO A 264 -0.10 34.48 -4.60
CA PRO A 264 1.31 34.81 -4.75
C PRO A 264 1.50 36.20 -5.38
N SER A 265 2.45 36.97 -4.86
CA SER A 265 2.66 38.38 -5.23
C SER A 265 3.33 38.63 -6.58
N TRP A 266 3.73 37.57 -7.29
CA TRP A 266 4.60 37.65 -8.47
C TRP A 266 4.22 36.71 -9.63
N GLY A 267 3.16 35.91 -9.48
CA GLY A 267 2.64 35.08 -10.57
C GLY A 267 1.68 35.85 -11.47
N GLU A 268 1.61 35.46 -12.74
CA GLU A 268 0.71 36.05 -13.73
C GLU A 268 -0.14 35.00 -14.46
N ASN A 269 -1.20 35.47 -15.14
CA ASN A 269 -2.08 34.60 -15.91
C ASN A 269 -1.29 33.90 -17.04
N GLY A 270 -1.28 32.58 -17.00
CA GLY A 270 -0.64 31.72 -18.00
C GLY A 270 0.86 31.51 -17.83
N ASP A 271 1.38 31.70 -16.61
CA ASP A 271 2.75 31.32 -16.24
C ASP A 271 3.09 29.90 -16.74
N SER A 272 4.15 29.79 -17.53
CA SER A 272 4.78 28.54 -17.94
C SER A 272 6.28 28.66 -17.70
N ARG A 273 6.82 27.91 -16.74
CA ARG A 273 8.26 27.81 -16.51
C ARG A 273 8.77 26.43 -16.93
N ASP A 274 9.46 25.73 -16.03
CA ASP A 274 9.93 24.37 -16.18
C ASP A 274 8.92 23.46 -16.90
N MET A 275 9.36 22.89 -18.04
CA MET A 275 8.45 22.23 -18.97
C MET A 275 9.03 20.99 -19.66
N THR A 276 8.12 20.20 -20.22
CA THR A 276 8.42 19.18 -21.22
C THR A 276 7.26 18.99 -22.21
N VAL A 277 7.47 18.25 -23.30
CA VAL A 277 6.42 17.86 -24.25
C VAL A 277 6.39 16.35 -24.48
N PHE A 278 5.21 15.84 -24.79
CA PHE A 278 4.95 14.42 -25.01
C PHE A 278 4.09 14.22 -26.26
N VAL A 279 4.35 13.17 -27.03
CA VAL A 279 3.44 12.67 -28.08
C VAL A 279 2.95 11.31 -27.63
N ASP A 280 1.65 11.15 -27.52
CA ASP A 280 1.03 9.92 -27.05
C ASP A 280 1.15 8.81 -28.10
N PRO A 281 1.87 7.70 -27.81
CA PRO A 281 2.04 6.59 -28.75
C PRO A 281 0.73 5.87 -29.09
N LYS A 282 -0.35 6.13 -28.34
CA LYS A 282 -1.69 5.56 -28.53
C LYS A 282 -2.46 6.16 -29.71
N ASP A 283 -2.38 7.48 -29.91
CA ASP A 283 -3.22 8.20 -30.88
C ASP A 283 -2.55 9.40 -31.59
N ASP A 284 -1.25 9.64 -31.38
CA ASP A 284 -0.48 10.79 -31.88
C ASP A 284 -0.95 12.17 -31.39
N SER A 285 -1.78 12.26 -30.34
CA SER A 285 -2.01 13.52 -29.62
C SER A 285 -0.73 14.03 -28.96
N ALA A 286 -0.41 15.31 -29.11
CA ALA A 286 0.69 15.95 -28.41
C ALA A 286 0.22 16.79 -27.21
N TYR A 287 1.07 16.90 -26.19
CA TYR A 287 0.82 17.62 -24.94
C TYR A 287 2.07 18.39 -24.49
N VAL A 288 1.86 19.54 -23.85
CA VAL A 288 2.89 20.28 -23.11
C VAL A 288 2.60 20.20 -21.62
N LEU A 289 3.63 19.95 -20.81
CA LEU A 289 3.57 19.88 -19.36
C LEU A 289 4.43 21.00 -18.79
N TYR A 290 3.95 21.75 -17.80
CA TYR A 290 4.59 22.99 -17.36
C TYR A 290 4.26 23.35 -15.91
N SER A 291 5.24 23.88 -15.19
CA SER A 291 5.03 24.53 -13.90
C SER A 291 4.44 25.92 -14.09
N SER A 292 3.36 26.19 -13.35
CA SER A 292 2.54 27.40 -13.45
C SER A 292 2.22 27.96 -12.06
N GLU A 293 1.42 29.04 -12.01
CA GLU A 293 0.91 29.64 -10.77
C GLU A 293 2.06 30.00 -9.80
N ALA A 294 3.08 30.75 -10.26
CA ALA A 294 4.30 31.03 -9.49
C ALA A 294 5.05 29.74 -9.03
N ASN A 295 5.09 28.73 -9.90
CA ASN A 295 5.57 27.36 -9.68
C ASN A 295 4.81 26.55 -8.59
N ALA A 296 3.65 27.01 -8.11
CA ALA A 296 2.86 26.25 -7.14
C ALA A 296 2.26 24.96 -7.73
N THR A 297 1.87 24.99 -9.01
CA THR A 297 1.02 23.96 -9.63
C THR A 297 1.60 23.45 -10.94
N LEU A 298 1.62 22.12 -11.11
CA LEU A 298 2.07 21.43 -12.33
C LEU A 298 0.88 21.11 -13.23
N TYR A 299 0.94 21.58 -14.48
CA TYR A 299 -0.11 21.48 -15.50
C TYR A 299 0.26 20.59 -16.68
N ILE A 300 -0.76 20.17 -17.43
CA ILE A 300 -0.70 19.59 -18.78
C ILE A 300 -1.70 20.34 -19.66
N ALA A 301 -1.33 20.70 -20.89
CA ALA A 301 -2.25 21.20 -21.92
C ALA A 301 -2.08 20.43 -23.23
N LYS A 302 -3.19 20.20 -23.94
CA LYS A 302 -3.19 19.51 -25.24
C LYS A 302 -2.80 20.47 -26.36
N LEU A 303 -1.93 19.99 -27.26
CA LEU A 303 -1.47 20.72 -28.43
C LEU A 303 -2.37 20.47 -29.65
N ASN A 304 -2.39 21.43 -30.57
CA ASN A 304 -3.08 21.33 -31.86
C ASN A 304 -2.44 20.27 -32.79
N ASP A 305 -3.13 19.91 -33.87
CA ASP A 305 -2.66 18.91 -34.87
C ASP A 305 -1.27 19.19 -35.48
N ASP A 306 -0.79 20.44 -35.40
CA ASP A 306 0.49 20.88 -35.94
C ASP A 306 1.61 20.87 -34.88
N TYR A 307 1.24 20.61 -33.62
CA TYR A 307 2.05 20.66 -32.39
C TYR A 307 2.68 22.03 -32.10
N THR A 308 2.18 23.12 -32.70
CA THR A 308 2.76 24.47 -32.63
C THR A 308 2.07 25.43 -31.67
N ASN A 309 0.89 25.06 -31.15
CA ASN A 309 0.09 25.85 -30.21
C ASN A 309 -0.82 24.90 -29.40
N VAL A 310 -1.50 25.39 -28.36
CA VAL A 310 -2.55 24.60 -27.67
C VAL A 310 -3.82 24.49 -28.53
N VAL A 311 -4.72 23.57 -28.16
CA VAL A 311 -5.99 23.32 -28.89
C VAL A 311 -7.00 24.48 -28.88
N LYS A 312 -6.91 25.40 -27.90
CA LYS A 312 -7.83 26.56 -27.76
C LYS A 312 -7.08 27.86 -27.95
N THR A 313 -7.34 28.54 -29.07
CA THR A 313 -6.68 29.81 -29.42
C THR A 313 -7.67 30.95 -29.65
N THR A 314 -7.13 32.16 -29.58
CA THR A 314 -7.80 33.45 -29.81
C THR A 314 -6.88 34.36 -30.63
N ASN A 315 -7.45 35.37 -31.28
CA ASN A 315 -6.70 36.41 -31.99
C ASN A 315 -6.37 37.63 -31.12
N VAL A 316 -6.56 37.53 -29.79
CA VAL A 316 -6.26 38.56 -28.80
C VAL A 316 -5.21 38.03 -27.83
N ASP A 317 -4.09 38.74 -27.67
CA ASP A 317 -3.16 38.46 -26.59
C ASP A 317 -3.82 38.80 -25.24
N GLN A 318 -4.13 37.77 -24.45
CA GLN A 318 -4.75 37.88 -23.13
C GLN A 318 -3.72 38.10 -21.99
N SER A 319 -2.42 38.20 -22.29
CA SER A 319 -1.37 38.34 -21.28
C SER A 319 -1.28 39.74 -20.68
N GLU A 320 -0.83 39.83 -19.42
CA GLU A 320 -0.61 41.10 -18.73
C GLU A 320 0.58 41.85 -19.40
N GLY A 321 0.28 42.81 -20.28
CA GLY A 321 1.28 43.69 -20.90
C GLY A 321 1.78 43.30 -22.30
N GLN A 322 1.03 42.48 -23.06
CA GLN A 322 1.38 42.03 -24.42
C GLN A 322 2.72 41.27 -24.49
N LYS A 323 2.86 40.23 -23.65
CA LYS A 323 4.09 39.45 -23.48
C LYS A 323 4.24 38.29 -24.47
N GLN A 324 3.30 38.06 -25.38
CA GLN A 324 3.34 36.89 -26.27
C GLN A 324 3.80 37.23 -27.69
N TYR A 325 4.40 36.25 -28.36
CA TYR A 325 4.68 36.28 -29.79
C TYR A 325 3.92 35.16 -30.51
N SER A 326 3.37 35.47 -31.68
CA SER A 326 2.71 34.52 -32.57
C SER A 326 3.00 34.90 -34.02
N ALA A 327 3.49 33.94 -34.82
CA ALA A 327 3.79 34.15 -36.23
C ALA A 327 2.55 34.09 -37.16
N ASP A 328 1.45 33.48 -36.71
CA ASP A 328 0.17 33.39 -37.45
C ASP A 328 -0.94 34.29 -36.86
N GLY A 329 -0.71 34.89 -35.69
CA GLY A 329 -1.67 35.74 -34.99
C GLY A 329 -2.66 34.97 -34.12
N GLN A 330 -2.41 33.69 -33.82
CA GLN A 330 -3.12 32.90 -32.82
C GLN A 330 -2.33 32.82 -31.51
N TYR A 331 -2.99 33.16 -30.42
CA TYR A 331 -2.49 33.05 -29.04
C TYR A 331 -3.35 32.04 -28.28
N PRO A 332 -2.83 31.31 -27.29
CA PRO A 332 -3.65 30.51 -26.38
C PRO A 332 -4.77 31.30 -25.71
N TYR A 333 -5.92 30.67 -25.49
CA TYR A 333 -6.90 31.15 -24.54
C TYR A 333 -6.42 30.76 -23.12
N ILE A 334 -6.04 31.76 -22.32
CA ILE A 334 -5.25 31.57 -21.10
C ILE A 334 -6.10 31.09 -19.91
N LEU A 335 -7.32 31.59 -19.74
CA LEU A 335 -8.13 31.31 -18.54
C LEU A 335 -9.31 30.40 -18.86
N ALA A 336 -9.51 29.36 -18.05
CA ALA A 336 -10.68 28.49 -18.08
C ALA A 336 -11.94 29.19 -17.50
N ASP A 337 -12.32 30.34 -18.08
CA ASP A 337 -13.35 31.27 -17.60
C ASP A 337 -14.81 30.83 -17.87
N ALA A 338 -14.99 29.64 -18.43
CA ALA A 338 -16.27 29.05 -18.84
C ALA A 338 -17.03 29.81 -19.95
N THR A 339 -16.37 30.67 -20.72
CA THR A 339 -16.85 31.09 -22.05
C THR A 339 -16.75 29.96 -23.08
N THR A 340 -17.41 30.10 -24.23
CA THR A 340 -17.49 29.06 -25.28
C THR A 340 -16.13 28.65 -25.86
N ASP A 341 -15.21 29.61 -25.95
CA ASP A 341 -13.91 29.44 -26.60
C ASP A 341 -12.78 29.12 -25.59
N ALA A 342 -13.09 29.13 -24.29
CA ALA A 342 -12.15 28.83 -23.21
C ALA A 342 -11.72 27.35 -23.17
N PRO A 343 -10.57 27.05 -22.54
CA PRO A 343 -10.12 25.68 -22.31
C PRO A 343 -10.91 25.01 -21.16
N VAL A 344 -11.24 23.74 -21.36
CA VAL A 344 -12.01 22.90 -20.43
C VAL A 344 -11.08 21.92 -19.72
N ARG A 345 -11.17 21.87 -18.38
CA ARG A 345 -10.35 20.96 -17.56
C ARG A 345 -10.83 19.51 -17.76
N GLY A 346 -9.90 18.63 -18.15
CA GLY A 346 -10.16 17.23 -18.52
C GLY A 346 -10.31 17.01 -20.03
N GLU A 347 -10.44 18.07 -20.85
CA GLU A 347 -10.61 17.98 -22.30
C GLU A 347 -9.49 18.70 -23.08
N ASP A 348 -9.15 19.93 -22.66
CA ASP A 348 -8.07 20.74 -23.27
C ASP A 348 -6.82 20.81 -22.38
N PHE A 349 -7.00 20.77 -21.05
CA PHE A 349 -5.91 20.85 -20.06
C PHE A 349 -6.23 20.07 -18.78
N GLN A 350 -5.23 19.80 -17.95
CA GLN A 350 -5.36 19.16 -16.65
C GLN A 350 -4.31 19.69 -15.67
N ILE A 351 -4.58 19.60 -14.37
CA ILE A 351 -3.60 19.79 -13.31
C ILE A 351 -3.12 18.41 -12.84
N VAL A 352 -1.81 18.18 -12.88
CA VAL A 352 -1.16 16.99 -12.30
C VAL A 352 -1.17 17.12 -10.79
N LYS A 353 -0.64 18.24 -10.28
CA LYS A 353 -0.61 18.54 -8.85
C LYS A 353 -0.78 20.04 -8.59
N GLN A 354 -1.80 20.39 -7.83
CA GLN A 354 -2.01 21.74 -7.31
C GLN A 354 -1.24 21.93 -5.99
N ASN A 355 -0.62 23.09 -5.81
CA ASN A 355 0.14 23.46 -4.60
C ASN A 355 1.17 22.40 -4.18
N GLY A 356 1.80 21.73 -5.16
CA GLY A 356 2.88 20.79 -4.93
C GLY A 356 4.26 21.46 -4.85
N SER A 357 4.42 22.65 -5.43
CA SER A 357 5.73 23.26 -5.73
C SER A 357 6.66 22.29 -6.45
N LEU A 358 6.19 21.82 -7.60
CA LEU A 358 6.90 20.89 -8.47
C LEU A 358 7.45 21.59 -9.71
N GLU A 359 8.62 21.13 -10.16
CA GLU A 359 9.30 21.62 -11.37
C GLU A 359 9.97 20.45 -12.12
N ALA A 360 10.78 20.73 -13.15
CA ALA A 360 11.52 19.74 -13.93
C ALA A 360 10.71 18.50 -14.41
N PRO A 361 9.50 18.64 -14.99
CA PRO A 361 8.67 17.48 -15.35
C PRO A 361 9.31 16.63 -16.46
N ALA A 362 9.40 15.32 -16.24
CA ALA A 362 9.93 14.34 -17.19
C ALA A 362 8.91 13.19 -17.34
N VAL A 363 8.31 13.08 -18.54
CA VAL A 363 7.12 12.25 -18.80
C VAL A 363 7.41 11.09 -19.75
N PHE A 364 6.81 9.93 -19.47
CA PHE A 364 6.88 8.73 -20.29
C PHE A 364 5.65 7.84 -20.10
N GLN A 365 5.42 6.91 -21.04
CA GLN A 365 4.26 6.02 -21.05
C GLN A 365 4.76 4.56 -21.05
N TYR A 366 4.21 3.75 -20.14
CA TYR A 366 4.48 2.31 -20.05
C TYR A 366 3.18 1.52 -19.84
N ASP A 367 2.95 0.50 -20.68
CA ASP A 367 1.78 -0.42 -20.68
C ASP A 367 0.41 0.18 -20.28
N GLY A 368 -0.10 1.11 -21.09
CA GLY A 368 -1.36 1.85 -20.83
C GLY A 368 -1.26 2.98 -19.80
N ARG A 369 -0.35 2.89 -18.82
CA ARG A 369 -0.11 3.91 -17.79
C ARG A 369 0.81 5.02 -18.31
N TYR A 370 0.59 6.24 -17.82
CA TYR A 370 1.41 7.42 -18.07
C TYR A 370 2.08 7.82 -16.74
N ASN A 371 3.33 8.25 -16.79
CA ASN A 371 4.17 8.51 -15.62
C ASN A 371 4.90 9.86 -15.79
N ILE A 372 4.96 10.66 -14.73
CA ILE A 372 5.71 11.92 -14.68
C ILE A 372 6.62 11.90 -13.47
N ILE A 373 7.94 11.95 -13.68
CA ILE A 373 8.92 12.29 -12.65
C ILE A 373 9.00 13.82 -12.55
N ALA A 374 9.14 14.36 -11.34
CA ALA A 374 9.27 15.79 -11.11
C ALA A 374 10.21 16.16 -9.95
N SER A 375 10.90 17.28 -10.19
CA SER A 375 11.47 18.27 -9.28
C SER A 375 10.63 18.69 -8.08
N GLY A 376 11.18 18.80 -6.87
CA GLY A 376 10.75 19.90 -5.98
C GLY A 376 11.29 21.25 -6.47
N ALA A 377 10.58 22.34 -6.20
CA ALA A 377 10.96 23.69 -6.62
C ALA A 377 12.02 24.33 -5.69
N THR A 378 13.29 24.01 -5.92
CA THR A 378 14.44 24.51 -5.12
C THR A 378 15.53 25.19 -5.96
N GLY A 379 15.28 25.43 -7.25
CA GLY A 379 16.28 25.96 -8.18
C GLY A 379 17.46 25.00 -8.33
N TRP A 380 18.68 25.53 -8.51
CA TRP A 380 19.90 24.74 -8.76
C TRP A 380 20.26 23.71 -7.68
N ALA A 381 19.64 23.74 -6.49
CA ALA A 381 19.91 22.77 -5.44
C ALA A 381 19.24 21.41 -5.77
N PRO A 382 20.00 20.31 -5.94
CA PRO A 382 19.44 18.99 -6.19
C PRO A 382 18.67 18.48 -4.96
N ASN A 383 17.59 17.74 -5.20
CA ASN A 383 16.55 17.47 -4.20
C ASN A 383 15.88 16.09 -4.40
N LYS A 384 14.91 15.72 -3.54
CA LYS A 384 14.18 14.44 -3.61
C LYS A 384 13.12 14.48 -4.72
N GLN A 385 13.42 13.92 -5.88
CA GLN A 385 12.42 13.83 -6.96
C GLN A 385 11.34 12.80 -6.62
N THR A 386 10.12 13.07 -7.08
CA THR A 386 8.95 12.19 -6.89
C THR A 386 8.27 11.92 -8.22
N TYR A 387 7.29 11.01 -8.25
CA TYR A 387 6.53 10.72 -9.47
C TYR A 387 5.02 10.60 -9.27
N TYR A 388 4.29 10.86 -10.35
CA TYR A 388 2.84 10.74 -10.46
C TYR A 388 2.49 9.83 -11.63
N THR A 389 1.38 9.09 -11.52
CA THR A 389 0.86 8.22 -12.57
C THR A 389 -0.62 8.46 -12.88
N ALA A 390 -1.05 8.09 -14.08
CA ALA A 390 -2.43 8.18 -14.55
C ALA A 390 -2.73 7.19 -15.68
N ASP A 391 -4.02 6.88 -15.90
CA ASP A 391 -4.50 6.06 -17.03
C ASP A 391 -4.71 6.87 -18.33
N SER A 392 -4.56 8.20 -18.27
CA SER A 392 -4.60 9.10 -19.43
C SER A 392 -4.01 10.48 -19.12
N MET A 393 -3.41 11.14 -20.11
CA MET A 393 -2.77 12.45 -19.95
C MET A 393 -3.67 13.53 -19.33
N LEU A 394 -4.98 13.52 -19.62
CA LEU A 394 -5.95 14.49 -19.11
C LEU A 394 -6.81 13.94 -17.95
N GLY A 395 -6.56 12.70 -17.50
CA GLY A 395 -7.25 12.07 -16.39
C GLY A 395 -6.83 12.61 -15.02
N SER A 396 -7.32 11.99 -13.95
CA SER A 396 -6.78 12.24 -12.61
C SER A 396 -5.39 11.61 -12.48
N TRP A 397 -4.44 12.38 -11.96
CA TRP A 397 -3.12 11.90 -11.58
C TRP A 397 -3.10 11.54 -10.08
N THR A 398 -2.32 10.53 -9.72
CA THR A 398 -2.05 10.11 -8.33
C THR A 398 -0.56 9.94 -8.13
N ARG A 399 -0.05 10.33 -6.96
CA ARG A 399 1.35 10.16 -6.58
C ARG A 399 1.70 8.68 -6.44
N GLY A 400 2.89 8.29 -6.92
CA GLY A 400 3.28 6.88 -6.97
C GLY A 400 2.30 6.02 -7.78
N VAL A 401 1.97 4.83 -7.27
CA VAL A 401 0.96 3.91 -7.85
C VAL A 401 -0.25 3.68 -6.93
N GLU A 402 -0.22 4.17 -5.69
CA GLU A 402 -1.25 3.95 -4.69
C GLU A 402 -2.18 5.15 -4.60
N LYS A 403 -3.49 4.90 -4.66
CA LYS A 403 -4.50 5.96 -4.83
C LYS A 403 -4.59 6.92 -3.64
N ASP A 404 -4.32 6.41 -2.44
CA ASP A 404 -4.53 7.08 -1.15
C ASP A 404 -3.19 7.29 -0.41
N ASP A 405 -2.12 7.62 -1.14
CA ASP A 405 -0.80 7.96 -0.59
C ASP A 405 -0.93 9.07 0.48
N ALA A 406 -0.52 8.75 1.72
CA ALA A 406 -0.58 9.66 2.86
C ALA A 406 0.21 10.97 2.67
N ASN A 407 1.17 10.99 1.74
CA ASN A 407 1.97 12.15 1.37
C ASN A 407 1.52 12.83 0.07
N GLU A 408 0.46 12.37 -0.60
CA GLU A 408 -0.14 13.02 -1.78
C GLU A 408 -0.31 14.52 -1.55
N ASN A 409 -0.87 14.94 -0.41
CA ASN A 409 -1.11 16.35 -0.09
C ASN A 409 -0.04 17.00 0.82
N THR A 410 1.13 16.38 0.97
CA THR A 410 2.26 16.98 1.70
C THR A 410 2.97 18.00 0.82
N TRP A 411 3.07 19.24 1.30
CA TRP A 411 3.87 20.29 0.65
C TRP A 411 5.33 19.83 0.49
N TYR A 412 5.93 20.02 -0.69
CA TYR A 412 7.23 19.43 -1.04
C TYR A 412 8.32 19.58 0.03
N ASN A 413 8.55 20.80 0.55
CA ASN A 413 9.59 21.06 1.56
C ASN A 413 9.37 20.34 2.91
N ASN A 414 8.19 19.76 3.11
CA ASN A 414 7.80 19.03 4.32
C ASN A 414 7.73 17.50 4.09
N MET A 415 8.06 17.00 2.90
CA MET A 415 8.02 15.56 2.61
C MET A 415 9.07 14.80 3.44
N PRO A 416 8.67 13.76 4.22
CA PRO A 416 9.61 12.97 5.01
C PRO A 416 10.56 12.12 4.15
N GLU A 417 11.49 11.41 4.80
CA GLU A 417 12.36 10.45 4.12
C GLU A 417 11.62 9.16 3.73
N GLY A 418 11.99 8.55 2.60
CA GLY A 418 11.25 7.46 1.96
C GLY A 418 9.87 7.86 1.42
N ALA A 419 9.43 9.11 1.66
CA ALA A 419 8.11 9.57 1.23
C ALA A 419 8.04 9.85 -0.27
N ASP A 420 9.16 9.94 -0.99
CA ASP A 420 9.29 10.37 -2.40
C ASP A 420 8.56 9.48 -3.42
N GLY A 421 7.93 8.39 -2.98
CA GLY A 421 7.45 7.29 -3.82
C GLY A 421 8.49 6.16 -3.94
N LEU A 422 9.59 6.23 -3.16
CA LEU A 422 10.75 5.34 -3.22
C LEU A 422 11.43 5.31 -4.60
N LEU A 423 11.34 6.43 -5.34
CA LEU A 423 11.86 6.57 -6.69
C LEU A 423 13.38 6.41 -6.71
N SER A 424 14.09 7.08 -5.81
CA SER A 424 15.57 7.07 -5.81
C SER A 424 16.12 5.94 -4.93
N VAL A 425 16.30 4.75 -5.51
CA VAL A 425 16.69 3.53 -4.78
C VAL A 425 18.10 3.66 -4.20
N GLY A 426 18.19 3.77 -2.87
CA GLY A 426 19.46 3.89 -2.15
C GLY A 426 19.99 5.32 -1.97
N ASP A 427 19.26 6.36 -2.40
CA ASP A 427 19.71 7.75 -2.22
C ASP A 427 19.59 8.27 -0.78
N THR A 428 20.53 7.85 0.06
CA THR A 428 20.76 8.32 1.44
C THR A 428 21.09 9.81 1.57
N ARG A 429 21.23 10.57 0.46
CA ARG A 429 21.41 12.03 0.49
C ARG A 429 20.10 12.78 0.25
N GLY A 430 19.11 12.16 -0.39
CA GLY A 430 17.86 12.84 -0.77
C GLY A 430 18.08 13.98 -1.77
N THR A 431 18.95 13.75 -2.75
CA THR A 431 19.39 14.72 -3.77
C THR A 431 19.12 14.21 -5.20
N THR A 432 18.44 13.07 -5.34
CA THR A 432 18.35 12.30 -6.59
C THR A 432 19.74 12.04 -7.17
N PHE A 433 20.63 11.49 -6.32
CA PHE A 433 22.06 11.29 -6.60
C PHE A 433 22.77 12.57 -7.07
N GLY A 434 22.39 13.71 -6.50
CA GLY A 434 22.93 15.02 -6.85
C GLY A 434 22.52 15.48 -8.25
N SER A 435 21.22 15.37 -8.58
CA SER A 435 20.70 15.81 -9.89
C SER A 435 19.26 16.32 -9.86
N GLN A 436 18.87 16.99 -10.94
CA GLN A 436 17.50 17.40 -11.24
C GLN A 436 17.05 16.77 -12.57
N SER A 437 15.78 16.39 -12.70
CA SER A 437 15.24 15.81 -13.94
C SER A 437 15.37 16.74 -15.15
N ALA A 438 15.55 16.14 -16.33
CA ALA A 438 15.49 16.82 -17.62
C ALA A 438 14.52 16.12 -18.58
N SER A 439 14.64 14.80 -18.74
CA SER A 439 13.76 13.96 -19.56
C SER A 439 13.90 12.49 -19.16
N VAL A 440 12.99 11.64 -19.63
CA VAL A 440 13.18 10.18 -19.68
C VAL A 440 13.37 9.77 -21.15
N LEU A 441 14.25 8.81 -21.41
CA LEU A 441 14.49 8.20 -22.73
C LEU A 441 14.01 6.74 -22.70
N ALA A 442 13.06 6.37 -23.56
CA ALA A 442 12.71 4.98 -23.81
C ALA A 442 13.74 4.34 -24.76
N VAL A 443 14.46 3.32 -24.29
CA VAL A 443 15.37 2.53 -25.15
C VAL A 443 14.73 1.21 -25.61
N ASP A 444 13.89 0.59 -24.77
CA ASP A 444 12.97 -0.49 -25.16
C ASP A 444 11.67 -0.39 -24.34
N GLN A 445 10.68 0.31 -24.90
CA GLN A 445 9.40 0.60 -24.22
C GLN A 445 8.56 -0.65 -23.97
N GLU A 446 8.70 -1.71 -24.79
CA GLU A 446 7.95 -2.97 -24.59
C GLU A 446 8.50 -3.78 -23.41
N LYS A 447 9.80 -3.65 -23.09
CA LYS A 447 10.41 -4.29 -21.91
C LYS A 447 10.45 -3.41 -20.66
N GLY A 448 10.01 -2.15 -20.75
CA GLY A 448 10.13 -1.18 -19.67
C GLY A 448 11.55 -0.65 -19.45
N HIS A 449 12.42 -0.70 -20.47
CA HIS A 449 13.78 -0.17 -20.38
C HIS A 449 13.77 1.33 -20.68
N PHE A 450 13.87 2.14 -19.62
CA PHE A 450 13.93 3.59 -19.69
C PHE A 450 15.18 4.13 -18.99
N ILE A 451 15.72 5.24 -19.49
CA ILE A 451 16.86 5.94 -18.89
C ILE A 451 16.37 7.29 -18.38
N TYR A 452 16.55 7.56 -17.09
CA TYR A 452 16.44 8.89 -16.52
C TYR A 452 17.60 9.75 -17.01
N LEU A 453 17.29 10.93 -17.53
CA LEU A 453 18.26 11.95 -17.91
C LEU A 453 18.07 13.14 -16.96
N GLY A 454 19.11 13.48 -16.20
CA GLY A 454 19.12 14.64 -15.31
C GLY A 454 20.44 15.40 -15.31
N ASP A 455 20.38 16.63 -14.82
CA ASP A 455 21.48 17.58 -14.75
C ASP A 455 21.97 17.78 -13.32
N ARG A 456 23.28 17.92 -13.15
CA ARG A 456 23.98 18.30 -11.91
C ARG A 456 24.47 19.73 -12.07
N TRP A 457 23.62 20.67 -11.68
CA TRP A 457 23.82 22.10 -11.92
C TRP A 457 24.95 22.72 -11.07
N ASP A 458 25.92 23.35 -11.74
CA ASP A 458 26.80 24.35 -11.12
C ASP A 458 26.20 25.76 -11.29
N SER A 459 25.00 25.97 -10.76
CA SER A 459 24.29 27.27 -10.85
C SER A 459 24.14 27.82 -12.28
N GLY A 460 23.91 26.94 -13.28
CA GLY A 460 23.81 27.30 -14.69
C GLY A 460 25.14 27.62 -15.40
N LYS A 461 26.29 27.31 -14.79
CA LYS A 461 27.62 27.43 -15.43
C LYS A 461 27.94 26.24 -16.34
N ALA A 462 28.90 26.46 -17.25
CA ALA A 462 29.40 25.49 -18.24
C ALA A 462 29.95 24.17 -17.62
N ASP A 463 30.33 24.20 -16.34
CA ASP A 463 30.82 23.05 -15.57
C ASP A 463 29.71 22.12 -15.04
N SER A 464 28.44 22.43 -15.29
CA SER A 464 27.32 21.54 -14.95
C SER A 464 27.46 20.19 -15.67
N THR A 465 27.16 19.08 -15.01
CA THR A 465 27.36 17.72 -15.57
C THR A 465 26.08 16.89 -15.61
N TYR A 466 26.15 15.68 -16.15
CA TYR A 466 24.98 14.84 -16.44
C TYR A 466 24.93 13.59 -15.57
N VAL A 467 23.73 13.26 -15.09
CA VAL A 467 23.42 12.05 -14.33
C VAL A 467 22.40 11.23 -15.12
N TRP A 468 22.87 10.15 -15.74
CA TRP A 468 22.06 9.25 -16.56
C TRP A 468 21.98 7.88 -15.90
N LEU A 469 20.76 7.45 -15.54
CA LEU A 469 20.52 6.30 -14.68
C LEU A 469 19.43 5.38 -15.26
N PRO A 470 19.53 4.05 -15.08
CA PRO A 470 18.47 3.14 -15.48
C PRO A 470 17.25 3.28 -14.56
N LEU A 471 16.07 3.30 -15.17
CA LEU A 471 14.81 3.05 -14.50
C LEU A 471 14.42 1.58 -14.69
N THR A 472 13.84 0.98 -13.66
CA THR A 472 13.16 -0.32 -13.73
C THR A 472 11.67 -0.13 -13.40
N ILE A 473 10.85 -1.11 -13.80
CA ILE A 473 9.41 -1.14 -13.50
C ILE A 473 9.17 -2.22 -12.46
N GLY A 474 8.95 -1.79 -11.21
CA GLY A 474 8.81 -2.65 -10.05
C GLY A 474 7.41 -3.24 -9.88
N GLU A 475 7.13 -3.71 -8.66
CA GLU A 475 5.85 -4.34 -8.32
C GLU A 475 4.65 -3.40 -8.54
N ASN A 476 3.52 -3.91 -9.03
CA ASN A 476 2.34 -3.11 -9.39
C ASN A 476 2.62 -1.98 -10.41
N GLY A 477 3.78 -2.01 -11.07
CA GLY A 477 4.25 -0.96 -11.98
C GLY A 477 4.76 0.30 -11.28
N THR A 478 5.40 0.19 -10.10
CA THR A 478 6.21 1.25 -9.51
C THR A 478 7.36 1.66 -10.45
N ILE A 479 7.83 2.90 -10.33
CA ILE A 479 9.03 3.37 -11.03
C ILE A 479 10.18 3.40 -10.01
N GLU A 480 11.21 2.58 -10.25
CA GLU A 480 12.40 2.50 -9.41
C GLU A 480 13.63 2.97 -10.20
N MET A 481 14.32 4.00 -9.72
CA MET A 481 15.55 4.55 -10.30
C MET A 481 16.77 4.09 -9.52
N HIS A 482 17.69 3.44 -10.22
CA HIS A 482 18.84 2.79 -9.63
C HIS A 482 20.13 3.54 -9.92
N ASN A 483 21.13 3.39 -9.06
CA ASN A 483 22.48 3.88 -9.33
C ASN A 483 23.47 2.70 -9.40
N PRO A 484 23.82 2.23 -10.62
CA PRO A 484 24.70 1.07 -10.79
C PRO A 484 26.06 1.20 -10.09
N ALA A 485 26.57 2.42 -9.90
CA ALA A 485 27.83 2.65 -9.19
C ALA A 485 27.74 2.30 -7.68
N GLN A 486 26.54 2.32 -7.10
CA GLN A 486 26.26 1.86 -5.73
C GLN A 486 25.94 0.36 -5.67
N GLU A 487 25.48 -0.23 -6.79
CA GLU A 487 25.06 -1.64 -6.89
C GLU A 487 26.19 -2.60 -7.30
N GLY A 488 27.36 -2.08 -7.67
CA GLY A 488 28.56 -2.87 -7.96
C GLY A 488 29.23 -2.60 -9.32
N GLU A 489 28.75 -1.60 -10.08
CA GLU A 489 29.35 -1.14 -11.34
C GLU A 489 30.03 0.25 -11.22
N PRO A 490 31.09 0.40 -10.39
CA PRO A 490 31.71 1.70 -10.10
C PRO A 490 32.42 2.33 -11.31
N ASP A 491 32.73 1.55 -12.35
CA ASP A 491 33.36 2.02 -13.60
C ASP A 491 32.33 2.49 -14.67
N GLY A 492 31.03 2.55 -14.31
CA GLY A 492 29.93 2.93 -15.20
C GLY A 492 29.14 1.73 -15.71
N TRP A 493 28.02 1.96 -16.39
CA TRP A 493 27.00 0.96 -16.74
C TRP A 493 26.63 0.95 -18.22
N ASP A 494 25.98 -0.09 -18.73
CA ASP A 494 25.57 -0.18 -20.13
C ASP A 494 24.19 -0.84 -20.30
N LEU A 495 23.67 -0.89 -21.53
CA LEU A 495 22.32 -1.38 -21.83
C LEU A 495 22.07 -2.86 -21.47
N ASN A 496 23.08 -3.65 -21.05
CA ASN A 496 22.86 -4.99 -20.50
C ASN A 496 22.49 -4.96 -19.01
N TYR A 497 22.45 -3.79 -18.35
CA TYR A 497 22.13 -3.65 -16.92
C TYR A 497 20.82 -4.38 -16.53
N TRP A 498 19.74 -4.20 -17.32
CA TRP A 498 18.45 -4.82 -17.05
C TRP A 498 18.47 -6.37 -17.14
N ASP A 499 19.49 -6.99 -17.74
CA ASP A 499 19.60 -8.46 -17.81
C ASP A 499 19.87 -9.12 -16.46
N ASN A 500 20.32 -8.37 -15.44
CA ASN A 500 20.47 -8.85 -14.06
C ASN A 500 19.60 -8.08 -13.05
N HIS A 501 18.74 -7.18 -13.53
CA HIS A 501 17.83 -6.35 -12.73
C HIS A 501 16.37 -6.56 -13.17
N GLY A 502 15.98 -7.83 -13.30
CA GLY A 502 14.57 -8.22 -13.32
C GLY A 502 13.80 -8.05 -14.63
N SER A 503 14.47 -7.73 -15.75
CA SER A 503 13.82 -7.55 -17.06
C SER A 503 12.90 -8.73 -17.42
N ALA A 504 11.76 -8.43 -18.06
CA ALA A 504 11.04 -9.46 -18.81
C ALA A 504 11.92 -10.00 -19.95
N LYS A 505 11.71 -11.28 -20.29
CA LYS A 505 12.30 -11.98 -21.42
C LYS A 505 11.48 -11.80 -22.71
N GLY A 506 10.22 -11.38 -22.58
CA GLY A 506 9.35 -10.89 -23.64
C GLY A 506 8.96 -9.43 -23.41
N LYS A 507 7.75 -9.05 -23.83
CA LYS A 507 7.11 -7.80 -23.36
C LYS A 507 6.93 -7.90 -21.83
N LEU A 508 7.23 -6.82 -21.11
CA LEU A 508 6.89 -6.72 -19.70
C LEU A 508 5.37 -6.51 -19.53
N VAL A 509 4.83 -6.97 -18.41
CA VAL A 509 3.44 -6.78 -17.99
C VAL A 509 3.40 -6.55 -16.47
N ASN A 510 2.30 -6.01 -15.94
CA ASN A 510 2.17 -5.80 -14.50
C ASN A 510 2.27 -7.12 -13.71
N TRP A 511 3.03 -7.07 -12.62
CA TRP A 511 3.34 -8.21 -11.77
C TRP A 511 3.25 -7.84 -10.29
N THR A 512 2.93 -8.83 -9.46
CA THR A 512 2.79 -8.69 -7.99
C THR A 512 3.33 -9.92 -7.27
N VAL A 513 3.64 -9.80 -5.98
CA VAL A 513 4.15 -10.90 -5.14
C VAL A 513 3.15 -11.24 -4.04
N GLU A 514 2.52 -12.40 -4.20
CA GLU A 514 1.66 -13.01 -3.19
C GLU A 514 2.54 -13.60 -2.07
N THR A 515 2.71 -12.83 -0.99
CA THR A 515 3.46 -13.23 0.22
C THR A 515 2.61 -13.95 1.28
N GLY A 516 1.30 -14.10 1.03
CA GLY A 516 0.34 -14.69 1.97
C GLY A 516 0.21 -13.92 3.30
N ASP A 517 -0.42 -14.56 4.28
CA ASP A 517 -0.41 -14.15 5.69
C ASP A 517 0.93 -14.49 6.40
N ASP A 518 1.90 -15.08 5.67
CA ASP A 518 3.18 -15.56 6.20
C ASP A 518 4.14 -14.43 6.65
N LEU A 519 3.87 -13.19 6.25
CA LEU A 519 4.59 -12.00 6.71
C LEU A 519 3.70 -11.18 7.67
N PRO A 520 4.01 -11.16 8.98
CA PRO A 520 3.22 -10.41 9.96
C PRO A 520 3.45 -8.91 9.79
N LYS A 521 2.37 -8.13 9.65
CA LYS A 521 2.43 -6.66 9.55
C LYS A 521 3.03 -6.01 10.80
N THR A 522 2.83 -6.61 11.97
CA THR A 522 3.36 -6.12 13.25
C THR A 522 4.08 -7.22 14.02
N VAL A 523 5.10 -6.84 14.79
CA VAL A 523 5.80 -7.72 15.73
C VAL A 523 6.18 -6.93 16.98
N ASN A 524 6.30 -7.58 18.14
CA ASN A 524 6.78 -6.90 19.35
C ASN A 524 8.30 -6.93 19.45
N THR A 525 8.90 -5.96 20.16
CA THR A 525 10.32 -5.97 20.51
C THR A 525 10.76 -7.28 21.17
N GLY A 526 11.84 -7.87 20.67
CA GLY A 526 12.33 -9.21 21.02
C GLY A 526 11.68 -10.35 20.23
N GLY A 527 10.67 -10.07 19.42
CA GLY A 527 10.00 -11.03 18.54
C GLY A 527 10.79 -11.39 17.28
N THR A 528 10.41 -12.50 16.65
CA THR A 528 11.11 -13.07 15.49
C THR A 528 10.17 -13.31 14.32
N VAL A 529 10.62 -13.00 13.10
CA VAL A 529 9.90 -13.32 11.84
C VAL A 529 10.76 -14.25 11.00
N THR A 530 10.17 -15.29 10.40
CA THR A 530 10.85 -16.20 9.47
C THR A 530 10.35 -15.95 8.06
N LEU A 531 11.23 -15.47 7.19
CA LEU A 531 10.90 -15.13 5.81
C LEU A 531 10.99 -16.40 4.93
N PRO A 532 10.05 -16.62 3.99
CA PRO A 532 9.99 -17.85 3.18
C PRO A 532 11.05 -17.85 2.06
N ASP A 533 11.68 -18.98 1.77
CA ASP A 533 12.70 -19.08 0.71
C ASP A 533 12.11 -19.03 -0.73
N THR A 534 10.78 -19.07 -0.86
CA THR A 534 10.02 -18.96 -2.11
C THR A 534 8.74 -18.16 -1.91
N VAL A 535 8.35 -17.37 -2.91
CA VAL A 535 7.10 -16.59 -2.97
C VAL A 535 6.38 -16.80 -4.30
N ASN A 536 5.07 -16.59 -4.34
CA ASN A 536 4.30 -16.65 -5.58
C ASN A 536 4.37 -15.30 -6.30
N VAL A 537 4.93 -15.28 -7.51
CA VAL A 537 4.95 -14.08 -8.36
C VAL A 537 3.84 -14.22 -9.39
N LYS A 538 2.86 -13.32 -9.34
CA LYS A 538 1.80 -13.23 -10.34
C LYS A 538 2.23 -12.26 -11.44
N GLU A 539 1.99 -12.62 -12.70
CA GLU A 539 2.38 -11.83 -13.87
C GLU A 539 1.28 -11.98 -14.94
N GLY A 540 0.43 -10.97 -15.07
CA GLY A 540 -0.84 -11.11 -15.81
C GLY A 540 -1.75 -12.18 -15.17
N ASP A 541 -2.11 -13.19 -15.97
CA ASP A 541 -2.91 -14.35 -15.53
C ASP A 541 -2.06 -15.52 -15.00
N ASP A 542 -0.74 -15.53 -15.21
CA ASP A 542 0.17 -16.58 -14.74
C ASP A 542 0.60 -16.35 -13.28
N THR A 543 0.80 -17.44 -12.53
CA THR A 543 1.38 -17.41 -11.16
C THR A 543 2.56 -18.39 -11.07
N ILE A 544 3.73 -17.89 -10.67
CA ILE A 544 5.01 -18.61 -10.68
C ILE A 544 5.65 -18.59 -9.29
N ALA A 545 5.73 -19.77 -8.66
CA ALA A 545 6.49 -19.97 -7.43
C ALA A 545 8.00 -19.75 -7.69
N THR A 546 8.53 -18.64 -7.17
CA THR A 546 9.87 -18.12 -7.48
C THR A 546 10.69 -18.06 -6.20
N LYS A 547 12.00 -18.38 -6.28
CA LYS A 547 12.92 -18.25 -5.12
C LYS A 547 13.18 -16.78 -4.83
N VAL A 548 13.28 -16.44 -3.55
CA VAL A 548 13.58 -15.08 -3.07
C VAL A 548 14.80 -15.10 -2.13
N THR A 549 15.63 -14.07 -2.25
CA THR A 549 16.67 -13.74 -1.27
C THR A 549 16.25 -12.48 -0.53
N TRP A 550 16.32 -12.48 0.80
CA TRP A 550 15.82 -11.38 1.62
C TRP A 550 16.93 -10.51 2.19
N ASN A 551 16.86 -9.21 1.92
CA ASN A 551 17.50 -8.16 2.71
C ASN A 551 16.48 -7.61 3.72
N VAL A 552 16.91 -7.40 4.96
CA VAL A 552 16.11 -6.71 5.98
C VAL A 552 16.92 -5.52 6.46
N GLU A 553 16.38 -4.33 6.22
CA GLU A 553 17.00 -3.08 6.63
C GLU A 553 16.83 -2.88 8.15
N GLY A 554 17.66 -2.02 8.76
CA GLY A 554 17.69 -1.80 10.22
C GLY A 554 18.97 -2.25 10.93
N GLY A 555 19.89 -2.93 10.23
CA GLY A 555 21.23 -3.23 10.74
C GLY A 555 21.22 -3.99 12.07
N THR A 556 21.92 -3.48 13.08
CA THR A 556 22.07 -4.10 14.41
C THR A 556 20.76 -4.18 15.22
N ALA A 557 19.74 -3.37 14.89
CA ALA A 557 18.41 -3.51 15.48
C ALA A 557 17.72 -4.84 15.06
N VAL A 558 18.09 -5.38 13.90
CA VAL A 558 17.52 -6.62 13.33
C VAL A 558 18.59 -7.70 13.21
N SER A 559 18.66 -8.61 14.18
CA SER A 559 19.65 -9.68 14.18
C SER A 559 19.13 -10.94 13.48
N LYS A 560 19.83 -11.40 12.43
CA LYS A 560 19.53 -12.71 11.80
C LYS A 560 19.88 -13.83 12.80
N SER A 561 18.90 -14.70 13.07
CA SER A 561 19.01 -15.71 14.13
C SER A 561 20.07 -16.77 13.79
N THR A 562 21.09 -16.89 14.64
CA THR A 562 22.12 -17.93 14.54
C THR A 562 21.69 -19.27 15.16
N LYS A 563 20.46 -19.36 15.68
CA LYS A 563 19.91 -20.54 16.38
C LYS A 563 18.72 -21.18 15.67
N ALA A 564 17.99 -20.43 14.85
CA ALA A 564 16.92 -20.95 14.01
C ALA A 564 17.46 -21.43 12.66
N ALA A 565 16.72 -22.32 11.99
CA ALA A 565 17.00 -22.71 10.61
C ALA A 565 16.23 -21.80 9.63
N GLY A 566 16.83 -21.49 8.49
CA GLY A 566 16.22 -20.65 7.46
C GLY A 566 16.41 -19.14 7.69
N SER A 567 15.59 -18.33 7.02
CA SER A 567 15.71 -16.87 6.99
C SER A 567 14.94 -16.20 8.15
N THR A 568 15.30 -16.53 9.40
CA THR A 568 14.71 -15.94 10.62
C THR A 568 15.46 -14.72 11.11
N TYR A 569 14.74 -13.63 11.40
CA TYR A 569 15.25 -12.34 11.88
C TYR A 569 14.56 -11.96 13.20
N ALA A 570 15.30 -11.37 14.14
CA ALA A 570 14.81 -10.90 15.44
C ALA A 570 14.83 -9.37 15.50
N PHE A 571 13.70 -8.75 15.86
CA PHE A 571 13.51 -7.30 15.85
C PHE A 571 13.56 -6.77 17.28
N ASN A 572 14.58 -5.97 17.60
CA ASN A 572 14.95 -5.65 18.99
C ASN A 572 14.58 -4.22 19.42
N VAL A 573 14.12 -3.40 18.48
CA VAL A 573 13.87 -1.96 18.61
C VAL A 573 12.52 -1.62 17.97
N PRO A 574 11.71 -0.71 18.54
CA PRO A 574 10.46 -0.26 17.92
C PRO A 574 10.68 0.60 16.66
N GLY A 575 9.78 0.48 15.69
CA GLY A 575 9.80 1.25 14.44
C GLY A 575 9.37 0.43 13.21
N THR A 576 9.19 1.09 12.07
CA THR A 576 8.87 0.44 10.79
C THR A 576 10.15 -0.03 10.10
N TYR A 577 10.20 -1.30 9.70
CA TYR A 577 11.35 -1.91 9.02
C TYR A 577 11.02 -2.36 7.61
N THR A 578 11.84 -1.93 6.64
CA THR A 578 11.75 -2.38 5.24
C THR A 578 12.37 -3.77 5.07
N ILE A 579 11.63 -4.66 4.41
CA ILE A 579 12.07 -5.98 3.99
C ILE A 579 12.04 -6.00 2.47
N THR A 580 13.22 -6.13 1.86
CA THR A 580 13.40 -6.13 0.40
C THR A 580 13.69 -7.56 -0.06
N GLY A 581 12.80 -8.13 -0.87
CA GLY A 581 12.94 -9.44 -1.48
C GLY A 581 13.47 -9.34 -2.91
N THR A 582 14.60 -9.98 -3.20
CA THR A 582 15.16 -10.10 -4.55
C THR A 582 14.81 -11.46 -5.14
N LEU A 583 14.10 -11.46 -6.26
CA LEU A 583 13.63 -12.66 -6.96
C LEU A 583 14.74 -13.28 -7.84
N ALA A 584 14.82 -14.60 -7.82
CA ALA A 584 15.63 -15.37 -8.75
C ALA A 584 15.00 -15.39 -10.17
N GLU A 585 15.77 -15.89 -11.15
CA GLU A 585 15.32 -16.09 -12.52
C GLU A 585 14.06 -16.99 -12.60
N SER A 586 13.12 -16.64 -13.49
CA SER A 586 11.91 -17.43 -13.80
C SER A 586 11.84 -17.81 -15.29
N SER A 587 10.73 -18.42 -15.73
CA SER A 587 10.46 -18.62 -17.16
C SER A 587 10.30 -17.30 -17.93
N ASN A 588 9.77 -16.28 -17.27
CA ASN A 588 9.27 -15.06 -17.91
C ASN A 588 10.22 -13.87 -17.71
N PHE A 589 11.01 -13.86 -16.65
CA PHE A 589 11.91 -12.76 -16.29
C PHE A 589 13.31 -13.23 -15.88
N ASN A 590 14.25 -12.32 -16.10
CA ASN A 590 15.64 -12.43 -15.68
C ASN A 590 15.76 -12.27 -14.15
N PRO A 591 16.86 -12.74 -13.52
CA PRO A 591 17.05 -12.56 -12.08
C PRO A 591 17.08 -11.07 -11.70
N GLY A 592 16.79 -10.76 -10.43
CA GLY A 592 17.02 -9.45 -9.85
C GLY A 592 15.81 -8.54 -9.68
N ARG A 593 14.57 -8.98 -9.99
CA ARG A 593 13.38 -8.19 -9.62
C ARG A 593 13.32 -8.00 -8.10
N THR A 594 13.15 -6.75 -7.65
CA THR A 594 12.98 -6.40 -6.24
C THR A 594 11.53 -6.09 -5.90
N PHE A 595 11.08 -6.49 -4.72
CA PHE A 595 9.81 -6.09 -4.13
C PHE A 595 10.01 -5.78 -2.64
N ARG A 596 9.16 -4.93 -2.05
CA ARG A 596 9.33 -4.47 -0.66
C ARG A 596 8.08 -4.72 0.19
N ARG A 597 8.29 -5.04 1.46
CA ARG A 597 7.25 -5.20 2.48
C ARG A 597 7.71 -4.46 3.75
N THR A 598 6.79 -4.04 4.60
CA THR A 598 7.10 -3.40 5.89
C THR A 598 6.65 -4.29 7.05
N ILE A 599 7.37 -4.20 8.17
CA ILE A 599 6.94 -4.73 9.48
C ILE A 599 7.08 -3.62 10.52
N ASP A 600 5.99 -3.32 11.21
CA ASP A 600 5.98 -2.36 12.32
C ASP A 600 6.30 -3.06 13.64
N VAL A 601 7.37 -2.63 14.31
CA VAL A 601 7.78 -3.17 15.60
C VAL A 601 7.24 -2.31 16.73
N SER A 602 6.39 -2.89 17.58
CA SER A 602 5.82 -2.24 18.77
C SER A 602 6.59 -2.59 20.04
N CYS A 603 6.59 -1.71 21.04
CA CYS A 603 7.05 -2.08 22.38
C CYS A 603 6.16 -3.19 22.95
N SER A 604 6.79 -4.30 23.35
CA SER A 604 6.12 -5.39 24.08
C SER A 604 5.48 -4.94 25.40
N ASN A 605 6.02 -3.91 26.04
CA ASN A 605 5.45 -3.28 27.23
C ASN A 605 5.79 -1.76 27.23
N PRO A 606 4.81 -0.86 27.00
CA PRO A 606 5.04 0.59 26.99
C PRO A 606 5.44 1.17 28.36
N ILE A 607 6.00 2.38 28.36
CA ILE A 607 6.27 3.14 29.60
C ILE A 607 4.94 3.48 30.29
N SER A 608 4.86 3.24 31.61
CA SER A 608 3.60 3.32 32.35
C SER A 608 3.75 3.81 33.81
N GLY A 609 2.62 3.99 34.50
CA GLY A 609 2.59 4.40 35.91
C GLY A 609 3.11 5.83 36.14
N SER A 610 3.99 5.99 37.14
CA SER A 610 4.64 7.27 37.46
C SER A 610 5.71 7.69 36.43
N TRP A 611 6.26 6.75 35.65
CA TRP A 611 7.22 7.04 34.60
C TRP A 611 6.55 7.67 33.37
N LYS A 612 7.30 8.53 32.68
CA LYS A 612 6.93 9.28 31.47
C LYS A 612 8.09 9.19 30.50
N GLU A 613 7.83 9.38 29.21
CA GLU A 613 8.85 9.36 28.16
C GLU A 613 8.82 10.67 27.36
N ALA A 614 9.96 11.05 26.81
CA ALA A 614 10.10 12.20 25.93
C ALA A 614 11.13 11.90 24.83
N HIS A 615 10.79 12.27 23.59
CA HIS A 615 11.58 11.96 22.40
C HIS A 615 11.89 13.24 21.62
N TRP A 616 12.86 14.00 22.11
CA TRP A 616 13.27 15.27 21.49
C TRP A 616 14.03 14.98 20.19
N LYS A 617 13.36 15.19 19.04
CA LYS A 617 13.74 14.72 17.68
C LYS A 617 13.47 13.23 17.37
N GLY A 618 12.75 12.53 18.24
CA GLY A 618 12.31 11.16 17.97
C GLY A 618 13.31 10.09 18.43
N GLY A 619 12.78 8.87 18.53
CA GLY A 619 13.36 7.71 19.20
C GLY A 619 12.22 6.85 19.73
N SER A 620 12.52 5.94 20.66
CA SER A 620 11.51 5.14 21.36
C SER A 620 12.03 4.65 22.71
N ALA A 621 11.13 4.33 23.64
CA ALA A 621 11.47 3.64 24.87
C ALA A 621 10.46 2.53 25.19
N CYS A 622 10.95 1.43 25.78
CA CYS A 622 10.09 0.36 26.30
C CYS A 622 10.46 0.03 27.74
N GLN A 623 9.47 -0.38 28.53
CA GLN A 623 9.69 -1.01 29.84
C GLN A 623 10.01 -2.49 29.62
N VAL A 624 11.05 -3.00 30.28
CA VAL A 624 11.50 -4.39 30.15
C VAL A 624 11.06 -5.22 31.36
N SER A 625 11.19 -4.67 32.57
CA SER A 625 10.76 -5.30 33.82
C SER A 625 10.53 -4.26 34.93
N ALA A 626 9.85 -4.67 36.01
CA ALA A 626 9.79 -3.92 37.26
C ALA A 626 9.77 -4.89 38.45
N SER A 627 10.56 -4.61 39.49
CA SER A 627 10.71 -5.46 40.67
C SER A 627 11.25 -4.67 41.86
N GLY A 628 10.57 -4.74 43.00
CA GLY A 628 11.05 -4.17 44.27
C GLY A 628 11.30 -2.65 44.25
N GLY A 629 10.50 -1.91 43.49
CA GLY A 629 10.67 -0.46 43.28
C GLY A 629 11.74 -0.06 42.26
N ALA A 630 12.38 -1.01 41.57
CA ALA A 630 13.34 -0.77 40.50
C ALA A 630 12.81 -1.21 39.13
N TYR A 631 13.23 -0.51 38.07
CA TYR A 631 12.69 -0.64 36.71
C TYR A 631 13.80 -0.89 35.69
N ASP A 632 13.58 -1.83 34.78
CA ASP A 632 14.44 -2.01 33.61
C ASP A 632 13.82 -1.32 32.40
N PHE A 633 14.58 -0.47 31.71
CA PHE A 633 14.17 0.20 30.48
C PHE A 633 15.13 -0.09 29.33
N THR A 634 14.62 -0.02 28.10
CA THR A 634 15.45 0.14 26.89
C THR A 634 15.04 1.42 26.21
N ILE A 635 16.02 2.27 25.86
CA ILE A 635 15.82 3.46 25.02
C ILE A 635 16.58 3.24 23.72
N THR A 636 15.91 3.54 22.60
CA THR A 636 16.56 3.76 21.32
C THR A 636 16.45 5.24 20.99
N ASP A 637 17.58 5.90 20.84
CA ASP A 637 17.62 7.25 20.30
C ASP A 637 17.88 7.20 18.79
N ASN A 638 17.16 8.01 18.01
CA ASN A 638 17.36 8.08 16.55
C ASN A 638 18.66 8.85 16.23
N ALA A 639 18.91 9.18 14.95
CA ALA A 639 20.13 9.86 14.51
C ALA A 639 20.19 11.35 14.94
N ASN A 640 20.26 11.60 16.25
CA ASN A 640 20.23 12.92 16.86
C ASN A 640 21.63 13.51 17.11
N ARG A 641 21.70 14.84 17.32
CA ARG A 641 22.94 15.63 17.44
C ARG A 641 23.28 16.04 18.87
N GLY A 642 22.73 15.35 19.86
CA GLY A 642 23.06 15.56 21.27
C GLY A 642 22.31 16.71 21.94
N VAL A 643 22.63 16.90 23.21
CA VAL A 643 21.98 17.88 24.12
C VAL A 643 22.88 19.09 24.42
N TRP A 644 23.76 19.47 23.48
CA TRP A 644 24.86 20.42 23.71
C TRP A 644 24.61 21.79 23.07
N THR A 645 24.93 22.86 23.79
CA THR A 645 24.95 24.32 23.45
C THR A 645 23.67 24.97 22.92
N ASP A 646 23.07 24.36 21.91
CA ASP A 646 22.04 24.95 21.04
C ASP A 646 20.99 23.89 20.63
N ARG A 647 21.15 22.67 21.16
CA ARG A 647 20.39 21.47 20.84
C ARG A 647 19.96 20.78 22.11
N ASN A 648 18.74 20.27 22.10
CA ASN A 648 18.20 19.35 23.08
C ASN A 648 17.63 18.16 22.30
N GLU A 649 18.50 17.29 21.78
CA GLU A 649 18.14 16.16 20.91
C GLU A 649 18.53 14.83 21.57
N GLY A 650 17.55 13.97 21.83
CA GLY A 650 17.71 12.77 22.63
C GLY A 650 16.37 12.19 23.10
N SER A 651 16.43 11.01 23.70
CA SER A 651 15.27 10.27 24.22
C SER A 651 15.45 9.96 25.71
N ALA A 652 14.39 10.17 26.51
CA ALA A 652 14.45 10.03 27.97
C ALA A 652 13.22 9.31 28.55
N VAL A 653 13.42 8.59 29.66
CA VAL A 653 12.37 8.00 30.51
C VAL A 653 12.58 8.49 31.94
N TYR A 654 11.60 9.19 32.49
CA TYR A 654 11.74 9.98 33.71
C TYR A 654 10.48 9.96 34.59
N GLN A 655 10.60 10.38 35.84
CA GLN A 655 9.47 10.71 36.71
C GLN A 655 9.46 12.23 36.98
N PRO A 656 8.30 12.92 36.82
CA PRO A 656 8.19 14.34 37.14
C PRO A 656 8.44 14.62 38.63
N ASP A 657 9.09 15.75 38.94
CA ASP A 657 9.38 16.25 40.30
C ASP A 657 10.10 15.28 41.27
N ALA A 658 10.56 14.10 40.82
CA ALA A 658 10.92 12.99 41.70
C ALA A 658 12.25 13.13 42.49
N LEU A 659 13.21 13.94 42.02
CA LEU A 659 14.51 14.07 42.71
C LEU A 659 14.51 15.21 43.75
N ASP A 660 14.07 14.86 44.96
CA ASP A 660 14.12 15.68 46.18
C ASP A 660 15.54 15.98 46.69
N VAL A 661 15.67 16.94 47.60
CA VAL A 661 16.94 17.16 48.33
C VAL A 661 17.21 16.00 49.31
N ASN A 662 18.43 15.45 49.26
CA ASN A 662 18.87 14.18 49.85
C ASN A 662 18.31 12.91 49.19
N GLU A 663 17.64 13.02 48.04
CA GLU A 663 17.25 11.86 47.23
C GLU A 663 18.41 11.40 46.33
N THR A 664 18.41 10.11 45.99
CA THR A 664 19.29 9.55 44.95
C THR A 664 18.49 8.94 43.80
N LEU A 665 19.12 8.85 42.63
CA LEU A 665 18.66 8.06 41.49
C LEU A 665 19.82 7.18 41.02
N GLU A 666 19.60 5.88 40.87
CA GLU A 666 20.60 4.89 40.44
C GLU A 666 20.14 4.17 39.16
N THR A 667 21.09 3.73 38.33
CA THR A 667 20.83 2.84 37.17
C THR A 667 22.09 2.07 36.76
N THR A 668 21.91 0.97 36.02
CA THR A 668 22.98 0.24 35.31
C THR A 668 22.86 0.48 33.81
N VAL A 669 23.72 1.33 33.25
CA VAL A 669 23.77 1.63 31.81
C VAL A 669 24.50 0.51 31.07
N LYS A 670 23.90 -0.01 30.01
CA LYS A 670 24.48 -1.04 29.16
C LYS A 670 24.17 -0.76 27.68
N PRO A 671 25.16 -0.41 26.83
CA PRO A 671 24.90 -0.28 25.40
C PRO A 671 24.51 -1.65 24.82
N LEU A 672 23.54 -1.64 23.91
CA LEU A 672 23.15 -2.80 23.09
C LEU A 672 23.69 -2.64 21.67
N ASP A 673 23.62 -1.42 21.12
CA ASP A 673 24.23 -1.00 19.87
C ASP A 673 24.66 0.47 19.94
N LEU A 674 25.78 0.81 19.31
CA LEU A 674 26.29 2.19 19.19
C LEU A 674 25.78 2.91 17.92
N GLY A 675 25.19 2.20 16.96
CA GLY A 675 24.63 2.80 15.74
C GLY A 675 25.66 3.45 14.82
N GLY A 676 26.92 3.02 14.90
CA GLY A 676 28.05 3.67 14.21
C GLY A 676 28.47 5.03 14.80
N ASN A 677 27.82 5.52 15.85
CA ASN A 677 28.17 6.79 16.49
C ASN A 677 29.51 6.70 17.23
N GLY A 678 30.32 7.77 17.15
CA GLY A 678 31.65 7.83 17.76
C GLY A 678 31.67 8.23 19.24
N ASP A 679 30.70 9.05 19.68
CA ASP A 679 30.52 9.46 21.07
C ASP A 679 29.02 9.49 21.46
N PRO A 680 28.25 8.40 21.29
CA PRO A 680 26.88 8.32 21.82
C PRO A 680 26.91 8.37 23.35
N ARG A 681 25.87 8.93 23.96
CA ARG A 681 25.84 9.27 25.39
C ARG A 681 24.58 8.71 26.05
N ALA A 682 24.73 8.06 27.19
CA ALA A 682 23.59 7.57 27.98
C ALA A 682 23.88 7.57 29.47
N GLY A 683 22.84 7.84 30.26
CA GLY A 683 22.93 7.80 31.73
C GLY A 683 21.71 8.41 32.38
N LEU A 684 21.94 9.17 33.46
CA LEU A 684 20.91 9.87 34.22
C LEU A 684 20.75 11.32 33.73
N VAL A 685 19.52 11.83 33.77
CA VAL A 685 19.15 13.21 33.41
C VAL A 685 18.26 13.83 34.49
N VAL A 686 18.39 15.14 34.72
CA VAL A 686 17.47 15.93 35.56
C VAL A 686 17.17 17.30 34.96
N ARG A 687 15.96 17.84 35.17
CA ARG A 687 15.56 19.19 34.73
C ARG A 687 14.34 19.72 35.49
N ASN A 688 14.11 21.03 35.46
CA ASN A 688 12.78 21.60 35.73
C ASN A 688 11.90 21.32 34.48
N GLY A 689 11.21 20.19 34.42
CA GLY A 689 10.40 19.77 33.27
C GLY A 689 11.21 19.08 32.16
N LEU A 690 10.99 17.76 31.96
CA LEU A 690 11.60 16.96 30.88
C LEU A 690 10.65 16.66 29.70
N ALA A 691 9.36 17.01 29.79
CA ALA A 691 8.37 16.74 28.74
C ALA A 691 8.75 17.39 27.40
N ASP A 692 9.09 18.69 27.44
CA ASP A 692 9.46 19.48 26.26
C ASP A 692 10.98 19.60 26.11
N ALA A 693 11.46 19.53 24.86
CA ALA A 693 12.87 19.65 24.53
C ALA A 693 13.53 20.92 25.09
N ASN A 694 12.76 22.02 25.17
CA ASN A 694 13.23 23.32 25.64
C ASN A 694 12.54 23.75 26.95
N GLY A 695 12.16 22.77 27.79
CA GLY A 695 11.20 22.95 28.90
C GLY A 695 11.63 23.86 30.05
N GLY A 696 12.90 23.84 30.48
CA GLY A 696 13.28 24.61 31.67
C GLY A 696 14.74 24.55 32.12
N LYS A 697 14.94 25.06 33.34
CA LYS A 697 16.22 25.28 34.05
C LYS A 697 16.65 24.04 34.83
N GLY A 698 17.68 24.17 35.68
CA GLY A 698 18.15 23.09 36.55
C GLY A 698 18.63 21.86 35.79
N TYR A 699 19.07 22.05 34.54
CA TYR A 699 19.29 20.97 33.59
C TYR A 699 20.70 20.37 33.75
N ALA A 700 20.77 19.05 33.98
CA ALA A 700 22.03 18.33 33.99
C ALA A 700 21.87 16.85 33.61
N THR A 701 23.00 16.25 33.26
CA THR A 701 23.16 14.82 33.00
C THR A 701 24.37 14.27 33.78
N LEU A 702 24.29 12.99 34.16
CA LEU A 702 25.42 12.17 34.57
C LEU A 702 25.45 10.98 33.61
N LEU A 703 26.45 10.93 32.74
CA LEU A 703 26.43 10.06 31.57
C LEU A 703 27.70 9.24 31.41
N ALA A 704 27.55 8.10 30.73
CA ALA A 704 28.62 7.33 30.15
C ALA A 704 28.59 7.45 28.61
N SER A 705 29.75 7.27 28.01
CA SER A 705 30.02 7.33 26.57
C SER A 705 31.22 6.41 26.25
N PRO A 706 31.67 6.29 24.99
CA PRO A 706 32.98 5.69 24.69
C PRO A 706 34.17 6.50 25.22
N SER A 707 33.98 7.81 25.49
CA SER A 707 35.05 8.73 25.92
C SER A 707 35.19 8.85 27.44
N GLY A 708 34.31 8.25 28.24
CA GLY A 708 34.38 8.20 29.70
C GLY A 708 33.02 8.29 30.39
N ILE A 709 33.04 8.42 31.73
CA ILE A 709 31.90 8.87 32.55
C ILE A 709 32.14 10.32 32.97
N TYR A 710 31.14 11.18 32.87
CA TYR A 710 31.21 12.59 33.26
C TYR A 710 29.82 13.17 33.51
N MET A 711 29.76 14.40 34.06
CA MET A 711 28.54 15.19 34.12
C MET A 711 28.55 16.30 33.07
N GLN A 712 27.39 16.66 32.54
CA GLN A 712 27.19 17.87 31.75
C GLN A 712 26.00 18.67 32.32
N TYR A 713 26.04 20.00 32.29
CA TYR A 713 25.02 20.84 32.90
C TYR A 713 24.86 22.20 32.20
N ASP A 714 23.66 22.78 32.36
CA ASP A 714 23.37 24.19 32.08
C ASP A 714 23.92 25.03 33.25
N SER A 715 24.96 25.82 32.98
CA SER A 715 25.57 26.68 34.00
C SER A 715 24.95 28.08 34.08
N ASN A 716 24.16 28.50 33.10
CA ASN A 716 23.71 29.88 32.94
C ASN A 716 22.19 30.09 33.08
N ALA A 717 21.41 28.99 33.03
CA ALA A 717 19.96 28.89 33.09
C ALA A 717 19.19 29.39 31.85
N ASP A 718 19.74 29.18 30.65
CA ASP A 718 19.05 29.40 29.37
C ASP A 718 18.27 28.17 28.84
N GLY A 719 18.49 26.98 29.42
CA GLY A 719 17.85 25.74 29.00
C GLY A 719 18.67 24.87 28.04
N TYR A 720 19.98 25.11 27.90
CA TYR A 720 20.91 24.25 27.16
C TYR A 720 22.15 23.90 28.00
N ILE A 721 22.72 22.72 27.78
CA ILE A 721 23.95 22.32 28.47
C ILE A 721 25.16 23.04 27.82
N ASP A 722 25.88 23.82 28.62
CA ASP A 722 27.04 24.64 28.21
C ASP A 722 28.33 24.34 29.01
N LYS A 723 28.28 23.32 29.88
CA LYS A 723 29.41 22.80 30.66
C LYS A 723 29.45 21.28 30.69
N GLU A 724 30.68 20.77 30.79
CA GLU A 724 30.98 19.39 31.12
C GLU A 724 32.12 19.31 32.14
N THR A 725 32.22 18.17 32.82
CA THR A 725 33.26 17.89 33.82
C THR A 725 34.37 17.01 33.22
N SER A 726 35.53 16.94 33.88
CA SER A 726 36.57 15.97 33.53
C SER A 726 36.02 14.55 33.46
N HIS A 727 36.47 13.76 32.48
CA HIS A 727 36.06 12.38 32.30
C HIS A 727 36.79 11.45 33.29
N VAL A 728 36.06 10.45 33.82
CA VAL A 728 36.60 9.39 34.68
C VAL A 728 36.19 7.99 34.18
N GLY A 729 36.88 6.96 34.64
CA GLY A 729 36.58 5.57 34.29
C GLY A 729 36.83 5.22 32.81
N ALA A 730 36.22 4.12 32.35
CA ALA A 730 36.35 3.60 30.99
C ALA A 730 35.07 3.77 30.14
N GLY A 731 34.15 4.64 30.59
CA GLY A 731 32.88 4.86 29.92
C GLY A 731 31.95 3.64 29.96
N PHE A 732 31.29 3.34 28.84
CA PHE A 732 30.32 2.24 28.77
C PHE A 732 30.88 0.84 29.11
N GLY A 733 32.13 0.55 28.74
CA GLY A 733 32.71 -0.79 28.89
C GLY A 733 31.82 -1.90 28.29
N GLY A 734 31.44 -2.87 29.13
CA GLY A 734 30.33 -3.80 28.83
C GLY A 734 29.03 -3.49 29.59
N GLN A 735 29.13 -2.73 30.69
CA GLN A 735 28.09 -2.08 31.47
C GLN A 735 28.77 -1.14 32.48
N VAL A 736 28.04 -0.16 33.01
CA VAL A 736 28.50 0.73 34.09
C VAL A 736 27.34 1.15 34.98
N GLN A 737 27.56 1.29 36.29
CA GLN A 737 26.54 1.80 37.22
C GLN A 737 26.79 3.27 37.52
N LEU A 738 25.71 4.05 37.46
CA LEU A 738 25.69 5.48 37.72
C LEU A 738 24.71 5.78 38.86
N LYS A 739 25.08 6.74 39.71
CA LYS A 739 24.23 7.27 40.78
C LYS A 739 24.34 8.79 40.84
N LEU A 740 23.19 9.45 40.90
CA LEU A 740 23.07 10.88 41.12
C LEU A 740 22.50 11.14 42.53
N GLU A 741 23.08 12.07 43.27
CA GLU A 741 22.60 12.53 44.59
C GLU A 741 22.29 14.03 44.51
N ARG A 742 21.10 14.46 44.95
CA ARG A 742 20.76 15.88 45.07
C ARG A 742 21.09 16.39 46.48
N ALA A 743 22.35 16.74 46.71
CA ALA A 743 22.87 17.13 48.02
C ALA A 743 22.30 18.44 48.59
N ALA A 744 21.84 19.36 47.73
CA ALA A 744 21.11 20.57 48.10
C ALA A 744 20.14 20.98 46.98
N THR A 745 19.31 22.00 47.21
CA THR A 745 18.35 22.52 46.21
C THR A 745 19.00 22.79 44.86
N ASP A 746 20.20 23.37 44.86
CA ASP A 746 20.97 23.76 43.68
C ASP A 746 22.20 22.86 43.43
N THR A 747 22.39 21.75 44.17
CA THR A 747 23.66 21.00 44.16
C THR A 747 23.44 19.52 43.90
N LEU A 748 24.06 19.01 42.82
CA LEU A 748 24.14 17.58 42.50
C LEU A 748 25.55 17.03 42.76
N LYS A 749 25.62 15.74 43.08
CA LYS A 749 26.85 14.94 43.02
C LYS A 749 26.63 13.72 42.15
N GLY A 750 27.56 13.47 41.23
CA GLY A 750 27.58 12.27 40.39
C GLY A 750 28.57 11.23 40.90
N TYR A 751 28.16 9.97 40.85
CA TYR A 751 28.93 8.80 41.29
C TYR A 751 28.89 7.71 40.21
N TRP A 752 29.96 6.90 40.13
CA TRP A 752 30.03 5.77 39.21
C TRP A 752 30.70 4.55 39.86
N ARG A 753 30.48 3.36 39.28
CA ARG A 753 31.27 2.13 39.53
C ARG A 753 31.11 1.12 38.40
N ALA A 754 32.05 0.20 38.25
CA ALA A 754 32.02 -0.79 37.17
C ALA A 754 31.11 -2.00 37.45
N SER A 755 31.08 -2.47 38.70
CA SER A 755 30.27 -3.61 39.15
C SER A 755 29.53 -3.32 40.46
N ALA A 756 28.43 -4.06 40.70
CA ALA A 756 27.59 -3.88 41.89
C ALA A 756 28.29 -4.18 43.25
N ASN A 757 29.45 -4.84 43.21
CA ASN A 757 30.28 -5.15 44.38
C ASN A 757 31.41 -4.12 44.62
N ASP A 758 31.61 -3.18 43.69
CA ASP A 758 32.64 -2.15 43.81
C ASP A 758 32.14 -0.99 44.69
N GLU A 759 33.07 -0.27 45.33
CA GLU A 759 32.77 0.99 46.00
C GLU A 759 32.43 2.08 44.99
N TRP A 760 31.48 2.96 45.35
CA TRP A 760 31.12 4.13 44.55
C TRP A 760 32.28 5.13 44.50
N GLN A 761 32.65 5.58 43.31
CA GLN A 761 33.66 6.61 43.08
C GLN A 761 33.00 7.94 42.67
N ASP A 762 33.53 9.06 43.14
CA ASP A 762 33.10 10.40 42.73
C ASP A 762 33.34 10.61 41.22
N VAL A 763 32.39 11.25 40.55
CA VAL A 763 32.55 11.83 39.19
C VAL A 763 32.76 13.32 39.31
N ALA A 764 31.78 14.03 39.90
CA ALA A 764 31.82 15.48 40.09
C ALA A 764 30.77 15.94 41.12
N THR A 765 30.89 17.22 41.52
CA THR A 765 29.80 17.99 42.15
C THR A 765 29.53 19.20 41.27
N VAL A 766 28.27 19.48 40.94
CA VAL A 766 27.87 20.59 40.06
C VAL A 766 26.76 21.42 40.68
N THR A 767 26.72 22.70 40.34
CA THR A 767 25.67 23.64 40.79
C THR A 767 24.70 23.89 39.64
N LEU A 768 23.41 23.67 39.91
CA LEU A 768 22.29 23.86 39.00
C LEU A 768 21.72 25.27 39.11
N THR A 769 22.01 26.13 38.13
CA THR A 769 21.43 27.47 38.11
C THR A 769 19.92 27.40 37.89
N GLY A 770 19.14 27.78 38.91
CA GLY A 770 17.68 27.87 38.83
C GLY A 770 16.91 26.55 38.99
N ALA A 771 17.47 25.53 39.64
CA ALA A 771 16.73 24.32 40.01
C ALA A 771 15.55 24.61 40.97
N ASP A 772 14.40 23.96 40.76
CA ASP A 772 13.19 24.20 41.55
C ASP A 772 13.24 23.58 42.95
N ALA A 773 12.69 24.28 43.95
CA ALA A 773 12.80 23.89 45.36
C ALA A 773 11.89 22.71 45.78
N THR A 774 10.99 22.27 44.91
CA THR A 774 9.93 21.27 45.16
C THR A 774 10.23 19.88 44.64
N GLY A 775 11.22 19.74 43.76
CA GLY A 775 11.49 18.53 43.00
C GLY A 775 12.44 18.81 41.85
N LEU A 776 12.75 17.80 41.06
CA LEU A 776 13.26 17.91 39.68
C LEU A 776 12.74 16.69 38.92
N ASP A 777 12.30 16.89 37.67
CA ASP A 777 12.06 15.78 36.75
C ASP A 777 13.37 15.03 36.57
N ALA A 778 13.36 13.72 36.79
CA ALA A 778 14.58 12.92 36.85
C ALA A 778 14.40 11.52 36.29
N GLY A 779 15.42 11.01 35.60
CA GLY A 779 15.30 9.73 34.89
C GLY A 779 16.57 9.28 34.19
N VAL A 780 16.39 8.40 33.20
CA VAL A 780 17.43 7.92 32.29
C VAL A 780 17.27 8.56 30.91
N PHE A 781 18.36 8.75 30.18
CA PHE A 781 18.37 9.29 28.82
C PHE A 781 19.43 8.66 27.94
N ALA A 782 19.18 8.70 26.63
CA ALA A 782 20.10 8.32 25.57
C ALA A 782 20.14 9.42 24.49
N THR A 783 21.31 9.63 23.88
CA THR A 783 21.43 10.39 22.63
C THR A 783 22.53 9.84 21.74
N SER A 784 22.23 9.70 20.44
CA SER A 784 23.21 9.26 19.43
C SER A 784 24.37 10.25 19.27
N ASN A 785 24.14 11.53 19.60
CA ASN A 785 25.10 12.65 19.63
C ASN A 785 25.75 13.04 18.28
N SER A 786 26.05 12.09 17.39
CA SER A 786 26.76 12.33 16.12
C SER A 786 25.90 12.21 14.85
N ASN A 787 24.58 11.96 14.92
CA ASN A 787 23.72 11.82 13.73
C ASN A 787 24.26 10.77 12.72
N ALA A 788 24.89 9.68 13.20
CA ALA A 788 25.47 8.65 12.34
C ALA A 788 24.55 7.43 12.13
N GLY A 789 23.67 7.17 13.10
CA GLY A 789 22.71 6.07 13.13
C GLY A 789 22.00 6.03 14.49
N ALA A 790 21.08 5.08 14.68
CA ALA A 790 20.31 4.97 15.93
C ALA A 790 21.10 4.28 17.05
N PHE A 791 21.10 4.85 18.25
CA PHE A 791 21.82 4.37 19.42
C PHE A 791 20.88 3.62 20.38
N THR A 792 21.18 2.36 20.71
CA THR A 792 20.30 1.51 21.53
C THR A 792 20.98 1.14 22.85
N VAL A 793 20.31 1.39 23.97
CA VAL A 793 20.88 1.22 25.32
C VAL A 793 19.83 0.72 26.31
N ALA A 794 20.25 -0.20 27.20
CA ALA A 794 19.47 -0.69 28.31
C ALA A 794 19.88 0.00 29.63
N PHE A 795 18.89 0.22 30.51
CA PHE A 795 19.01 0.84 31.81
C PHE A 795 18.40 -0.09 32.87
N ASN A 796 19.24 -0.92 33.49
CA ASN A 796 18.79 -1.98 34.38
C ASN A 796 18.81 -1.55 35.84
N GLY A 797 17.77 -1.91 36.60
CA GLY A 797 17.62 -1.56 38.02
C GLY A 797 17.50 -0.05 38.28
N THR A 798 16.86 0.69 37.36
CA THR A 798 16.65 2.14 37.46
C THR A 798 15.68 2.45 38.60
N ALA A 799 16.13 3.17 39.62
CA ALA A 799 15.31 3.43 40.80
C ALA A 799 15.77 4.67 41.58
N PHE A 800 14.81 5.33 42.25
CA PHE A 800 15.14 6.33 43.27
C PHE A 800 15.49 5.66 44.60
N GLY A 801 16.35 6.28 45.40
CA GLY A 801 16.79 5.78 46.70
C GLY A 801 15.62 5.52 47.65
N SER A 802 14.62 6.40 47.64
CA SER A 802 13.38 6.18 48.38
C SER A 802 12.51 5.04 47.84
N GLN A 803 12.51 4.76 46.54
CA GLN A 803 11.66 3.71 45.96
C GLN A 803 12.13 2.30 46.31
N THR A 804 13.44 2.14 46.55
CA THR A 804 14.10 0.90 47.00
C THR A 804 14.21 0.78 48.53
N ALA A 805 13.75 1.78 49.29
CA ALA A 805 13.69 1.70 50.75
C ALA A 805 12.72 0.59 51.21
N ALA A 806 12.96 0.05 52.41
CA ALA A 806 12.09 -0.96 52.98
C ALA A 806 10.68 -0.40 53.23
N VAL A 807 9.66 -1.24 53.00
CA VAL A 807 8.26 -0.90 53.30
C VAL A 807 8.03 -1.06 54.81
N GLU A 808 7.57 0.02 55.45
CA GLU A 808 7.21 0.04 56.87
C GLU A 808 5.74 -0.37 57.08
N SER A 809 4.86 0.06 56.19
CA SER A 809 3.44 -0.31 56.18
C SER A 809 2.83 -0.16 54.78
N ILE A 810 1.67 -0.75 54.55
CA ILE A 810 0.87 -0.51 53.34
C ILE A 810 -0.52 -0.03 53.71
N ALA A 811 -1.12 0.77 52.83
CA ALA A 811 -2.52 1.14 52.86
C ALA A 811 -3.14 0.76 51.50
N ALA A 812 -4.31 0.13 51.53
CA ALA A 812 -5.10 -0.14 50.34
C ALA A 812 -6.24 0.86 50.28
N LYS A 813 -6.44 1.50 49.13
CA LYS A 813 -7.61 2.36 48.88
C LYS A 813 -8.65 1.54 48.13
N ASP A 814 -9.91 1.63 48.55
CA ASP A 814 -11.02 0.97 47.86
C ASP A 814 -11.07 1.39 46.38
N PRO A 815 -11.22 0.44 45.43
CA PRO A 815 -11.90 0.71 44.17
C PRO A 815 -13.33 1.22 44.49
N GLU A 816 -14.00 1.93 43.57
CA GLU A 816 -15.39 2.34 43.83
C GLU A 816 -16.25 1.10 44.14
N ALA A 817 -16.88 1.09 45.31
CA ALA A 817 -16.86 -0.08 46.23
C ALA A 817 -17.79 -1.26 45.88
N THR A 818 -18.13 -1.43 44.59
CA THR A 818 -19.06 -2.44 44.09
C THR A 818 -18.55 -3.09 42.81
N ILE A 819 -18.67 -4.41 42.69
CA ILE A 819 -18.33 -5.19 41.49
C ILE A 819 -19.40 -6.25 41.21
N ALA A 820 -19.54 -6.64 39.94
CA ALA A 820 -20.51 -7.64 39.52
C ALA A 820 -20.06 -9.06 39.93
N LYS A 821 -21.00 -9.84 40.48
CA LYS A 821 -20.88 -11.28 40.71
C LYS A 821 -20.27 -11.99 39.48
N GLY A 822 -19.16 -12.68 39.71
CA GLY A 822 -18.38 -13.36 38.67
C GLY A 822 -17.22 -12.57 38.04
N GLN A 823 -17.14 -11.25 38.19
CA GLN A 823 -15.96 -10.49 37.73
C GLN A 823 -14.76 -10.66 38.65
N THR A 824 -13.59 -10.96 38.07
CA THR A 824 -12.30 -10.95 38.78
C THR A 824 -11.91 -9.53 39.18
N LEU A 825 -11.56 -9.33 40.45
CA LEU A 825 -10.94 -8.09 40.93
C LEU A 825 -9.50 -8.00 40.40
N ALA A 826 -9.27 -7.16 39.38
CA ALA A 826 -7.94 -7.00 38.81
C ALA A 826 -7.06 -6.13 39.72
N HIS A 827 -5.78 -6.48 39.86
CA HIS A 827 -4.87 -5.77 40.77
C HIS A 827 -4.69 -4.30 40.37
N LYS A 828 -4.72 -3.99 39.07
CA LYS A 828 -4.73 -2.60 38.54
C LYS A 828 -5.86 -1.71 39.07
N ASP A 829 -6.96 -2.29 39.57
CA ASP A 829 -8.11 -1.54 40.09
C ASP A 829 -7.95 -1.22 41.58
N VAL A 830 -6.94 -1.79 42.26
CA VAL A 830 -6.63 -1.60 43.69
C VAL A 830 -5.38 -0.73 43.83
N THR A 831 -5.53 0.51 44.30
CA THR A 831 -4.37 1.35 44.63
C THR A 831 -3.81 0.95 45.99
N VAL A 832 -2.64 0.30 45.99
CA VAL A 832 -1.88 -0.03 47.21
C VAL A 832 -0.73 0.95 47.36
N THR A 833 -0.73 1.73 48.44
CA THR A 833 0.32 2.69 48.76
C THR A 833 1.17 2.17 49.92
N ALA A 834 2.45 1.94 49.69
CA ALA A 834 3.43 1.71 50.74
C ALA A 834 3.85 3.01 51.41
N THR A 835 3.96 2.99 52.74
CA THR A 835 4.82 3.92 53.49
C THR A 835 6.17 3.24 53.70
N LEU A 836 7.23 3.98 53.43
CA LEU A 836 8.61 3.50 53.40
C LEU A 836 9.32 3.93 54.70
N THR A 837 10.35 3.20 55.13
CA THR A 837 11.07 3.46 56.41
C THR A 837 11.81 4.80 56.48
N ASN A 838 11.78 5.62 55.43
CA ASN A 838 12.27 6.99 55.38
C ASN A 838 11.15 8.05 55.50
N GLY A 839 9.89 7.63 55.71
CA GLY A 839 8.72 8.49 55.82
C GLY A 839 8.09 8.94 54.49
N LYS A 840 8.66 8.56 53.34
CA LYS A 840 8.01 8.77 52.03
C LYS A 840 6.96 7.67 51.77
N THR A 841 6.12 7.89 50.76
CA THR A 841 5.16 6.90 50.27
C THR A 841 5.32 6.65 48.77
N ARG A 842 5.03 5.44 48.30
CA ARG A 842 4.90 5.12 46.87
C ARG A 842 3.74 4.16 46.62
N VAL A 843 3.21 4.16 45.40
CA VAL A 843 2.34 3.06 44.95
C VAL A 843 3.18 1.79 44.78
N LEU A 844 2.60 0.64 45.10
CA LEU A 844 3.16 -0.68 44.86
C LEU A 844 2.65 -1.24 43.54
N GLU A 845 3.52 -1.88 42.79
CA GLU A 845 3.14 -2.59 41.56
C GLU A 845 2.37 -3.88 41.89
N PRO A 846 1.49 -4.37 40.99
CA PRO A 846 0.75 -5.64 41.16
C PRO A 846 1.59 -6.89 41.44
N SER A 847 2.91 -6.85 41.17
CA SER A 847 3.86 -7.93 41.47
C SER A 847 4.42 -7.87 42.91
N GLU A 848 4.22 -6.77 43.63
CA GLU A 848 4.76 -6.54 44.97
C GLU A 848 3.78 -6.89 46.09
N TYR A 849 2.51 -7.17 45.77
CA TYR A 849 1.48 -7.56 46.74
C TYR A 849 0.56 -8.69 46.20
N THR A 850 -0.19 -9.33 47.09
CA THR A 850 -1.28 -10.27 46.77
C THR A 850 -2.62 -9.78 47.33
N LEU A 851 -3.71 -10.20 46.69
CA LEU A 851 -5.09 -10.00 47.15
C LEU A 851 -5.67 -11.31 47.68
N GLU A 852 -6.11 -11.31 48.93
CA GLU A 852 -6.63 -12.48 49.66
C GLU A 852 -8.03 -12.20 50.25
N GLY A 853 -8.78 -13.26 50.57
CA GLY A 853 -10.08 -13.15 51.29
C GLY A 853 -11.30 -12.82 50.42
N PHE A 854 -11.13 -12.67 49.10
CA PHE A 854 -12.18 -12.29 48.16
C PHE A 854 -12.77 -13.49 47.37
N ASP A 855 -14.09 -13.52 47.21
CA ASP A 855 -14.84 -14.56 46.46
C ASP A 855 -15.92 -13.95 45.55
N THR A 856 -15.71 -14.01 44.23
CA THR A 856 -16.60 -13.46 43.20
C THR A 856 -18.00 -14.09 43.16
N THR A 857 -18.22 -15.23 43.82
CA THR A 857 -19.48 -15.98 43.78
C THR A 857 -20.45 -15.62 44.90
N LYS A 858 -19.97 -14.99 45.99
CA LYS A 858 -20.79 -14.62 47.16
C LYS A 858 -21.24 -13.16 47.07
N LEU A 859 -22.55 -12.93 47.02
CA LEU A 859 -23.14 -11.59 47.10
C LEU A 859 -22.95 -10.97 48.50
N GLY A 860 -22.82 -9.65 48.55
CA GLY A 860 -22.65 -8.85 49.77
C GLY A 860 -21.26 -8.24 49.95
N GLU A 861 -21.07 -7.53 51.06
CA GLU A 861 -19.80 -6.90 51.44
C GLU A 861 -18.76 -7.96 51.86
N GLN A 862 -17.54 -7.83 51.35
CA GLN A 862 -16.40 -8.71 51.67
C GLN A 862 -15.17 -7.88 52.01
N THR A 863 -14.40 -8.33 53.01
CA THR A 863 -13.11 -7.72 53.38
C THR A 863 -11.98 -8.35 52.57
N VAL A 864 -11.37 -7.58 51.68
CA VAL A 864 -10.19 -8.00 50.91
C VAL A 864 -8.95 -7.66 51.72
N THR A 865 -8.06 -8.63 51.90
CA THR A 865 -6.75 -8.44 52.54
C THR A 865 -5.69 -8.25 51.48
N VAL A 866 -4.97 -7.13 51.52
CA VAL A 866 -3.74 -6.92 50.75
C VAL A 866 -2.56 -7.36 51.59
N ARG A 867 -1.64 -8.12 51.01
CA ARG A 867 -0.43 -8.62 51.67
C ARG A 867 0.80 -8.31 50.82
N LEU A 868 1.83 -7.73 51.41
CA LEU A 868 3.10 -7.48 50.71
C LEU A 868 3.81 -8.82 50.42
N VAL A 869 4.35 -8.98 49.20
CA VAL A 869 5.05 -10.21 48.77
C VAL A 869 6.42 -10.36 49.44
N THR A 870 7.13 -9.24 49.66
CA THR A 870 8.48 -9.23 50.24
C THR A 870 8.49 -9.37 51.77
N ASP A 871 7.45 -8.91 52.46
CA ASP A 871 7.18 -9.23 53.87
C ASP A 871 5.69 -9.51 54.08
N SER A 872 5.36 -10.80 54.12
CA SER A 872 3.99 -11.30 54.32
C SER A 872 3.30 -10.87 55.63
N SER A 873 4.01 -10.26 56.58
CA SER A 873 3.44 -9.67 57.80
C SER A 873 2.84 -8.27 57.57
N VAL A 874 3.31 -7.56 56.56
CA VAL A 874 2.81 -6.22 56.18
C VAL A 874 1.52 -6.37 55.38
N THR A 875 0.41 -5.90 55.95
CA THR A 875 -0.94 -6.07 55.40
C THR A 875 -1.79 -4.81 55.51
N ALA A 876 -2.75 -4.68 54.59
CA ALA A 876 -3.87 -3.75 54.67
C ALA A 876 -5.20 -4.48 54.38
N THR A 877 -6.32 -3.83 54.67
CA THR A 877 -7.67 -4.36 54.36
C THR A 877 -8.54 -3.26 53.78
N PHE A 878 -9.35 -3.61 52.78
CA PHE A 878 -10.35 -2.73 52.17
C PHE A 878 -11.66 -3.52 51.92
N THR A 879 -12.77 -2.85 51.59
CA THR A 879 -14.09 -3.49 51.49
C THR A 879 -14.68 -3.42 50.09
N VAL A 880 -15.17 -4.57 49.61
CA VAL A 880 -15.73 -4.71 48.27
C VAL A 880 -17.11 -5.36 48.36
N THR A 881 -18.12 -4.69 47.81
CA THR A 881 -19.47 -5.26 47.69
C THR A 881 -19.59 -6.03 46.38
N VAL A 882 -19.93 -7.32 46.45
CA VAL A 882 -20.31 -8.09 45.26
C VAL A 882 -21.82 -7.97 45.09
N GLU A 883 -22.26 -7.31 44.01
CA GLU A 883 -23.68 -7.18 43.66
C GLU A 883 -24.05 -8.06 42.46
N SER A 884 -25.35 -8.32 42.29
CA SER A 884 -25.87 -8.81 41.03
C SER A 884 -26.26 -7.60 40.17
N ASN A 885 -25.50 -7.35 39.11
CA ASN A 885 -25.78 -6.30 38.15
C ASN A 885 -25.43 -6.77 36.73
N LEU A 886 -26.44 -7.31 36.04
CA LEU A 886 -26.33 -7.89 34.70
C LEU A 886 -26.05 -6.82 33.64
N ALA A 887 -26.47 -5.57 33.83
CA ALA A 887 -26.14 -4.48 32.89
C ALA A 887 -24.63 -4.29 32.78
N ARG A 888 -23.94 -4.24 33.93
CA ARG A 888 -22.47 -4.11 34.01
C ARG A 888 -21.74 -5.37 33.56
N LEU A 889 -22.26 -6.56 33.84
CA LEU A 889 -21.67 -7.82 33.39
C LEU A 889 -21.72 -7.97 31.85
N PHE A 890 -22.76 -7.45 31.21
CA PHE A 890 -22.98 -7.51 29.76
C PHE A 890 -22.92 -6.13 29.09
N CYS A 891 -22.15 -5.19 29.65
CA CYS A 891 -22.14 -3.79 29.22
C CYS A 891 -21.66 -3.59 27.77
N SER A 892 -20.81 -4.48 27.25
CA SER A 892 -20.40 -4.53 25.84
C SER A 892 -21.54 -4.93 24.86
N SER A 893 -22.69 -5.38 25.37
CA SER A 893 -23.92 -5.59 24.59
C SER A 893 -24.91 -4.43 24.67
N ALA A 894 -24.61 -3.40 25.48
CA ALA A 894 -25.49 -2.25 25.66
C ALA A 894 -25.69 -1.52 24.32
N ALA A 895 -26.95 -1.36 23.93
CA ALA A 895 -27.34 -0.71 22.69
C ALA A 895 -28.39 0.37 22.95
N ALA A 896 -28.39 1.41 22.10
CA ALA A 896 -29.37 2.48 22.13
C ALA A 896 -30.04 2.66 20.76
N SER A 897 -31.19 3.34 20.74
CA SER A 897 -31.85 3.81 19.52
C SER A 897 -30.94 4.71 18.67
N LYS A 898 -30.33 5.71 19.31
CA LYS A 898 -29.27 6.60 18.80
C LYS A 898 -28.45 7.12 19.99
N TYR A 899 -27.32 7.77 19.73
CA TYR A 899 -26.52 8.47 20.74
C TYR A 899 -25.88 9.75 20.18
N GLU A 900 -25.58 10.69 21.07
CA GLU A 900 -24.89 11.95 20.80
C GLU A 900 -23.44 11.67 20.35
N PRO A 901 -23.03 12.07 19.12
CA PRO A 901 -21.70 11.77 18.60
C PRO A 901 -20.62 12.66 19.23
N ALA A 902 -19.37 12.19 19.20
CA ALA A 902 -18.22 12.93 19.74
C ALA A 902 -18.02 14.29 19.05
N SER A 903 -17.53 15.27 19.82
CA SER A 903 -17.23 16.63 19.38
C SER A 903 -15.82 17.05 19.81
N SER A 904 -15.38 18.24 19.39
CA SER A 904 -14.07 18.79 19.78
C SER A 904 -13.92 19.17 21.26
N TRP A 905 -14.96 18.96 22.08
CA TRP A 905 -14.99 19.31 23.51
C TRP A 905 -15.68 18.26 24.39
N ALA A 906 -16.21 17.17 23.82
CA ALA A 906 -16.83 16.06 24.57
C ALA A 906 -16.77 14.74 23.79
N SER A 907 -16.56 13.63 24.51
CA SER A 907 -16.70 12.26 24.00
C SER A 907 -18.15 11.95 23.58
N ALA A 908 -18.34 10.92 22.75
CA ALA A 908 -19.68 10.43 22.39
C ALA A 908 -20.41 9.87 23.63
N SER A 909 -21.72 10.09 23.72
CA SER A 909 -22.55 9.63 24.85
C SER A 909 -23.16 8.25 24.58
N THR A 910 -22.31 7.24 24.41
CA THR A 910 -22.69 5.88 23.99
C THR A 910 -23.41 5.08 25.08
N ALA A 911 -24.02 3.95 24.71
CA ALA A 911 -24.92 3.18 25.59
C ALA A 911 -24.20 2.45 26.75
N ASP A 912 -22.92 2.12 26.57
CA ASP A 912 -22.03 1.54 27.59
C ASP A 912 -21.75 2.51 28.76
N LEU A 913 -21.87 3.82 28.54
CA LEU A 913 -21.84 4.86 29.60
C LEU A 913 -23.08 4.86 30.51
N THR A 914 -23.83 3.75 30.55
CA THR A 914 -24.96 3.50 31.47
C THR A 914 -24.77 2.24 32.30
N CYS A 915 -23.61 1.61 32.21
CA CYS A 915 -23.25 0.42 32.97
C CYS A 915 -21.77 0.42 33.40
N ASP A 916 -21.14 1.61 33.39
CA ASP A 916 -19.78 1.87 33.86
C ASP A 916 -19.70 2.17 35.37
N ASN A 917 -20.85 2.28 36.05
CA ASN A 917 -21.03 2.65 37.46
C ASN A 917 -20.72 4.12 37.81
N ASN A 918 -20.41 4.98 36.83
CA ASN A 918 -20.06 6.39 37.04
C ASN A 918 -21.27 7.31 36.76
N LEU A 919 -21.94 7.76 37.82
CA LEU A 919 -23.07 8.70 37.74
C LEU A 919 -22.73 10.11 37.20
N SER A 920 -21.52 10.33 36.71
CA SER A 920 -21.02 11.57 36.09
C SER A 920 -20.80 11.42 34.57
N THR A 921 -20.88 10.21 34.04
CA THR A 921 -21.09 9.92 32.61
C THR A 921 -22.59 9.70 32.37
N ASN A 922 -23.01 9.78 31.10
CA ASN A 922 -24.39 9.47 30.70
C ASN A 922 -24.46 9.10 29.22
N TRP A 923 -25.44 8.25 28.89
CA TRP A 923 -25.99 8.18 27.54
C TRP A 923 -26.91 9.39 27.29
N SER A 924 -26.82 9.92 26.08
CA SER A 924 -27.59 11.06 25.58
C SER A 924 -27.97 10.79 24.13
N ASN A 925 -29.18 11.13 23.71
CA ASN A 925 -29.58 11.13 22.29
C ASN A 925 -29.79 12.56 21.73
N TRP A 926 -29.25 13.59 22.39
CA TRP A 926 -29.35 14.99 21.96
C TRP A 926 -28.79 15.21 20.54
N GLY A 927 -29.42 16.11 19.78
CA GLY A 927 -29.06 16.42 18.39
C GLY A 927 -29.35 15.32 17.36
N THR A 928 -29.70 14.09 17.77
CA THR A 928 -29.84 12.94 16.86
C THR A 928 -31.17 12.87 16.10
N GLY A 929 -32.17 13.69 16.46
CA GLY A 929 -33.52 13.64 15.89
C GLY A 929 -34.21 12.29 16.12
N ASP A 930 -34.03 11.68 17.29
CA ASP A 930 -34.76 10.49 17.74
C ASP A 930 -36.11 10.87 18.37
N THR A 931 -37.14 10.07 18.14
CA THR A 931 -38.50 10.26 18.66
C THR A 931 -39.04 9.04 19.41
N SER A 932 -38.24 7.98 19.56
CA SER A 932 -38.61 6.77 20.29
C SER A 932 -37.37 6.17 20.98
N PRO A 933 -36.79 6.92 21.95
CA PRO A 933 -35.58 6.53 22.67
C PRO A 933 -35.71 5.16 23.35
N TRP A 934 -34.69 4.33 23.21
CA TRP A 934 -34.54 3.12 24.02
C TRP A 934 -33.09 2.81 24.35
N LEU A 935 -32.89 2.14 25.49
CA LEU A 935 -31.65 1.44 25.88
C LEU A 935 -31.97 -0.06 26.02
N SER A 936 -31.06 -0.94 25.64
CA SER A 936 -31.22 -2.39 25.86
C SER A 936 -29.91 -3.11 26.12
N TYR A 937 -29.99 -4.16 26.93
CA TYR A 937 -28.88 -5.04 27.32
C TYR A 937 -29.30 -6.48 27.00
N THR A 938 -28.40 -7.30 26.46
CA THR A 938 -28.62 -8.73 26.19
C THR A 938 -27.63 -9.58 26.98
N PHE A 939 -28.01 -10.81 27.30
CA PHE A 939 -27.29 -11.68 28.23
C PHE A 939 -26.90 -13.01 27.57
N ASP A 940 -25.91 -13.72 28.11
CA ASP A 940 -25.45 -15.02 27.58
C ASP A 940 -26.53 -16.11 27.57
N LYS A 941 -27.46 -16.04 28.53
CA LYS A 941 -28.56 -16.99 28.75
C LYS A 941 -29.78 -16.28 29.35
N ALA A 942 -30.87 -17.02 29.56
CA ALA A 942 -32.03 -16.47 30.24
C ALA A 942 -31.75 -16.29 31.74
N TYR A 943 -32.00 -15.10 32.26
CA TYR A 943 -31.93 -14.78 33.69
C TYR A 943 -33.31 -14.48 34.24
N GLN A 944 -33.63 -15.04 35.41
CA GLN A 944 -34.76 -14.55 36.21
C GLN A 944 -34.35 -13.21 36.82
N LEU A 945 -34.99 -12.12 36.39
CA LEU A 945 -34.69 -10.79 36.91
C LEU A 945 -35.40 -10.55 38.24
N GLY A 946 -34.91 -9.57 39.01
CA GLY A 946 -35.48 -9.11 40.27
C GLY A 946 -35.88 -7.64 40.17
N LYS A 947 -34.96 -6.75 40.56
CA LYS A 947 -35.11 -5.30 40.39
C LYS A 947 -34.34 -4.78 39.18
N LEU A 948 -34.96 -3.80 38.51
CA LEU A 948 -34.32 -2.87 37.60
C LEU A 948 -34.21 -1.52 38.32
N SER A 949 -33.13 -0.77 38.12
CA SER A 949 -33.04 0.62 38.57
C SER A 949 -32.38 1.50 37.50
N VAL A 950 -32.82 2.76 37.45
CA VAL A 950 -32.40 3.76 36.47
C VAL A 950 -32.00 5.03 37.20
N ALA A 951 -30.80 5.54 36.96
CA ALA A 951 -30.26 6.73 37.61
C ALA A 951 -30.15 7.92 36.64
N VAL A 952 -30.44 9.11 37.18
CA VAL A 952 -30.24 10.41 36.52
C VAL A 952 -28.87 10.97 36.89
N ASP A 953 -28.26 11.71 35.96
CA ASP A 953 -26.95 12.35 36.10
C ASP A 953 -26.80 13.12 37.43
N LYS A 954 -25.66 12.90 38.10
CA LYS A 954 -25.35 13.38 39.46
C LYS A 954 -25.14 14.89 39.55
N ALA A 955 -24.76 15.54 38.45
CA ALA A 955 -24.53 16.98 38.39
C ALA A 955 -25.79 17.74 37.93
N LYS A 956 -26.62 17.15 37.06
CA LYS A 956 -27.79 17.80 36.47
C LYS A 956 -28.94 16.83 36.18
N GLY A 957 -30.15 17.15 36.66
CA GLY A 957 -31.40 16.51 36.22
C GLY A 957 -31.89 16.96 34.84
N GLU A 958 -30.97 17.36 33.95
CA GLU A 958 -31.28 17.94 32.64
C GLU A 958 -31.66 16.82 31.65
N ALA A 959 -32.83 16.93 31.03
CA ALA A 959 -33.39 15.94 30.09
C ALA A 959 -33.51 14.50 30.62
N ALA A 960 -33.70 14.31 31.93
CA ALA A 960 -34.21 13.04 32.44
C ALA A 960 -35.56 12.69 31.75
N PRO A 961 -35.79 11.44 31.32
CA PRO A 961 -37.05 11.04 30.72
C PRO A 961 -38.20 11.12 31.74
N LYS A 962 -39.44 11.19 31.24
CA LYS A 962 -40.68 11.22 32.04
C LYS A 962 -41.00 9.86 32.65
N SER A 963 -40.82 8.83 31.84
CA SER A 963 -41.14 7.44 32.16
C SER A 963 -40.46 6.49 31.21
N PHE A 964 -40.43 5.20 31.55
CA PHE A 964 -40.13 4.13 30.61
C PHE A 964 -41.14 2.98 30.68
N THR A 965 -41.28 2.25 29.58
CA THR A 965 -41.83 0.89 29.56
C THR A 965 -40.72 -0.12 29.38
N VAL A 966 -40.99 -1.39 29.69
CA VAL A 966 -40.03 -2.49 29.55
C VAL A 966 -40.46 -3.42 28.42
N SER A 967 -39.53 -3.77 27.53
CA SER A 967 -39.64 -4.95 26.66
C SER A 967 -38.58 -5.97 27.08
N TYR A 968 -38.83 -7.26 26.83
CA TYR A 968 -37.93 -8.35 27.18
C TYR A 968 -37.72 -9.30 26.00
N LEU A 969 -36.65 -10.09 26.05
CA LEU A 969 -36.29 -11.08 25.04
C LEU A 969 -36.41 -12.49 25.66
N ALA A 970 -37.45 -13.25 25.31
CA ALA A 970 -37.65 -14.59 25.85
C ALA A 970 -36.48 -15.53 25.49
N GLU A 971 -36.32 -16.63 26.23
CA GLU A 971 -35.19 -17.56 26.08
C GLU A 971 -35.04 -18.15 24.66
N ASP A 972 -36.15 -18.30 23.95
CA ASP A 972 -36.29 -18.85 22.60
C ASP A 972 -36.55 -17.78 21.51
N SER A 973 -36.75 -16.51 21.89
CA SER A 973 -37.16 -15.45 20.97
C SER A 973 -36.00 -14.64 20.42
N ALA A 974 -36.04 -14.33 19.12
CA ALA A 974 -35.21 -13.31 18.48
C ALA A 974 -35.91 -11.93 18.43
N THR A 975 -37.15 -11.82 18.91
CA THR A 975 -37.96 -10.59 18.89
C THR A 975 -38.28 -10.08 20.30
N TRP A 976 -38.18 -8.76 20.46
CA TRP A 976 -38.52 -8.06 21.69
C TRP A 976 -40.04 -8.08 21.92
N THR A 977 -40.45 -8.57 23.10
CA THR A 977 -41.85 -8.60 23.54
C THR A 977 -42.06 -7.50 24.58
N ASP A 978 -43.05 -6.63 24.38
CA ASP A 978 -43.41 -5.63 25.38
C ASP A 978 -43.98 -6.29 26.63
N ALA A 979 -43.49 -5.90 27.80
CA ALA A 979 -43.99 -6.41 29.07
C ALA A 979 -45.35 -5.79 29.40
N THR A 980 -46.23 -6.58 30.02
CA THR A 980 -47.52 -6.11 30.57
C THR A 980 -47.38 -5.32 31.87
N LEU A 981 -46.16 -4.85 32.19
CA LEU A 981 -45.86 -4.00 33.34
C LEU A 981 -46.34 -2.56 33.08
N PRO A 982 -46.82 -1.84 34.11
CA PRO A 982 -47.18 -0.43 33.98
C PRO A 982 -45.94 0.43 33.67
N ALA A 983 -46.13 1.52 32.93
CA ALA A 983 -45.06 2.49 32.68
C ALA A 983 -44.54 3.09 33.98
N VAL A 984 -43.22 3.10 34.14
CA VAL A 984 -42.52 3.53 35.36
C VAL A 984 -42.16 5.00 35.22
N THR A 985 -42.75 5.86 36.05
CA THR A 985 -42.42 7.30 36.12
C THR A 985 -41.02 7.50 36.69
N VAL A 986 -40.17 8.23 35.98
CA VAL A 986 -38.78 8.50 36.39
C VAL A 986 -38.71 9.75 37.25
N ASN A 987 -37.92 9.69 38.33
CA ASN A 987 -37.62 10.84 39.16
C ASN A 987 -36.49 11.68 38.53
N GLY A 988 -36.83 12.76 37.84
CA GLY A 988 -35.89 13.63 37.11
C GLY A 988 -34.97 14.53 37.96
N ALA A 989 -34.85 14.32 39.27
CA ALA A 989 -33.90 15.06 40.09
C ALA A 989 -32.45 14.58 39.88
N ALA A 990 -31.47 15.49 39.97
CA ALA A 990 -30.05 15.16 39.80
C ALA A 990 -29.61 14.07 40.79
N GLY A 991 -28.92 13.03 40.29
CA GLY A 991 -28.48 11.87 41.08
C GLY A 991 -29.60 10.98 41.61
N ALA A 992 -30.86 11.19 41.22
CA ALA A 992 -31.96 10.36 41.69
C ALA A 992 -31.99 8.99 41.00
N VAL A 993 -32.37 7.96 41.76
CA VAL A 993 -32.56 6.59 41.27
C VAL A 993 -34.05 6.27 41.29
N THR A 994 -34.54 5.68 40.21
CA THR A 994 -35.90 5.14 40.06
C THR A 994 -35.80 3.62 40.00
N GLU A 995 -36.47 2.91 40.92
CA GLU A 995 -36.57 1.44 40.87
C GLU A 995 -37.83 0.99 40.11
N ALA A 996 -37.72 -0.17 39.48
CA ALA A 996 -38.83 -0.93 38.90
C ALA A 996 -38.71 -2.41 39.31
N ASP A 997 -39.83 -3.01 39.72
CA ASP A 997 -39.91 -4.46 39.92
C ASP A 997 -40.14 -5.14 38.57
N VAL A 998 -39.21 -6.01 38.19
CA VAL A 998 -39.25 -6.80 36.95
C VAL A 998 -39.28 -8.31 37.24
N SER A 999 -39.49 -8.70 38.50
CA SER A 999 -39.50 -10.11 38.94
C SER A 999 -40.66 -10.93 38.38
N ALA A 1000 -41.73 -10.26 37.92
CA ALA A 1000 -42.86 -10.88 37.24
C ALA A 1000 -42.62 -11.18 35.75
N LEU A 1001 -41.47 -10.80 35.19
CA LEU A 1001 -41.06 -11.24 33.84
C LEU A 1001 -40.68 -12.72 33.85
N PRO A 1002 -40.86 -13.45 32.74
CA PRO A 1002 -40.23 -14.76 32.57
C PRO A 1002 -38.70 -14.61 32.53
N ALA A 1003 -37.96 -15.70 32.72
CA ALA A 1003 -36.53 -15.72 32.52
C ALA A 1003 -36.19 -15.23 31.09
N THR A 1004 -35.30 -14.24 31.00
CA THR A 1004 -35.12 -13.43 29.78
C THR A 1004 -33.65 -13.28 29.41
N LYS A 1005 -33.36 -13.33 28.10
CA LYS A 1005 -32.04 -13.10 27.47
C LYS A 1005 -31.74 -11.63 27.20
N GLY A 1006 -32.62 -10.71 27.60
CA GLY A 1006 -32.36 -9.28 27.49
C GLY A 1006 -33.50 -8.40 27.98
N ILE A 1007 -33.19 -7.16 28.33
CA ILE A 1007 -34.17 -6.16 28.74
C ILE A 1007 -33.96 -4.87 27.96
N ARG A 1008 -35.06 -4.24 27.53
CA ARG A 1008 -35.09 -2.95 26.85
C ARG A 1008 -35.98 -1.98 27.63
N LEU A 1009 -35.48 -0.78 27.84
CA LEU A 1009 -36.20 0.34 28.42
C LEU A 1009 -36.57 1.29 27.29
N ASN A 1010 -37.86 1.42 26.98
CA ASN A 1010 -38.35 2.38 25.98
C ASN A 1010 -38.81 3.63 26.71
N PHE A 1011 -38.12 4.75 26.50
CA PHE A 1011 -38.32 5.98 27.26
C PHE A 1011 -39.38 6.89 26.61
N THR A 1012 -39.96 7.76 27.43
CA THR A 1012 -40.81 8.88 27.01
C THR A 1012 -40.17 10.19 27.46
N TYR A 1013 -40.05 11.19 26.59
CA TYR A 1013 -39.48 12.49 26.95
C TYR A 1013 -40.32 13.23 28.01
N ALA A 1014 -39.65 14.04 28.83
CA ALA A 1014 -40.30 14.98 29.74
C ALA A 1014 -40.97 16.13 28.97
N ASP A 1015 -42.02 16.70 29.55
CA ASP A 1015 -42.87 17.69 28.88
C ASP A 1015 -42.07 18.97 28.57
N GLY A 1016 -41.75 19.18 27.28
CA GLY A 1016 -40.93 20.29 26.79
C GLY A 1016 -39.53 19.90 26.30
N ASN A 1017 -39.11 18.64 26.47
CA ASN A 1017 -37.83 18.12 25.96
C ASN A 1017 -38.05 17.26 24.70
N ASP A 1018 -37.05 17.25 23.82
CA ASP A 1018 -36.98 16.45 22.59
C ASP A 1018 -35.82 15.42 22.60
N TYR A 1019 -35.17 15.25 23.74
CA TYR A 1019 -34.08 14.30 23.99
C TYR A 1019 -34.14 13.73 25.42
N ALA A 1020 -33.40 12.65 25.67
CA ALA A 1020 -33.30 11.96 26.95
C ALA A 1020 -31.83 11.77 27.39
N LYS A 1021 -31.60 11.76 28.71
CA LYS A 1021 -30.33 11.41 29.36
C LYS A 1021 -30.51 10.42 30.51
N ILE A 1022 -29.65 9.40 30.57
CA ILE A 1022 -29.59 8.38 31.64
C ILE A 1022 -28.12 8.15 32.01
N ALA A 1023 -27.81 8.08 33.31
CA ALA A 1023 -26.44 7.95 33.80
C ALA A 1023 -26.05 6.51 34.18
N GLU A 1024 -26.97 5.70 34.70
CA GLU A 1024 -26.71 4.29 35.05
C GLU A 1024 -28.01 3.48 34.99
N VAL A 1025 -27.93 2.23 34.58
CA VAL A 1025 -28.99 1.23 34.69
C VAL A 1025 -28.42 0.00 35.39
N ARG A 1026 -29.02 -0.42 36.51
CA ARG A 1026 -28.65 -1.66 37.22
C ARG A 1026 -29.75 -2.71 37.12
N ILE A 1027 -29.37 -3.96 36.87
CA ILE A 1027 -30.29 -5.09 36.66
C ILE A 1027 -29.90 -6.26 37.58
N ALA A 1028 -30.68 -6.52 38.62
CA ALA A 1028 -30.41 -7.61 39.56
C ALA A 1028 -31.06 -8.93 39.12
N GLU A 1029 -30.38 -10.05 39.40
CA GLU A 1029 -30.99 -11.38 39.45
C GLU A 1029 -32.04 -11.47 40.57
N GLY A 1030 -33.11 -12.24 40.36
CA GLY A 1030 -34.13 -12.54 41.38
C GLY A 1030 -33.80 -13.82 42.18
N GLU A 1031 -34.42 -13.98 43.35
CA GLU A 1031 -34.32 -15.23 44.12
C GLU A 1031 -35.11 -16.36 43.43
N ALA A 1032 -34.49 -17.55 43.35
CA ALA A 1032 -35.04 -18.66 42.58
C ALA A 1032 -36.05 -19.51 43.39
N THR A 1033 -37.34 -19.31 43.14
CA THR A 1033 -38.30 -20.36 42.71
C THR A 1033 -39.73 -19.79 42.62
N PRO A 1034 -40.46 -20.11 41.54
CA PRO A 1034 -41.38 -21.25 41.66
C PRO A 1034 -40.82 -22.57 41.13
N LYS A 1035 -41.54 -23.67 41.41
CA LYS A 1035 -41.24 -25.00 40.88
C LYS A 1035 -41.20 -24.94 39.33
N PRO A 1036 -40.18 -25.51 38.66
CA PRO A 1036 -40.13 -25.51 37.20
C PRO A 1036 -41.40 -26.13 36.65
N GLN A 1037 -42.02 -25.45 35.68
CA GLN A 1037 -42.91 -26.16 34.77
C GLN A 1037 -42.02 -27.12 33.97
N PRO A 1038 -42.44 -28.38 33.79
CA PRO A 1038 -41.75 -29.25 32.86
C PRO A 1038 -41.84 -28.64 31.45
N SER A 1039 -40.75 -28.76 30.68
CA SER A 1039 -40.69 -28.22 29.33
C SER A 1039 -41.74 -28.84 28.41
N SER A 1040 -42.39 -28.00 27.60
CA SER A 1040 -43.30 -28.40 26.51
C SER A 1040 -42.62 -28.43 25.13
N ASN A 1041 -41.30 -28.18 25.08
CA ASN A 1041 -40.54 -28.11 23.84
C ASN A 1041 -40.31 -29.51 23.24
N ALA A 1042 -41.29 -29.95 22.45
CA ALA A 1042 -41.23 -31.19 21.67
C ALA A 1042 -40.58 -31.02 20.28
N ASN A 1043 -39.76 -29.98 20.08
CA ASN A 1043 -39.10 -29.77 18.78
C ASN A 1043 -37.83 -30.63 18.62
N LEU A 1044 -37.46 -30.90 17.37
CA LEU A 1044 -36.11 -31.35 17.00
C LEU A 1044 -35.19 -30.14 16.79
N ALA A 1045 -33.91 -30.30 17.16
CA ALA A 1045 -32.81 -29.43 16.75
C ALA A 1045 -32.13 -29.93 15.47
N ASP A 1046 -32.20 -31.23 15.18
CA ASP A 1046 -31.71 -31.83 13.94
C ASP A 1046 -32.50 -33.09 13.59
N LEU A 1047 -32.63 -33.37 12.30
CA LEU A 1047 -33.25 -34.55 11.72
C LEU A 1047 -32.38 -34.99 10.54
N THR A 1048 -31.80 -36.18 10.63
CA THR A 1048 -30.81 -36.67 9.67
C THR A 1048 -31.27 -37.94 8.95
N VAL A 1049 -30.70 -38.17 7.77
CA VAL A 1049 -30.88 -39.34 6.93
C VAL A 1049 -29.48 -39.87 6.58
N ASP A 1050 -29.19 -41.13 6.96
CA ASP A 1050 -27.86 -41.76 6.88
C ASP A 1050 -26.73 -40.83 7.40
N GLY A 1051 -26.97 -40.15 8.52
CA GLY A 1051 -26.01 -39.26 9.18
C GLY A 1051 -25.85 -37.87 8.58
N LYS A 1052 -26.74 -37.42 7.68
CA LYS A 1052 -26.78 -36.06 7.13
C LYS A 1052 -28.10 -35.36 7.43
N THR A 1053 -28.08 -34.15 7.96
CA THR A 1053 -29.26 -33.28 8.14
C THR A 1053 -30.08 -33.18 6.85
N VAL A 1054 -31.41 -33.23 6.98
CA VAL A 1054 -32.34 -33.06 5.85
C VAL A 1054 -32.25 -31.64 5.30
N ASP A 1055 -32.11 -31.50 3.97
CA ASP A 1055 -32.06 -30.20 3.30
C ASP A 1055 -33.31 -29.36 3.61
N GLY A 1056 -33.10 -28.15 4.14
CA GLY A 1056 -34.18 -27.26 4.55
C GLY A 1056 -34.86 -27.64 5.88
N PHE A 1057 -34.22 -28.45 6.73
CA PHE A 1057 -34.72 -28.77 8.07
C PHE A 1057 -35.12 -27.51 8.87
N SER A 1058 -36.28 -27.60 9.51
CA SER A 1058 -36.85 -26.60 10.41
C SER A 1058 -37.64 -27.28 11.52
N ALA A 1059 -37.51 -26.76 12.74
CA ALA A 1059 -38.23 -27.26 13.91
C ALA A 1059 -39.77 -27.29 13.73
N ASP A 1060 -40.34 -26.47 12.86
CA ASP A 1060 -41.80 -26.38 12.65
C ASP A 1060 -42.31 -27.16 11.43
N THR A 1061 -41.44 -27.64 10.55
CA THR A 1061 -41.84 -28.52 9.45
C THR A 1061 -41.86 -29.97 9.96
N THR A 1062 -43.05 -30.58 10.01
CA THR A 1062 -43.25 -31.96 10.52
C THR A 1062 -43.30 -33.04 9.44
N GLU A 1063 -43.18 -32.68 8.17
CA GLU A 1063 -43.24 -33.62 7.03
C GLU A 1063 -42.10 -33.33 6.05
N TYR A 1064 -41.29 -34.34 5.75
CA TYR A 1064 -40.16 -34.26 4.83
C TYR A 1064 -40.21 -35.36 3.78
N ALA A 1065 -39.76 -35.02 2.56
CA ALA A 1065 -39.53 -36.00 1.50
C ALA A 1065 -38.10 -36.56 1.63
N GLY A 1066 -37.99 -37.87 1.89
CA GLY A 1066 -36.72 -38.58 1.89
C GLY A 1066 -36.36 -39.05 0.49
N ALA A 1067 -35.16 -38.72 0.01
CA ALA A 1067 -34.70 -39.20 -1.29
C ALA A 1067 -34.19 -40.65 -1.21
N LEU A 1068 -34.71 -41.53 -2.06
CA LEU A 1068 -34.11 -42.84 -2.31
C LEU A 1068 -33.08 -42.75 -3.45
N ALA A 1069 -31.96 -43.46 -3.29
CA ALA A 1069 -31.07 -43.74 -4.41
C ALA A 1069 -31.80 -44.59 -5.46
N GLY A 1070 -31.56 -44.34 -6.75
CA GLY A 1070 -32.26 -45.01 -7.85
C GLY A 1070 -32.08 -46.55 -7.91
N ASP A 1071 -31.05 -47.09 -7.23
CA ASP A 1071 -30.82 -48.52 -7.02
C ASP A 1071 -30.92 -49.01 -5.56
N ALA A 1072 -31.56 -48.24 -4.68
CA ALA A 1072 -31.71 -48.57 -3.25
C ALA A 1072 -32.31 -49.98 -3.02
N ALA A 1073 -31.68 -50.74 -2.12
CA ALA A 1073 -32.12 -52.09 -1.72
C ALA A 1073 -32.76 -52.13 -0.30
N SER A 1074 -32.50 -51.11 0.51
CA SER A 1074 -33.05 -50.86 1.84
C SER A 1074 -33.40 -49.37 1.98
N TYR A 1075 -34.30 -49.02 2.90
CA TYR A 1075 -34.56 -47.62 3.22
C TYR A 1075 -33.34 -47.03 3.97
N PRO A 1076 -33.06 -45.73 3.79
CA PRO A 1076 -32.13 -44.98 4.62
C PRO A 1076 -32.51 -45.00 6.11
N THR A 1077 -31.52 -44.84 6.97
CA THR A 1077 -31.70 -44.74 8.42
C THR A 1077 -32.00 -43.29 8.79
N VAL A 1078 -33.09 -43.05 9.52
CA VAL A 1078 -33.39 -41.72 10.09
C VAL A 1078 -32.87 -41.65 11.51
N GLU A 1079 -32.15 -40.59 11.84
CA GLU A 1079 -31.75 -40.26 13.22
C GLU A 1079 -32.16 -38.82 13.55
N ALA A 1080 -32.34 -38.49 14.82
CA ALA A 1080 -32.93 -37.22 15.21
C ALA A 1080 -32.52 -36.77 16.61
N THR A 1081 -32.29 -35.47 16.77
CA THR A 1081 -31.83 -34.85 18.01
C THR A 1081 -32.88 -33.87 18.52
N ALA A 1082 -33.38 -34.06 19.75
CA ALA A 1082 -34.32 -33.11 20.36
C ALA A 1082 -33.68 -31.73 20.59
N ALA A 1083 -34.48 -30.67 20.45
CA ALA A 1083 -34.08 -29.31 20.79
C ALA A 1083 -33.99 -29.08 22.31
N ASP A 1084 -34.73 -29.87 23.09
CA ASP A 1084 -34.63 -29.93 24.55
C ASP A 1084 -33.93 -31.22 24.97
N ALA A 1085 -32.82 -31.10 25.72
CA ALA A 1085 -32.03 -32.23 26.20
C ALA A 1085 -32.76 -33.13 27.22
N LYS A 1086 -33.94 -32.72 27.71
CA LYS A 1086 -34.84 -33.56 28.52
C LYS A 1086 -35.94 -34.24 27.72
N ALA A 1087 -36.23 -33.77 26.51
CA ALA A 1087 -37.25 -34.39 25.67
C ALA A 1087 -36.75 -35.76 25.17
N THR A 1088 -37.68 -36.72 25.09
CA THR A 1088 -37.39 -38.08 24.65
C THR A 1088 -37.72 -38.23 23.17
N VAL A 1089 -36.77 -38.73 22.38
CA VAL A 1089 -36.97 -39.02 20.95
C VAL A 1089 -37.18 -40.52 20.78
N GLN A 1090 -38.21 -40.91 20.04
CA GLN A 1090 -38.39 -42.26 19.53
C GLN A 1090 -38.50 -42.24 18.00
N VAL A 1091 -37.73 -43.10 17.34
CA VAL A 1091 -37.70 -43.22 15.88
C VAL A 1091 -38.21 -44.60 15.47
N GLU A 1092 -39.29 -44.64 14.69
CA GLU A 1092 -39.69 -45.80 13.91
C GLU A 1092 -39.13 -45.63 12.48
N GLN A 1093 -38.35 -46.60 12.01
CA GLN A 1093 -37.65 -46.52 10.73
C GLN A 1093 -38.57 -46.80 9.54
N ALA A 1094 -38.21 -46.24 8.38
CA ALA A 1094 -38.89 -46.51 7.12
C ALA A 1094 -38.75 -48.00 6.74
N SER A 1095 -39.87 -48.63 6.40
CA SER A 1095 -39.98 -50.06 6.11
C SER A 1095 -40.99 -50.33 4.99
N THR A 1096 -41.01 -51.55 4.46
CA THR A 1096 -42.04 -51.95 3.47
C THR A 1096 -43.43 -52.12 4.10
N GLU A 1097 -43.54 -52.14 5.42
CA GLU A 1097 -44.80 -52.32 6.15
C GLU A 1097 -45.47 -50.99 6.53
N ASN A 1098 -44.68 -49.90 6.66
CA ASN A 1098 -45.16 -48.52 6.85
C ASN A 1098 -45.00 -47.66 5.57
N ASN A 1099 -45.04 -48.29 4.38
CA ASN A 1099 -44.97 -47.64 3.06
C ASN A 1099 -43.76 -46.71 2.85
N GLY A 1100 -42.63 -47.01 3.50
CA GLY A 1100 -41.40 -46.20 3.41
C GLY A 1100 -41.46 -44.89 4.17
N VAL A 1101 -42.28 -44.79 5.22
CA VAL A 1101 -42.36 -43.62 6.09
C VAL A 1101 -41.63 -43.91 7.39
N ALA A 1102 -40.56 -43.17 7.67
CA ALA A 1102 -39.99 -43.10 9.01
C ALA A 1102 -40.77 -42.06 9.82
N THR A 1103 -41.02 -42.35 11.11
CA THR A 1103 -41.67 -41.40 12.02
C THR A 1103 -40.83 -41.18 13.27
N VAL A 1104 -40.58 -39.91 13.59
CA VAL A 1104 -39.83 -39.47 14.76
C VAL A 1104 -40.79 -38.75 15.70
N THR A 1105 -41.11 -39.36 16.83
CA THR A 1105 -41.92 -38.70 17.87
C THR A 1105 -41.01 -38.19 18.97
N VAL A 1106 -41.01 -36.87 19.15
CA VAL A 1106 -40.38 -36.19 20.29
C VAL A 1106 -41.46 -35.97 21.34
N THR A 1107 -41.19 -36.33 22.59
CA THR A 1107 -42.06 -36.06 23.74
C THR A 1107 -41.30 -35.25 24.79
N ALA A 1108 -41.78 -34.05 25.06
CA ALA A 1108 -41.20 -33.11 26.01
C ALA A 1108 -41.42 -33.55 27.47
N GLU A 1109 -40.79 -32.86 28.42
CA GLU A 1109 -40.83 -33.19 29.84
C GLU A 1109 -42.26 -33.11 30.45
N ASP A 1110 -43.16 -32.30 29.85
CA ASP A 1110 -44.55 -32.16 30.28
C ASP A 1110 -45.52 -33.21 29.67
N GLY A 1111 -45.05 -34.00 28.69
CA GLY A 1111 -45.85 -34.95 27.93
C GLY A 1111 -46.44 -34.39 26.61
N THR A 1112 -46.19 -33.13 26.27
CA THR A 1112 -46.43 -32.58 24.92
C THR A 1112 -45.59 -33.35 23.92
N ALA A 1113 -46.19 -33.79 22.81
CA ALA A 1113 -45.50 -34.57 21.78
C ALA A 1113 -45.69 -33.97 20.39
N LYS A 1114 -44.63 -33.98 19.58
CA LYS A 1114 -44.60 -33.55 18.18
C LYS A 1114 -44.01 -34.70 17.36
N THR A 1115 -44.69 -35.09 16.29
CA THR A 1115 -44.23 -36.17 15.41
C THR A 1115 -43.80 -35.58 14.07
N TYR A 1116 -42.57 -35.88 13.69
CA TYR A 1116 -41.98 -35.58 12.38
C TYR A 1116 -42.03 -36.85 11.53
N THR A 1117 -42.17 -36.70 10.21
CA THR A 1117 -42.17 -37.82 9.27
C THR A 1117 -41.19 -37.60 8.13
N VAL A 1118 -40.52 -38.67 7.70
CA VAL A 1118 -39.65 -38.67 6.51
C VAL A 1118 -40.17 -39.75 5.56
N THR A 1119 -40.76 -39.33 4.44
CA THR A 1119 -41.41 -40.24 3.48
C THR A 1119 -40.48 -40.52 2.31
N PHE A 1120 -40.04 -41.77 2.18
CA PHE A 1120 -39.17 -42.26 1.10
C PHE A 1120 -39.94 -42.91 -0.07
N GLY A 1121 -41.22 -43.23 0.10
CA GLY A 1121 -42.03 -43.90 -0.92
C GLY A 1121 -41.70 -45.39 -1.06
N GLU A 1122 -41.91 -46.00 -2.23
CA GLU A 1122 -41.68 -47.46 -2.41
C GLU A 1122 -40.20 -47.86 -2.62
N LEU A 1123 -39.70 -48.78 -1.76
CA LEU A 1123 -38.50 -49.61 -1.96
C LEU A 1123 -38.68 -50.67 -3.07
N PRO A 1124 -37.64 -51.08 -3.84
CA PRO A 1124 -37.88 -51.66 -5.15
C PRO A 1124 -37.18 -53.08 -5.43
N GLN A 1125 -37.73 -53.98 -6.31
CA GLN A 1125 -37.09 -55.18 -6.99
C GLN A 1125 -37.22 -55.26 -8.59
N LEU A 1126 -36.12 -55.38 -9.39
CA LEU A 1126 -35.84 -55.07 -10.86
C LEU A 1126 -36.95 -55.18 -11.97
N ALA A 1127 -36.98 -54.23 -12.93
CA ALA A 1127 -38.00 -54.07 -13.99
C ALA A 1127 -37.69 -54.69 -15.38
N GLU A 1128 -36.71 -54.15 -16.10
CA GLU A 1128 -36.62 -54.21 -17.57
C GLU A 1128 -35.14 -54.22 -18.02
N LEU A 1129 -34.85 -54.83 -19.17
CA LEU A 1129 -33.56 -54.69 -19.86
C LEU A 1129 -33.77 -53.99 -21.21
N ALA A 1130 -33.17 -52.82 -21.39
CA ALA A 1130 -33.04 -52.22 -22.72
C ALA A 1130 -31.80 -52.77 -23.42
N VAL A 1131 -31.94 -53.13 -24.70
CA VAL A 1131 -30.88 -53.73 -25.52
C VAL A 1131 -30.61 -52.85 -26.73
N GLU A 1132 -29.35 -52.43 -26.89
CA GLU A 1132 -28.87 -51.69 -28.06
C GLU A 1132 -27.85 -52.57 -28.80
N VAL A 1133 -28.23 -53.05 -29.98
CA VAL A 1133 -27.43 -53.96 -30.81
C VAL A 1133 -26.54 -53.13 -31.72
N THR A 1134 -25.21 -53.26 -31.61
CA THR A 1134 -24.27 -52.51 -32.46
C THR A 1134 -23.81 -53.31 -33.69
N LYS A 1135 -24.03 -54.64 -33.69
CA LYS A 1135 -23.93 -55.50 -34.88
C LYS A 1135 -25.13 -56.46 -34.95
N ASP A 1136 -26.04 -56.20 -35.88
CA ASP A 1136 -27.27 -56.96 -36.11
C ASP A 1136 -27.17 -57.99 -37.25
N SER A 1137 -26.02 -58.07 -37.95
CA SER A 1137 -25.82 -58.91 -39.12
C SER A 1137 -24.53 -59.73 -39.04
N TYR A 1138 -24.63 -61.03 -39.34
CA TYR A 1138 -23.55 -62.02 -39.25
C TYR A 1138 -23.49 -62.88 -40.53
N GLN A 1139 -22.37 -63.55 -40.77
CA GLN A 1139 -22.24 -64.57 -41.82
C GLN A 1139 -22.48 -65.99 -41.28
N VAL A 1140 -22.83 -66.93 -42.16
CA VAL A 1140 -22.92 -68.35 -41.79
C VAL A 1140 -21.55 -68.84 -41.28
N GLY A 1141 -21.52 -69.34 -40.04
CA GLY A 1141 -20.30 -69.78 -39.34
C GLY A 1141 -19.65 -68.74 -38.41
N ASP A 1142 -20.12 -67.50 -38.35
CA ASP A 1142 -19.64 -66.51 -37.38
C ASP A 1142 -19.85 -66.95 -35.92
N LYS A 1143 -19.07 -66.41 -34.99
CA LYS A 1143 -19.35 -66.50 -33.55
C LYS A 1143 -20.07 -65.24 -33.07
N PHE A 1144 -21.04 -65.40 -32.17
CA PHE A 1144 -21.61 -64.28 -31.44
C PHE A 1144 -20.55 -63.64 -30.53
N ASN A 1145 -20.56 -62.32 -30.44
CA ASN A 1145 -19.73 -61.54 -29.53
C ASN A 1145 -20.63 -60.69 -28.64
N ALA A 1146 -20.62 -60.94 -27.33
CA ALA A 1146 -21.44 -60.21 -26.37
C ALA A 1146 -21.09 -58.70 -26.31
N ALA A 1147 -19.85 -58.32 -26.66
CA ALA A 1147 -19.46 -56.92 -26.72
C ALA A 1147 -20.07 -56.13 -27.92
N ASP A 1148 -20.68 -56.82 -28.89
CA ASP A 1148 -21.43 -56.19 -30.00
C ASP A 1148 -22.88 -55.81 -29.58
N VAL A 1149 -23.21 -55.96 -28.29
CA VAL A 1149 -24.55 -55.67 -27.75
C VAL A 1149 -24.43 -55.00 -26.38
N LYS A 1150 -24.93 -53.76 -26.28
CA LYS A 1150 -25.05 -53.05 -25.00
C LYS A 1150 -26.37 -53.43 -24.34
N VAL A 1151 -26.34 -53.72 -23.05
CA VAL A 1151 -27.54 -54.06 -22.27
C VAL A 1151 -27.58 -53.15 -21.06
N SER A 1152 -28.68 -52.40 -20.90
CA SER A 1152 -28.91 -51.56 -19.71
C SER A 1152 -30.04 -52.14 -18.88
N ALA A 1153 -29.78 -52.40 -17.61
CA ALA A 1153 -30.82 -52.71 -16.65
C ALA A 1153 -31.55 -51.41 -16.27
N ILE A 1154 -32.89 -51.48 -16.22
CA ILE A 1154 -33.79 -50.36 -15.98
C ILE A 1154 -34.52 -50.58 -14.66
N TYR A 1155 -34.53 -49.50 -13.89
CA TYR A 1155 -34.89 -49.42 -12.50
C TYR A 1155 -36.10 -48.48 -12.41
N LYS A 1156 -37.20 -48.87 -11.75
CA LYS A 1156 -38.46 -48.11 -11.76
C LYS A 1156 -39.09 -47.91 -10.36
N VAL A 1157 -40.02 -46.96 -10.23
CA VAL A 1157 -41.00 -46.85 -9.13
C VAL A 1157 -42.31 -46.27 -9.71
N GLY A 1158 -43.42 -47.01 -9.61
CA GLY A 1158 -44.48 -46.83 -10.62
C GLY A 1158 -43.98 -47.29 -11.99
N ASP A 1159 -44.66 -46.95 -13.09
CA ASP A 1159 -44.10 -47.14 -14.45
C ASP A 1159 -42.84 -46.28 -14.70
N THR A 1160 -42.60 -45.31 -13.84
CA THR A 1160 -41.53 -44.31 -13.90
C THR A 1160 -40.16 -44.95 -13.78
N GLU A 1161 -39.30 -44.75 -14.78
CA GLU A 1161 -37.87 -45.04 -14.68
C GLU A 1161 -37.19 -44.12 -13.66
N THR A 1162 -36.55 -44.72 -12.66
CA THR A 1162 -35.78 -44.04 -11.60
C THR A 1162 -34.27 -44.16 -11.78
N LEU A 1163 -33.79 -45.20 -12.48
CA LEU A 1163 -32.39 -45.32 -12.91
C LEU A 1163 -32.27 -46.22 -14.15
N ARG A 1164 -31.26 -45.95 -14.97
CA ARG A 1164 -30.82 -46.81 -16.07
C ARG A 1164 -29.32 -47.02 -15.95
N LYS A 1165 -28.89 -48.28 -15.86
CA LYS A 1165 -27.49 -48.64 -15.59
C LYS A 1165 -27.01 -49.61 -16.67
N LEU A 1166 -26.02 -49.19 -17.45
CA LEU A 1166 -25.35 -50.06 -18.42
C LEU A 1166 -24.68 -51.22 -17.66
N ILE A 1167 -24.93 -52.44 -18.10
CA ILE A 1167 -24.36 -53.67 -17.52
C ILE A 1167 -22.99 -53.91 -18.18
N ASP A 1168 -22.01 -54.35 -17.41
CA ASP A 1168 -20.73 -54.79 -17.95
C ASP A 1168 -20.93 -56.05 -18.83
N PRO A 1169 -20.45 -56.09 -20.09
CA PRO A 1169 -20.56 -57.28 -20.95
C PRO A 1169 -19.90 -58.55 -20.40
N THR A 1170 -19.12 -58.44 -19.32
CA THR A 1170 -18.47 -59.55 -18.60
C THR A 1170 -19.15 -59.96 -17.29
N ASP A 1171 -20.26 -59.30 -16.90
CA ASP A 1171 -21.03 -59.65 -15.70
C ASP A 1171 -21.59 -61.08 -15.79
N GLY A 1172 -21.28 -61.93 -14.79
CA GLY A 1172 -21.65 -63.34 -14.78
C GLY A 1172 -23.16 -63.62 -14.66
N ASP A 1173 -23.96 -62.62 -14.29
CA ASP A 1173 -25.42 -62.70 -14.34
C ASP A 1173 -25.97 -62.45 -15.75
N LEU A 1174 -25.22 -61.79 -16.64
CA LEU A 1174 -25.62 -61.43 -18.00
C LEU A 1174 -25.38 -62.60 -18.96
N LYS A 1175 -26.45 -63.14 -19.55
CA LYS A 1175 -26.39 -64.35 -20.38
C LYS A 1175 -27.14 -64.16 -21.69
N PHE A 1176 -26.48 -64.44 -22.81
CA PHE A 1176 -27.05 -64.41 -24.16
C PHE A 1176 -27.27 -65.85 -24.66
N THR A 1177 -28.43 -66.12 -25.23
CA THR A 1177 -28.84 -67.45 -25.74
C THR A 1177 -29.65 -67.32 -27.03
N GLY A 1178 -29.71 -68.37 -27.85
CA GLY A 1178 -30.51 -68.39 -29.08
C GLY A 1178 -29.79 -68.01 -30.38
N PHE A 1179 -28.55 -67.53 -30.33
CA PHE A 1179 -27.75 -67.35 -31.55
C PHE A 1179 -27.34 -68.69 -32.17
N ASP A 1180 -27.64 -68.87 -33.45
CA ASP A 1180 -27.18 -69.98 -34.30
C ASP A 1180 -26.71 -69.42 -35.64
N SER A 1181 -25.42 -69.56 -35.96
CA SER A 1181 -24.85 -69.17 -37.26
C SER A 1181 -24.72 -70.33 -38.25
N ALA A 1182 -25.15 -71.55 -37.92
CA ALA A 1182 -25.00 -72.71 -38.82
C ALA A 1182 -25.91 -72.64 -40.07
N THR A 1183 -26.95 -71.79 -40.03
CA THR A 1183 -27.91 -71.60 -41.13
C THR A 1183 -28.28 -70.12 -41.29
N ALA A 1184 -28.44 -69.67 -42.53
CA ALA A 1184 -28.90 -68.30 -42.82
C ALA A 1184 -30.38 -68.11 -42.45
N GLY A 1185 -30.74 -66.88 -42.10
CA GLY A 1185 -32.06 -66.46 -41.59
C GLY A 1185 -31.93 -65.60 -40.33
N THR A 1186 -33.04 -64.98 -39.92
CA THR A 1186 -33.14 -64.23 -38.67
C THR A 1186 -33.02 -65.17 -37.47
N LYS A 1187 -32.31 -64.72 -36.41
CA LYS A 1187 -32.06 -65.44 -35.17
C LYS A 1187 -32.45 -64.54 -34.00
N THR A 1188 -33.48 -64.94 -33.26
CA THR A 1188 -33.91 -64.25 -32.04
C THR A 1188 -32.96 -64.61 -30.90
N ILE A 1189 -32.17 -63.65 -30.43
CA ILE A 1189 -31.29 -63.79 -29.26
C ILE A 1189 -32.08 -63.34 -28.02
N THR A 1190 -32.14 -64.20 -27.01
CA THR A 1190 -32.63 -63.85 -25.67
C THR A 1190 -31.44 -63.47 -24.80
N VAL A 1191 -31.49 -62.27 -24.22
CA VAL A 1191 -30.61 -61.88 -23.12
C VAL A 1191 -31.36 -61.95 -21.80
N SER A 1192 -30.72 -62.50 -20.78
CA SER A 1192 -31.23 -62.56 -19.40
C SER A 1192 -30.23 -61.93 -18.45
N TYR A 1193 -30.71 -61.13 -17.50
CA TYR A 1193 -29.95 -60.59 -16.38
C TYR A 1193 -30.79 -60.65 -15.11
N ARG A 1194 -30.29 -61.36 -14.09
CA ARG A 1194 -30.93 -61.46 -12.75
C ARG A 1194 -32.42 -61.84 -12.75
N GLY A 1195 -32.84 -62.61 -13.75
CA GLY A 1195 -34.22 -63.10 -13.90
C GLY A 1195 -35.14 -62.26 -14.79
N VAL A 1196 -34.73 -61.05 -15.16
CA VAL A 1196 -35.41 -60.26 -16.22
C VAL A 1196 -34.78 -60.60 -17.56
N ASN A 1197 -35.63 -60.71 -18.59
CA ASN A 1197 -35.24 -61.11 -19.94
C ASN A 1197 -35.67 -60.05 -20.96
N ALA A 1198 -34.87 -59.88 -22.02
CA ALA A 1198 -35.24 -59.18 -23.23
C ALA A 1198 -34.81 -59.98 -24.46
N THR A 1199 -35.42 -59.70 -25.61
CA THR A 1199 -35.14 -60.37 -26.88
C THR A 1199 -34.87 -59.36 -27.98
N PHE A 1200 -33.85 -59.64 -28.79
CA PHE A 1200 -33.54 -58.90 -30.01
C PHE A 1200 -33.27 -59.88 -31.15
N GLU A 1201 -33.24 -59.40 -32.38
CA GLU A 1201 -33.01 -60.25 -33.54
C GLU A 1201 -31.73 -59.86 -34.27
N VAL A 1202 -31.00 -60.86 -34.79
CA VAL A 1202 -29.86 -60.66 -35.68
C VAL A 1202 -30.05 -61.50 -36.94
N THR A 1203 -29.59 -61.00 -38.09
CA THR A 1203 -29.71 -61.70 -39.37
C THR A 1203 -28.41 -62.43 -39.69
N VAL A 1204 -28.47 -63.76 -39.77
CA VAL A 1204 -27.36 -64.55 -40.35
C VAL A 1204 -27.59 -64.60 -41.85
N THR A 1205 -26.68 -64.01 -42.63
CA THR A 1205 -26.80 -63.94 -44.10
C THR A 1205 -25.96 -65.04 -44.77
N ALA A 1206 -26.45 -65.54 -45.90
CA ALA A 1206 -25.68 -66.45 -46.74
C ALA A 1206 -24.61 -65.67 -47.52
N THR A 1207 -23.41 -66.25 -47.65
CA THR A 1207 -22.27 -65.60 -48.30
C THR A 1207 -22.42 -65.66 -49.83
N GLU A 1208 -22.94 -64.59 -50.44
CA GLU A 1208 -23.15 -64.49 -51.89
C GLU A 1208 -22.10 -63.63 -52.63
N VAL A 1209 -22.12 -63.73 -53.96
CA VAL A 1209 -21.18 -63.08 -54.90
C VAL A 1209 -21.93 -61.99 -55.68
N THR A 1210 -21.27 -60.86 -55.96
CA THR A 1210 -21.76 -59.68 -56.71
C THR A 1210 -22.11 -60.00 -58.20
N PRO A 1211 -22.82 -59.12 -58.99
CA PRO A 1211 -23.16 -57.68 -58.79
C PRO A 1211 -24.60 -57.21 -59.23
N GLY A 1212 -24.94 -55.91 -59.09
CA GLY A 1212 -26.01 -55.24 -59.89
C GLY A 1212 -26.79 -54.06 -59.21
N PRO A 1213 -27.06 -52.89 -59.88
CA PRO A 1213 -27.70 -51.71 -59.23
C PRO A 1213 -28.98 -51.10 -59.90
N GLY A 1214 -29.80 -50.31 -59.17
CA GLY A 1214 -30.68 -49.26 -59.77
C GLY A 1214 -31.97 -48.74 -59.06
N GLU A 1215 -31.89 -47.55 -58.42
CA GLU A 1215 -32.82 -46.36 -58.49
C GLU A 1215 -34.23 -46.19 -57.82
N GLN A 1216 -34.30 -45.16 -56.92
CA GLN A 1216 -35.25 -43.99 -56.78
C GLN A 1216 -36.78 -44.03 -56.39
N LYS A 1217 -37.12 -43.45 -55.20
CA LYS A 1217 -38.04 -42.29 -54.81
C LYS A 1217 -39.48 -42.07 -55.42
N PRO A 1218 -40.33 -41.08 -54.98
CA PRO A 1218 -40.65 -40.42 -53.67
C PRO A 1218 -42.19 -40.14 -53.39
N GLY A 1219 -42.60 -39.39 -52.33
CA GLY A 1219 -43.97 -38.75 -52.21
C GLY A 1219 -44.39 -38.16 -50.82
N ASP A 1220 -45.26 -37.12 -50.77
CA ASP A 1220 -45.63 -36.28 -49.59
C ASP A 1220 -47.17 -36.03 -49.39
N THR A 1221 -47.62 -35.59 -48.18
CA THR A 1221 -48.36 -34.30 -47.88
C THR A 1221 -49.36 -34.24 -46.67
N ASN A 1222 -49.26 -33.14 -45.89
CA ASN A 1222 -50.32 -32.34 -45.20
C ASN A 1222 -51.08 -32.83 -43.91
N ASN A 1223 -51.74 -31.87 -43.21
CA ASN A 1223 -52.18 -31.84 -41.79
C ASN A 1223 -53.35 -30.78 -41.63
N PRO A 1224 -53.91 -30.33 -40.46
CA PRO A 1224 -53.85 -30.73 -39.02
C PRO A 1224 -55.24 -30.74 -38.27
N GLY A 1225 -55.30 -30.74 -36.91
CA GLY A 1225 -56.44 -30.13 -36.15
C GLY A 1225 -56.95 -30.64 -34.77
N ASN A 1226 -56.17 -30.48 -33.67
CA ASN A 1226 -56.58 -30.19 -32.25
C ASN A 1226 -57.75 -30.93 -31.51
N THR A 1227 -57.47 -31.62 -30.37
CA THR A 1227 -58.22 -31.66 -29.05
C THR A 1227 -57.53 -32.62 -28.03
N ALA A 1228 -58.04 -32.83 -26.79
CA ALA A 1228 -57.22 -33.30 -25.64
C ALA A 1228 -57.86 -34.32 -24.62
N LYS A 1229 -56.99 -34.84 -23.70
CA LYS A 1229 -57.24 -35.55 -22.40
C LYS A 1229 -57.25 -37.13 -22.40
N PRO A 1230 -57.20 -37.88 -21.26
CA PRO A 1230 -55.96 -38.57 -20.78
C PRO A 1230 -56.08 -40.05 -20.27
N GLY A 1231 -54.97 -40.70 -19.82
CA GLY A 1231 -55.02 -41.86 -18.88
C GLY A 1231 -53.77 -42.77 -18.68
N SER A 1232 -53.39 -43.03 -17.41
CA SER A 1232 -52.95 -44.28 -16.68
C SER A 1232 -52.31 -45.54 -17.35
N THR A 1233 -51.48 -46.41 -16.69
CA THR A 1233 -50.56 -46.42 -15.50
C THR A 1233 -50.00 -47.85 -15.17
N ALA A 1234 -48.76 -47.94 -14.65
CA ALA A 1234 -48.16 -48.93 -13.69
C ALA A 1234 -47.55 -50.27 -14.25
N THR A 1235 -46.39 -50.82 -13.78
CA THR A 1235 -45.49 -50.53 -12.63
C THR A 1235 -44.10 -51.27 -12.65
N ASN A 1236 -43.03 -50.68 -12.06
CA ASN A 1236 -41.97 -51.26 -11.16
C ASN A 1236 -40.78 -52.11 -11.75
N LYS A 1237 -39.53 -52.30 -11.19
CA LYS A 1237 -38.72 -51.83 -9.99
C LYS A 1237 -37.09 -51.89 -10.25
N PRO A 1238 -35.97 -52.01 -9.40
CA PRO A 1238 -34.52 -51.62 -9.59
C PRO A 1238 -33.46 -52.62 -10.20
N ALA A 1239 -32.35 -53.25 -9.69
CA ALA A 1239 -31.56 -53.44 -8.42
C ALA A 1239 -30.02 -53.83 -8.61
N ALA A 1240 -29.14 -53.64 -7.59
CA ALA A 1240 -27.64 -53.42 -7.59
C ALA A 1240 -26.52 -54.56 -7.52
N ASN A 1241 -25.31 -54.28 -8.08
CA ASN A 1241 -23.89 -54.57 -7.66
C ASN A 1241 -23.25 -56.01 -7.54
N GLY A 1242 -21.89 -56.14 -7.52
CA GLY A 1242 -21.17 -57.48 -7.51
C GLY A 1242 -19.62 -57.69 -7.26
N ALA A 1243 -18.68 -56.75 -7.47
CA ALA A 1243 -17.25 -56.72 -7.00
C ALA A 1243 -16.10 -57.71 -7.47
N ALA A 1244 -15.06 -57.16 -8.15
CA ALA A 1244 -13.57 -57.24 -7.92
C ALA A 1244 -12.77 -58.59 -7.96
N PRO A 1245 -11.40 -58.64 -7.90
CA PRO A 1245 -10.28 -57.66 -8.15
C PRO A 1245 -9.08 -58.18 -9.03
N LEU A 1246 -8.09 -57.33 -9.42
CA LEU A 1246 -6.61 -57.51 -9.19
C LEU A 1246 -5.60 -56.57 -9.95
N SER A 1247 -4.75 -55.88 -9.16
CA SER A 1247 -3.29 -55.54 -9.31
C SER A 1247 -2.60 -54.98 -10.59
N ASN A 1248 -2.16 -53.71 -10.47
CA ASN A 1248 -0.79 -53.14 -10.63
C ASN A 1248 0.20 -53.60 -11.75
N THR A 1249 0.80 -52.63 -12.48
CA THR A 1249 2.21 -52.13 -12.34
C THR A 1249 2.74 -51.40 -13.59
N GLY A 1250 3.83 -50.62 -13.45
CA GLY A 1250 4.88 -50.51 -14.49
C GLY A 1250 5.01 -49.17 -15.23
N ALA A 1251 6.16 -48.51 -15.09
CA ALA A 1251 6.49 -47.24 -15.75
C ALA A 1251 7.52 -47.39 -16.89
N ALA A 1252 7.77 -46.27 -17.59
CA ALA A 1252 9.06 -45.83 -18.16
C ALA A 1252 9.41 -46.08 -19.67
N VAL A 1253 9.69 -44.95 -20.34
CA VAL A 1253 10.83 -44.68 -21.26
C VAL A 1253 10.76 -45.10 -22.76
N ALA A 1254 10.56 -44.06 -23.60
CA ALA A 1254 11.27 -43.68 -24.83
C ALA A 1254 11.18 -44.46 -26.19
N ALA A 1255 10.86 -43.64 -27.22
CA ALA A 1255 11.51 -43.52 -28.54
C ALA A 1255 11.18 -44.46 -29.75
N ILE A 1256 10.48 -43.86 -30.72
CA ILE A 1256 10.76 -43.79 -32.18
C ILE A 1256 11.08 -45.09 -32.97
N ALA A 1257 10.13 -45.55 -33.81
CA ALA A 1257 10.35 -46.20 -35.13
C ALA A 1257 9.00 -46.62 -35.79
N VAL A 1258 8.78 -46.73 -37.12
CA VAL A 1258 9.39 -46.08 -38.32
C VAL A 1258 8.49 -46.32 -39.57
N VAL A 1259 8.04 -45.23 -40.25
CA VAL A 1259 7.81 -45.07 -41.72
C VAL A 1259 6.74 -45.99 -42.41
N VAL A 1260 6.57 -45.80 -43.74
CA VAL A 1260 5.90 -46.64 -44.76
C VAL A 1260 4.37 -46.40 -44.90
N VAL A 1261 3.78 -45.97 -46.03
CA VAL A 1261 4.22 -45.67 -47.43
C VAL A 1261 3.07 -44.86 -48.13
N VAL A 1262 3.20 -44.01 -49.18
CA VAL A 1262 4.31 -43.23 -49.78
C VAL A 1262 3.80 -42.39 -50.99
N LEU A 1263 4.23 -41.11 -51.09
CA LEU A 1263 4.60 -40.28 -52.29
C LEU A 1263 3.69 -40.25 -53.56
N THR A 1264 3.89 -39.41 -54.61
CA THR A 1264 4.91 -38.41 -55.01
C THR A 1264 4.15 -37.37 -55.89
N ALA A 1265 4.21 -36.04 -55.74
CA ALA A 1265 5.31 -35.09 -55.99
C ALA A 1265 5.92 -35.10 -57.42
N ALA A 1266 6.00 -33.92 -58.06
CA ALA A 1266 7.21 -33.40 -58.73
C ALA A 1266 7.08 -31.91 -59.17
N ALA A 1267 8.20 -31.20 -59.23
CA ALA A 1267 8.32 -29.76 -59.51
C ALA A 1267 8.37 -29.41 -61.02
N GLY A 1268 8.21 -28.12 -61.37
CA GLY A 1268 8.39 -27.65 -62.76
C GLY A 1268 8.24 -26.14 -63.02
N ALA A 1269 9.26 -25.35 -62.66
CA ALA A 1269 9.66 -24.03 -63.21
C ALA A 1269 8.61 -23.02 -63.78
N LEU A 1270 8.71 -21.76 -63.32
CA LEU A 1270 9.35 -20.71 -64.15
C LEU A 1270 9.95 -19.57 -63.31
N LEU A 1271 10.80 -18.75 -63.94
CA LEU A 1271 11.49 -17.58 -63.38
C LEU A 1271 11.45 -16.46 -64.46
N VAL A 1272 12.02 -15.27 -64.17
CA VAL A 1272 12.50 -14.25 -65.14
C VAL A 1272 11.48 -13.20 -65.68
N ILE A 1273 11.58 -11.97 -65.13
CA ILE A 1273 11.61 -10.64 -65.85
C ILE A 1273 10.30 -10.08 -66.46
N ARG A 1274 9.97 -8.76 -66.45
CA ARG A 1274 10.66 -7.52 -65.99
C ARG A 1274 9.67 -6.35 -65.75
N LYS A 1275 10.11 -5.39 -64.89
CA LYS A 1275 9.95 -3.92 -64.98
C LYS A 1275 8.72 -3.31 -65.71
N ARG A 1276 8.06 -2.38 -65.03
CA ARG A 1276 8.32 -0.93 -65.20
C ARG A 1276 8.02 -0.14 -63.92
N ARG A 1277 8.65 1.03 -63.79
CA ARG A 1277 8.37 2.02 -62.74
C ARG A 1277 7.24 2.94 -63.21
N ALA A 1278 6.37 3.34 -62.30
CA ALA A 1278 6.30 4.74 -61.90
C ALA A 1278 6.94 4.79 -60.51
#